data_AF-A0A3P2A0R3-F1
#
_entry.id   AF-A0A3P2A0R3-F1
#
_cell.length_a   1.000
_cell.length_b   1.000
_cell.length_c   1.000
_cell.angle_alpha   90.00
_cell.angle_beta   90.00
_cell.angle_gamma   90.00
#
_symmetry.space_group_name_H-M   'P 1'
#
loop_
_entity.id
_entity.type
_entity.pdbx_description
1 polymer ?
#
loop_
_entity_poly.entity_id
_entity_poly.type
_entity_poly.pdbx_seq_one_letter_code
_entity_poly.pdbx_strand_id
1 'polypeptide(L)'
;MREGVEEKMRFHQTVLDLKERYLDRTPPELVRRAATEFLGQPPESLREVPRQWTPGGGSQNFLIRAGSVQYFLKAKHKSLLVESALESEPGFSQTPSLENEYNFLTTLAPSPHVPAVAGFAQHGDWLFLATEALRPFDALREFSPPQMVEAFARLKDFVRGLYEKGIVHTDIHEKNVCFRGLTPVLIDFEEARYFPQAVPFEQSLDMVGVCGGDHVGDFPVLEKGAVPGPTCLARLKKVFASALRPGLPAYLAQCNFDCTSGYNLDAEQQPDERIYQSVILHDMTIAGQRPVEDARLVQVRHALEYAHSVLGRPLDVVDLGSNMGMVSFFCGDFPHTRRVTGLEADARYVEAARVLAFYGDRPSGVDFVRYMTGSAPYAWATDVLLMLSVYHHVADKDAFLDELSTREITCILGEFATQERYYPQRGSVAAEIEHIRKTLDFRHAEYIALSADYQRPLVAFHNGDAKAFRTLAAAGSVRKAGITPGGAESRRALAWVRAHSPQGQGVSVSNRQPTPYPEVTGYFIPTLLQWGEKDLAVRYARWLMSIQNADGSFSGPGIASPFAFDTGQIIRGLAAITPLLPEAARPLERACRWIMDTASPEGRLALPEDMGAWSLGTRGHVNEAIHLYVLPGLLAAGKALNTGGFDAFVRKSLAWYIAHCNLTNFLAPNMLLHFYCYIQEALFDLGAVDICRQGMRELAERQAENGMVPAYANAAWICTPGLIQAGLVWLKLGDRAHALPALRCAQSLQTADGGFPGSVGEGADYFPGEELSWPVKFWLDAMTWLSPDEKMPANAAGTGAAVDTGNVRAENIREEDVPLVALAGAAASRLEEDARSLASGPADTPCMEQAARLVPVLLDRGRRQEALDLAKWLAKNFSSAQGKNLFLTAGLLRVFRQPEVLAAHGDGHLKQLCATVLSLQRRSAEQEPGLFCCFGELHQAGQALDHNAWTDCARHWASLQSALADQRAGEALVREAAAVGLLQKPENGLALLARMAESMGAEIPADPEPRAKYAEIALWLAWGAWSLGDDVLGGAAYCLGMGALGNGRRQWPKNVFQGGASAALAFASAVSAMQRCRFVRFFPQFLDDIADDDGRLAFVRQSLQGREQARVLDMGTGKGRYLRRLHYGGFANLTGQDVHPAFARFMPKRASARVGTVLRSGWDDGSFDAVLLCEVLEHCVDLHAALGEMRRILADGGTLVIVDKNVQRLASWPGGIPPWEQWFDCRELARILAGSGFEVTALDPDLGYENRRDGLFFGLAARKRSAA
;
A
#
# COMPACT_ATOMS: atom_id res chain seq x y z
N MET A 1 -1.52 -36.49 -15.96
CA MET A 1 -0.34 -36.64 -16.85
C MET A 1 0.50 -35.36 -16.76
N ARG A 2 1.75 -35.34 -17.23
CA ARG A 2 2.59 -34.13 -17.33
C ARG A 2 2.62 -33.69 -18.79
N GLU A 3 1.67 -32.87 -19.20
CA GLU A 3 1.59 -32.24 -20.52
C GLU A 3 0.97 -30.84 -20.32
N GLY A 4 1.54 -29.75 -20.79
CA GLY A 4 2.92 -29.55 -21.25
C GLY A 4 3.55 -28.32 -20.60
N VAL A 5 4.88 -28.30 -20.55
CA VAL A 5 5.64 -27.04 -20.54
C VAL A 5 6.22 -26.98 -21.94
N GLU A 6 5.84 -25.96 -22.71
CA GLU A 6 6.44 -25.73 -24.02
C GLU A 6 7.92 -25.38 -23.82
N GLU A 7 8.81 -26.10 -24.50
CA GLU A 7 10.25 -25.79 -24.50
C GLU A 7 10.45 -24.48 -25.27
N LYS A 8 11.18 -23.53 -24.66
CA LYS A 8 11.26 -22.11 -25.07
C LYS A 8 12.56 -21.72 -25.79
N MET A 9 13.39 -22.71 -26.12
CA MET A 9 14.49 -22.71 -27.10
C MET A 9 15.07 -24.12 -27.10
N ARG A 10 15.55 -24.65 -28.22
CA ARG A 10 16.18 -25.99 -28.26
C ARG A 10 17.69 -25.86 -28.08
N PHE A 11 18.31 -26.76 -27.32
CA PHE A 11 19.75 -26.79 -27.07
C PHE A 11 20.37 -28.14 -27.43
N HIS A 12 21.58 -28.12 -28.02
CA HIS A 12 22.27 -29.33 -28.46
C HIS A 12 23.07 -29.95 -27.31
N GLN A 13 22.49 -30.92 -26.60
CA GLN A 13 23.09 -31.55 -25.40
C GLN A 13 24.58 -31.91 -25.56
N THR A 14 24.99 -32.57 -26.65
CA THR A 14 26.40 -32.95 -26.87
C THR A 14 27.35 -31.74 -26.95
N VAL A 15 26.90 -30.57 -27.38
CA VAL A 15 27.71 -29.34 -27.38
C VAL A 15 27.86 -28.81 -25.96
N LEU A 16 26.81 -28.90 -25.13
CA LEU A 16 26.87 -28.57 -23.69
C LEU A 16 27.81 -29.53 -22.94
N ASP A 17 27.75 -30.83 -23.20
CA ASP A 17 28.65 -31.84 -22.62
C ASP A 17 30.14 -31.55 -22.97
N LEU A 18 30.38 -31.11 -24.22
CA LEU A 18 31.71 -30.69 -24.67
C LEU A 18 32.11 -29.34 -24.06
N LYS A 19 31.18 -28.42 -23.83
CA LYS A 19 31.42 -27.11 -23.20
C LYS A 19 32.02 -27.29 -21.81
N GLU A 20 31.44 -28.14 -20.97
CA GLU A 20 32.00 -28.50 -19.65
C GLU A 20 33.38 -29.17 -19.76
N ARG A 21 33.56 -30.05 -20.76
CA ARG A 21 34.83 -30.78 -20.97
C ARG A 21 36.01 -29.85 -21.29
N TYR A 22 35.78 -28.78 -22.04
CA TYR A 22 36.82 -27.86 -22.51
C TYR A 22 36.88 -26.52 -21.75
N LEU A 23 35.92 -26.24 -20.85
CA LEU A 23 35.86 -25.01 -20.06
C LEU A 23 37.18 -24.73 -19.32
N ASP A 24 37.79 -23.58 -19.62
CA ASP A 24 39.05 -23.07 -19.06
C ASP A 24 40.27 -23.99 -19.24
N ARG A 25 40.25 -24.86 -20.25
CA ARG A 25 41.34 -25.82 -20.54
C ARG A 25 42.20 -25.45 -21.76
N THR A 26 42.23 -24.18 -22.17
CA THR A 26 43.04 -23.74 -23.31
C THR A 26 44.53 -23.89 -22.96
N PRO A 27 45.33 -24.65 -23.73
CA PRO A 27 46.75 -24.82 -23.43
C PRO A 27 47.51 -23.48 -23.48
N PRO A 28 48.19 -23.04 -22.39
CA PRO A 28 48.77 -21.70 -22.29
C PRO A 28 49.80 -21.34 -23.36
N GLU A 29 50.49 -22.33 -23.91
CA GLU A 29 51.43 -22.16 -25.02
C GLU A 29 50.72 -21.80 -26.35
N LEU A 30 49.49 -22.30 -26.56
CA LEU A 30 48.67 -21.94 -27.71
C LEU A 30 48.11 -20.53 -27.57
N VAL A 31 47.65 -20.13 -26.37
CA VAL A 31 47.23 -18.74 -26.09
C VAL A 31 48.38 -17.76 -26.34
N ARG A 32 49.59 -18.07 -25.83
CA ARG A 32 50.78 -17.24 -26.05
C ARG A 32 51.19 -17.19 -27.52
N ARG A 33 51.05 -18.28 -28.27
CA ARG A 33 51.33 -18.33 -29.71
C ARG A 33 50.36 -17.43 -30.49
N ALA A 34 49.05 -17.60 -30.30
CA ALA A 34 48.04 -16.78 -30.97
C ALA A 34 48.21 -15.28 -30.64
N ALA A 35 48.43 -14.95 -29.37
CA ALA A 35 48.72 -13.57 -28.97
C ALA A 35 50.00 -13.00 -29.61
N THR A 36 51.04 -13.82 -29.83
CA THR A 36 52.27 -13.41 -30.53
C THR A 36 52.03 -13.20 -32.03
N GLU A 37 51.16 -14.01 -32.64
CA GLU A 37 50.78 -13.91 -34.06
C GLU A 37 49.98 -12.63 -34.31
N PHE A 38 48.96 -12.34 -33.49
CA PHE A 38 48.12 -11.13 -33.63
C PHE A 38 48.86 -9.82 -33.32
N LEU A 39 49.87 -9.84 -32.45
CA LEU A 39 50.65 -8.65 -32.09
C LEU A 39 51.92 -8.47 -32.95
N GLY A 40 52.28 -9.46 -33.77
CA GLY A 40 53.55 -9.50 -34.52
C GLY A 40 54.82 -9.63 -33.65
N GLN A 41 54.67 -9.66 -32.33
CA GLN A 41 55.73 -9.77 -31.33
C GLN A 41 55.16 -10.36 -30.02
N PRO A 42 55.99 -10.91 -29.12
CA PRO A 42 55.49 -11.47 -27.86
C PRO A 42 54.73 -10.42 -27.01
N PRO A 43 53.58 -10.76 -26.40
CA PRO A 43 52.82 -9.82 -25.57
C PRO A 43 53.61 -9.38 -24.33
N GLU A 44 53.60 -8.07 -24.05
CA GLU A 44 54.16 -7.49 -22.82
C GLU A 44 53.38 -7.96 -21.58
N SER A 45 52.06 -8.03 -21.73
CA SER A 45 51.15 -8.61 -20.76
C SER A 45 50.12 -9.48 -21.47
N LEU A 46 49.89 -10.65 -20.88
CA LEU A 46 48.82 -11.58 -21.20
C LEU A 46 48.16 -11.89 -19.87
N ARG A 47 46.92 -11.46 -19.68
CA ARG A 47 46.16 -11.62 -18.43
C ARG A 47 44.82 -12.28 -18.73
N GLU A 48 44.51 -13.34 -18.01
CA GLU A 48 43.18 -13.95 -18.03
C GLU A 48 42.12 -13.05 -17.38
N VAL A 49 40.90 -13.09 -17.91
CA VAL A 49 39.74 -12.31 -17.48
C VAL A 49 38.61 -13.27 -17.11
N PRO A 50 38.04 -13.18 -15.90
CA PRO A 50 36.88 -13.98 -15.53
C PRO A 50 35.71 -13.77 -16.52
N ARG A 51 35.03 -14.84 -16.92
CA ARG A 51 33.76 -14.74 -17.65
C ARG A 51 32.67 -14.13 -16.76
N GLN A 52 31.72 -13.41 -17.36
CA GLN A 52 30.73 -12.62 -16.62
C GLN A 52 29.63 -13.46 -15.94
N TRP A 53 29.38 -14.69 -16.40
CA TRP A 53 28.56 -15.70 -15.71
C TRP A 53 29.04 -17.10 -16.08
N THR A 54 28.69 -18.11 -15.28
CA THR A 54 29.11 -19.51 -15.47
C THR A 54 27.88 -20.38 -15.74
N PRO A 55 27.88 -21.28 -16.75
CA PRO A 55 28.96 -21.63 -17.68
C PRO A 55 29.00 -20.74 -18.95
N GLY A 56 28.60 -19.46 -18.86
CA GLY A 56 28.38 -18.54 -19.98
C GLY A 56 29.52 -18.46 -21.01
N GLY A 57 29.13 -18.36 -22.30
CA GLY A 57 30.03 -18.31 -23.47
C GLY A 57 30.79 -19.61 -23.75
N GLY A 58 31.37 -20.28 -22.75
CA GLY A 58 32.25 -21.43 -22.92
C GLY A 58 33.65 -21.10 -23.48
N SER A 59 33.91 -19.83 -23.81
CA SER A 59 35.22 -19.29 -24.19
C SER A 59 36.05 -18.92 -22.95
N GLN A 60 37.36 -19.15 -23.02
CA GLN A 60 38.34 -18.68 -22.03
C GLN A 60 38.91 -17.34 -22.52
N ASN A 61 38.91 -16.33 -21.66
CA ASN A 61 39.03 -14.93 -22.08
C ASN A 61 40.30 -14.26 -21.54
N PHE A 62 40.96 -13.49 -22.39
CA PHE A 62 42.24 -12.84 -22.07
C PHE A 62 42.27 -11.38 -22.54
N LEU A 63 43.09 -10.56 -21.88
CA LEU A 63 43.53 -9.27 -22.35
C LEU A 63 45.02 -9.36 -22.69
N ILE A 64 45.38 -8.93 -23.91
CA ILE A 64 46.75 -8.93 -24.42
C ILE A 64 47.18 -7.51 -24.80
N ARG A 65 48.45 -7.16 -24.56
CA ARG A 65 48.99 -5.81 -24.81
C ARG A 65 50.34 -5.83 -25.52
N ALA A 66 50.52 -4.88 -26.43
CA ALA A 66 51.84 -4.42 -26.89
C ALA A 66 51.82 -2.90 -27.07
N GLY A 67 52.80 -2.20 -26.49
CA GLY A 67 52.85 -0.75 -26.43
C GLY A 67 51.60 -0.17 -25.75
N SER A 68 51.02 0.84 -26.41
CA SER A 68 49.80 1.54 -25.95
C SER A 68 48.49 0.85 -26.32
N VAL A 69 48.51 -0.27 -27.07
CA VAL A 69 47.30 -0.90 -27.60
C VAL A 69 47.02 -2.23 -26.89
N GLN A 70 45.74 -2.44 -26.58
CA GLN A 70 45.24 -3.59 -25.84
C GLN A 70 44.07 -4.23 -26.59
N TYR A 71 44.05 -5.57 -26.62
CA TYR A 71 43.05 -6.37 -27.32
C TYR A 71 42.40 -7.37 -26.36
N PHE A 72 41.14 -7.70 -26.62
CA PHE A 72 40.42 -8.79 -25.97
C PHE A 72 40.55 -10.06 -26.83
N LEU A 73 40.79 -11.20 -26.20
CA LEU A 73 41.07 -12.47 -26.87
C LEU A 73 40.15 -13.56 -26.29
N LYS A 74 39.18 -14.01 -27.08
CA LYS A 74 38.41 -15.23 -26.82
C LYS A 74 39.19 -16.44 -27.32
N ALA A 75 39.24 -17.53 -26.55
CA ALA A 75 39.74 -18.83 -26.97
C ALA A 75 38.70 -19.93 -26.72
N LYS A 76 38.44 -20.79 -27.71
CA LYS A 76 37.39 -21.83 -27.63
C LYS A 76 37.79 -23.08 -28.43
N HIS A 77 37.43 -24.27 -27.94
CA HIS A 77 37.70 -25.52 -28.66
C HIS A 77 36.76 -25.66 -29.87
N LYS A 78 37.29 -26.06 -31.04
CA LYS A 78 36.53 -26.04 -32.32
C LYS A 78 35.29 -26.94 -32.36
N SER A 79 35.18 -27.89 -31.43
CA SER A 79 34.00 -28.76 -31.30
C SER A 79 32.81 -28.09 -30.59
N LEU A 80 32.96 -26.85 -30.12
CA LEU A 80 31.88 -26.09 -29.51
C LEU A 80 31.16 -25.32 -30.62
N LEU A 81 30.15 -25.97 -31.19
CA LEU A 81 29.29 -25.42 -32.24
C LEU A 81 28.36 -24.34 -31.67
N VAL A 82 27.57 -23.68 -32.51
CA VAL A 82 26.39 -22.93 -32.08
C VAL A 82 25.48 -23.88 -31.29
N GLU A 83 25.17 -23.57 -30.03
CA GLU A 83 24.59 -24.54 -29.10
C GLU A 83 23.06 -24.53 -29.05
N SER A 84 22.41 -23.50 -29.60
CA SER A 84 20.96 -23.33 -29.61
C SER A 84 20.33 -23.34 -31.02
N ALA A 85 19.04 -23.66 -31.09
CA ALA A 85 18.21 -23.52 -32.28
C ALA A 85 16.79 -23.06 -31.89
N LEU A 86 16.26 -22.07 -32.61
CA LEU A 86 14.86 -21.65 -32.48
C LEU A 86 13.92 -22.80 -32.89
N GLU A 87 12.70 -22.80 -32.39
CA GLU A 87 11.71 -23.86 -32.53
C GLU A 87 11.41 -24.20 -34.00
N SER A 88 11.34 -23.19 -34.86
CA SER A 88 11.06 -23.32 -36.29
C SER A 88 12.28 -23.66 -37.17
N GLU A 89 13.51 -23.62 -36.65
CA GLU A 89 14.70 -23.98 -37.43
C GLU A 89 14.70 -25.49 -37.79
N PRO A 90 15.20 -25.91 -38.97
CA PRO A 90 15.19 -27.32 -39.38
C PRO A 90 16.17 -28.20 -38.58
N GLY A 91 17.13 -27.61 -37.86
CA GLY A 91 18.11 -28.30 -37.04
C GLY A 91 19.25 -27.38 -36.57
N PHE A 92 20.13 -27.90 -35.73
CA PHE A 92 21.27 -27.14 -35.18
C PHE A 92 22.35 -26.85 -36.23
N SER A 93 22.91 -25.63 -36.20
CA SER A 93 24.06 -25.25 -37.03
C SER A 93 25.28 -26.12 -36.73
N GLN A 94 26.07 -26.39 -37.77
CA GLN A 94 27.30 -27.20 -37.69
C GLN A 94 28.58 -26.34 -37.66
N THR A 95 28.45 -25.01 -37.59
CA THR A 95 29.56 -24.06 -37.51
C THR A 95 30.08 -23.96 -36.07
N PRO A 96 31.41 -23.95 -35.83
CA PRO A 96 31.97 -23.60 -34.53
C PRO A 96 31.50 -22.21 -34.08
N SER A 97 30.99 -22.08 -32.86
CA SER A 97 30.41 -20.83 -32.33
C SER A 97 31.34 -19.61 -32.45
N LEU A 98 32.63 -19.76 -32.12
CA LEU A 98 33.62 -18.68 -32.27
C LEU A 98 33.97 -18.34 -33.73
N GLU A 99 33.76 -19.27 -34.66
CA GLU A 99 33.86 -19.03 -36.10
C GLU A 99 32.59 -18.35 -36.64
N ASN A 100 31.41 -18.71 -36.11
CA ASN A 100 30.14 -18.03 -36.38
C ASN A 100 30.23 -16.55 -35.99
N GLU A 101 30.72 -16.25 -34.78
CA GLU A 101 30.99 -14.88 -34.34
C GLU A 101 31.96 -14.16 -35.29
N TYR A 102 33.12 -14.75 -35.60
CA TYR A 102 34.09 -14.15 -36.53
C TYR A 102 33.47 -13.82 -37.90
N ASN A 103 32.63 -14.70 -38.44
CA ASN A 103 31.93 -14.49 -39.71
C ASN A 103 30.91 -13.34 -39.63
N PHE A 104 30.13 -13.25 -38.54
CA PHE A 104 29.21 -12.12 -38.33
C PHE A 104 29.96 -10.80 -38.11
N LEU A 105 30.99 -10.77 -37.27
CA LEU A 105 31.82 -9.58 -37.04
C LEU A 105 32.49 -9.09 -38.31
N THR A 106 33.00 -10.00 -39.16
CA THR A 106 33.61 -9.66 -40.45
C THR A 106 32.57 -9.13 -41.44
N THR A 107 31.37 -9.71 -41.48
CA THR A 107 30.26 -9.26 -42.34
C THR A 107 29.69 -7.90 -41.90
N LEU A 108 29.72 -7.63 -40.59
CA LEU A 108 29.21 -6.41 -39.97
C LEU A 108 30.28 -5.34 -39.74
N ALA A 109 31.55 -5.61 -40.08
CA ALA A 109 32.73 -4.78 -39.80
C ALA A 109 32.66 -3.27 -40.12
N PRO A 110 31.94 -2.76 -41.16
CA PRO A 110 31.77 -1.31 -41.32
C PRO A 110 30.83 -0.66 -40.28
N SER A 111 30.16 -1.45 -39.42
CA SER A 111 29.31 -0.94 -38.34
C SER A 111 30.13 -0.52 -37.12
N PRO A 112 29.92 0.69 -36.57
CA PRO A 112 30.53 1.09 -35.31
C PRO A 112 29.88 0.38 -34.10
N HIS A 113 28.91 -0.51 -34.29
CA HIS A 113 28.20 -1.23 -33.23
C HIS A 113 28.64 -2.69 -33.05
N VAL A 114 29.68 -3.13 -33.78
CA VAL A 114 30.38 -4.40 -33.53
C VAL A 114 31.85 -4.16 -33.16
N PRO A 115 32.54 -5.09 -32.46
CA PRO A 115 33.99 -5.04 -32.26
C PRO A 115 34.77 -5.05 -33.57
N ALA A 116 35.83 -4.26 -33.65
CA ALA A 116 36.84 -4.40 -34.67
C ALA A 116 37.65 -5.69 -34.41
N VAL A 117 37.68 -6.60 -35.38
CA VAL A 117 38.48 -7.83 -35.34
C VAL A 117 39.95 -7.46 -35.59
N ALA A 118 40.83 -7.85 -34.67
CA ALA A 118 42.27 -7.72 -34.79
C ALA A 118 42.92 -8.96 -35.42
N GLY A 119 42.33 -10.15 -35.23
CA GLY A 119 42.74 -11.38 -35.90
C GLY A 119 41.90 -12.59 -35.51
N PHE A 120 41.91 -13.62 -36.35
CA PHE A 120 41.34 -14.94 -36.08
C PHE A 120 42.36 -16.01 -36.47
N ALA A 121 42.59 -17.00 -35.62
CA ALA A 121 43.57 -18.06 -35.84
C ALA A 121 43.12 -19.40 -35.25
N GLN A 122 43.59 -20.50 -35.86
CA GLN A 122 43.43 -21.85 -35.32
C GLN A 122 44.81 -22.42 -34.98
N HIS A 123 44.96 -22.99 -33.79
CA HIS A 123 46.14 -23.76 -33.40
C HIS A 123 45.71 -25.12 -32.83
N GLY A 124 46.03 -26.21 -33.55
CA GLY A 124 45.52 -27.54 -33.23
C GLY A 124 43.99 -27.57 -33.32
N ASP A 125 43.32 -27.95 -32.24
CA ASP A 125 41.85 -27.99 -32.14
C ASP A 125 41.24 -26.76 -31.45
N TRP A 126 42.03 -25.72 -31.20
CA TRP A 126 41.59 -24.47 -30.56
C TRP A 126 41.50 -23.31 -31.56
N LEU A 127 40.40 -22.57 -31.47
CA LEU A 127 40.13 -21.32 -32.19
C LEU A 127 40.41 -20.14 -31.27
N PHE A 128 40.94 -19.06 -31.85
CA PHE A 128 41.32 -17.83 -31.18
C PHE A 128 40.80 -16.63 -31.96
N LEU A 129 40.01 -15.77 -31.31
CA LEU A 129 39.47 -14.53 -31.87
C LEU A 129 39.94 -13.35 -31.04
N ALA A 130 40.73 -12.47 -31.65
CA ALA A 130 41.17 -11.21 -31.07
C ALA A 130 40.32 -10.05 -31.62
N THR A 131 39.78 -9.23 -30.71
CA THR A 131 39.06 -7.99 -31.00
C THR A 131 39.69 -6.83 -30.23
N GLU A 132 39.32 -5.59 -30.55
CA GLU A 132 39.69 -4.44 -29.72
C GLU A 132 39.23 -4.61 -28.25
N ALA A 133 39.98 -4.07 -27.29
CA ALA A 133 39.54 -4.05 -25.89
C ALA A 133 38.51 -2.93 -25.65
N LEU A 134 37.23 -3.30 -25.55
CA LEU A 134 36.12 -2.39 -25.27
C LEU A 134 35.90 -2.17 -23.76
N ARG A 135 35.15 -1.11 -23.41
CA ARG A 135 34.75 -0.84 -22.02
C ARG A 135 33.53 -1.70 -21.65
N PRO A 136 33.48 -2.34 -20.46
CA PRO A 136 32.34 -3.17 -20.06
C PRO A 136 31.08 -2.33 -19.80
N PHE A 137 29.92 -2.99 -19.68
CA PHE A 137 28.61 -2.34 -19.50
C PHE A 137 28.56 -1.34 -18.32
N ASP A 138 29.31 -1.59 -17.25
CA ASP A 138 29.41 -0.69 -16.09
C ASP A 138 29.90 0.73 -16.43
N ALA A 139 30.57 0.92 -17.58
CA ALA A 139 30.91 2.26 -18.08
C ALA A 139 29.67 3.13 -18.37
N LEU A 140 28.47 2.54 -18.54
CA LEU A 140 27.20 3.25 -18.65
C LEU A 140 26.95 4.16 -17.43
N ARG A 141 27.47 3.81 -16.25
CA ARG A 141 27.33 4.62 -15.01
C ARG A 141 28.01 5.99 -15.09
N GLU A 142 28.92 6.19 -16.05
CA GLU A 142 29.61 7.46 -16.30
C GLU A 142 28.88 8.35 -17.32
N PHE A 143 27.85 7.83 -17.99
CA PHE A 143 27.11 8.54 -19.03
C PHE A 143 26.09 9.49 -18.38
N SER A 144 25.88 10.67 -18.96
CA SER A 144 24.73 11.51 -18.56
C SER A 144 23.41 10.84 -18.95
N PRO A 145 22.27 11.14 -18.30
CA PRO A 145 20.99 10.53 -18.65
C PRO A 145 20.60 10.63 -20.14
N PRO A 146 20.82 11.75 -20.87
CA PRO A 146 20.64 11.80 -22.31
C PRO A 146 21.57 10.84 -23.08
N GLN A 147 22.83 10.69 -22.66
CA GLN A 147 23.79 9.78 -23.29
C GLN A 147 23.40 8.31 -23.09
N MET A 148 22.81 7.94 -21.94
CA MET A 148 22.27 6.57 -21.74
C MET A 148 21.11 6.28 -22.69
N VAL A 149 20.19 7.23 -22.88
CA VAL A 149 19.03 7.09 -23.76
C VAL A 149 19.44 7.06 -25.24
N GLU A 150 20.38 7.92 -25.63
CA GLU A 150 21.01 7.92 -26.96
C GLU A 150 21.75 6.62 -27.24
N ALA A 151 22.47 6.05 -26.25
CA ALA A 151 23.10 4.76 -26.38
C ALA A 151 22.08 3.63 -26.58
N PHE A 152 20.97 3.61 -25.83
CA PHE A 152 19.90 2.64 -26.09
C PHE A 152 19.27 2.81 -27.48
N ALA A 153 19.03 4.06 -27.90
CA ALA A 153 18.47 4.36 -29.22
C ALA A 153 19.35 3.80 -30.35
N ARG A 154 20.66 4.09 -30.31
CA ARG A 154 21.65 3.57 -31.29
C ARG A 154 21.73 2.05 -31.30
N LEU A 155 21.67 1.39 -30.13
CA LEU A 155 21.66 -0.07 -30.05
C LEU A 155 20.38 -0.65 -30.69
N LYS A 156 19.22 -0.08 -30.37
CA LYS A 156 17.93 -0.48 -30.93
C LYS A 156 17.87 -0.26 -32.45
N ASP A 157 18.45 0.83 -32.96
CA ASP A 157 18.50 1.11 -34.41
C ASP A 157 19.54 0.22 -35.14
N PHE A 158 20.66 -0.14 -34.50
CA PHE A 158 21.58 -1.16 -35.03
C PHE A 158 20.92 -2.55 -35.12
N VAL A 159 20.19 -2.97 -34.10
CA VAL A 159 19.46 -4.24 -34.08
C VAL A 159 18.30 -4.23 -35.09
N ARG A 160 17.64 -3.08 -35.33
CA ARG A 160 16.74 -2.92 -36.48
C ARG A 160 17.45 -3.21 -37.80
N GLY A 161 18.67 -2.70 -37.97
CA GLY A 161 19.54 -2.99 -39.11
C GLY A 161 20.11 -4.41 -39.18
N LEU A 162 19.95 -5.25 -38.14
CA LEU A 162 20.15 -6.71 -38.20
C LEU A 162 18.88 -7.40 -38.69
N TYR A 163 17.73 -7.08 -38.08
CA TYR A 163 16.41 -7.57 -38.49
C TYR A 163 16.11 -7.29 -39.98
N GLU A 164 16.44 -6.08 -40.47
CA GLU A 164 16.28 -5.68 -41.88
C GLU A 164 17.16 -6.49 -42.86
N LYS A 165 18.25 -7.09 -42.36
CA LYS A 165 19.12 -8.02 -43.11
C LYS A 165 18.69 -9.48 -42.95
N GLY A 166 17.61 -9.76 -42.23
CA GLY A 166 17.18 -11.10 -41.87
C GLY A 166 18.12 -11.79 -40.87
N ILE A 167 18.80 -11.02 -40.02
CA ILE A 167 19.66 -11.53 -38.93
C ILE A 167 18.92 -11.40 -37.61
N VAL A 168 19.03 -12.40 -36.75
CA VAL A 168 18.54 -12.39 -35.37
C VAL A 168 19.71 -12.64 -34.42
N HIS A 169 19.81 -11.85 -33.36
CA HIS A 169 20.91 -11.96 -32.39
C HIS A 169 20.63 -13.02 -31.32
N THR A 170 19.37 -13.19 -30.90
CA THR A 170 18.91 -14.16 -29.88
C THR A 170 19.48 -14.01 -28.46
N ASP A 171 20.56 -13.25 -28.24
CA ASP A 171 21.12 -13.00 -26.90
C ASP A 171 21.43 -11.51 -26.62
N ILE A 172 20.39 -10.69 -26.51
CA ILE A 172 20.50 -9.24 -26.25
C ILE A 172 20.30 -8.94 -24.77
N HIS A 173 21.41 -8.78 -24.05
CA HIS A 173 21.40 -8.42 -22.63
C HIS A 173 22.64 -7.61 -22.22
N GLU A 174 22.59 -6.97 -21.05
CA GLU A 174 23.60 -6.04 -20.54
C GLU A 174 25.03 -6.61 -20.52
N LYS A 175 25.21 -7.89 -20.18
CA LYS A 175 26.54 -8.52 -20.10
C LYS A 175 27.21 -8.67 -21.49
N ASN A 176 26.45 -8.57 -22.59
CA ASN A 176 26.91 -8.63 -24.00
C ASN A 176 27.05 -7.23 -24.64
N VAL A 177 26.80 -6.15 -23.90
CA VAL A 177 26.91 -4.77 -24.40
C VAL A 177 28.11 -4.08 -23.75
N CYS A 178 29.02 -3.60 -24.59
CA CYS A 178 30.19 -2.83 -24.23
C CYS A 178 30.17 -1.45 -24.90
N PHE A 179 31.16 -0.61 -24.61
CA PHE A 179 31.21 0.76 -25.13
C PHE A 179 32.55 1.12 -25.76
N ARG A 180 32.50 1.73 -26.95
CA ARG A 180 33.61 2.43 -27.61
C ARG A 180 33.38 3.94 -27.45
N GLY A 181 33.96 4.53 -26.41
CA GLY A 181 33.60 5.89 -25.99
C GLY A 181 32.16 5.92 -25.46
N LEU A 182 31.27 6.64 -26.15
CA LEU A 182 29.83 6.66 -25.89
C LEU A 182 29.02 5.72 -26.82
N THR A 183 29.67 5.10 -27.81
CA THR A 183 28.98 4.24 -28.78
C THR A 183 28.75 2.86 -28.19
N PRO A 184 27.51 2.34 -28.15
CA PRO A 184 27.23 0.97 -27.72
C PRO A 184 27.76 -0.01 -28.77
N VAL A 185 28.32 -1.12 -28.29
CA VAL A 185 28.89 -2.18 -29.12
C VAL A 185 28.39 -3.52 -28.58
N LEU A 186 27.82 -4.35 -29.44
CA LEU A 186 27.29 -5.67 -29.11
C LEU A 186 28.42 -6.70 -29.35
N ILE A 187 28.77 -7.52 -28.35
CA ILE A 187 30.07 -8.21 -28.31
C ILE A 187 30.03 -9.74 -28.26
N ASP A 188 28.88 -10.36 -28.54
CA ASP A 188 28.79 -11.82 -28.59
C ASP A 188 27.85 -12.30 -29.71
N PHE A 189 28.41 -12.50 -30.91
CA PHE A 189 27.67 -13.04 -32.06
C PHE A 189 27.80 -14.57 -32.18
N GLU A 190 28.24 -15.27 -31.13
CA GLU A 190 28.45 -16.73 -31.18
C GLU A 190 27.14 -17.48 -31.53
N GLU A 191 26.00 -17.01 -31.02
CA GLU A 191 24.66 -17.55 -31.26
C GLU A 191 23.81 -16.71 -32.27
N ALA A 192 24.42 -15.77 -33.01
CA ALA A 192 23.71 -15.03 -34.05
C ALA A 192 23.39 -15.91 -35.28
N ARG A 193 22.27 -15.64 -35.98
CA ARG A 193 21.80 -16.48 -37.10
C ARG A 193 21.01 -15.71 -38.16
N TYR A 194 21.01 -16.21 -39.40
CA TYR A 194 20.19 -15.68 -40.50
C TYR A 194 18.79 -16.29 -40.46
N PHE A 195 17.84 -15.57 -39.86
CA PHE A 195 16.46 -15.98 -39.68
C PHE A 195 15.49 -14.81 -39.98
N PRO A 196 15.04 -14.65 -41.24
CA PRO A 196 14.12 -13.57 -41.63
C PRO A 196 12.73 -13.73 -40.99
N GLN A 197 12.28 -12.72 -40.25
CA GLN A 197 11.00 -12.72 -39.55
C GLN A 197 9.88 -12.07 -40.36
N ALA A 198 8.66 -12.60 -40.27
CA ALA A 198 7.49 -12.13 -41.02
C ALA A 198 6.64 -11.06 -40.29
N VAL A 199 6.99 -10.73 -39.04
CA VAL A 199 6.33 -9.71 -38.21
C VAL A 199 7.11 -8.39 -38.24
N PRO A 200 6.49 -7.22 -38.03
CA PRO A 200 7.21 -5.94 -37.91
C PRO A 200 8.29 -5.97 -36.81
N PHE A 201 9.32 -5.14 -36.94
CA PHE A 201 10.43 -5.07 -35.98
C PHE A 201 9.96 -4.93 -34.53
N GLU A 202 8.94 -4.10 -34.28
CA GLU A 202 8.34 -3.84 -32.98
C GLU A 202 7.67 -5.09 -32.33
N GLN A 203 7.51 -6.18 -33.08
CA GLN A 203 6.99 -7.48 -32.65
C GLN A 203 8.02 -8.62 -32.82
N SER A 204 9.25 -8.30 -33.22
CA SER A 204 10.31 -9.28 -33.52
C SER A 204 10.98 -9.87 -32.26
N LEU A 205 11.59 -11.05 -32.41
CA LEU A 205 12.35 -11.78 -31.38
C LEU A 205 13.33 -10.88 -30.61
N ASP A 206 14.20 -10.16 -31.32
CA ASP A 206 15.20 -9.29 -30.70
C ASP A 206 14.58 -8.07 -29.98
N MET A 207 13.33 -7.70 -30.29
CA MET A 207 12.59 -6.62 -29.62
C MET A 207 11.82 -7.10 -28.38
N VAL A 208 10.93 -8.09 -28.53
CA VAL A 208 9.98 -8.52 -27.47
C VAL A 208 10.30 -9.90 -26.87
N GLY A 209 11.24 -10.65 -27.44
CA GLY A 209 11.71 -11.94 -26.96
C GLY A 209 10.90 -13.16 -27.43
N VAL A 210 9.72 -12.96 -28.01
CA VAL A 210 8.79 -14.02 -28.43
C VAL A 210 8.11 -13.61 -29.74
N CYS A 211 8.12 -14.48 -30.75
CA CYS A 211 7.46 -14.24 -32.04
C CYS A 211 6.86 -15.54 -32.58
N GLY A 212 5.54 -15.59 -32.72
CA GLY A 212 4.85 -16.80 -33.19
C GLY A 212 5.04 -17.96 -32.20
N GLY A 213 5.79 -18.98 -32.59
CA GLY A 213 6.20 -20.08 -31.73
C GLY A 213 7.67 -20.05 -31.30
N ASP A 214 8.45 -19.07 -31.78
CA ASP A 214 9.89 -18.97 -31.48
C ASP A 214 10.15 -18.06 -30.26
N HIS A 215 11.16 -18.41 -29.46
CA HIS A 215 11.51 -17.68 -28.23
C HIS A 215 13.03 -17.63 -28.01
N VAL A 216 13.56 -16.47 -27.55
CA VAL A 216 15.03 -16.23 -27.49
C VAL A 216 15.73 -16.76 -26.23
N GLY A 217 14.96 -17.13 -25.21
CA GLY A 217 15.46 -17.56 -23.89
C GLY A 217 15.30 -16.47 -22.82
N ASP A 218 15.17 -16.89 -21.56
CA ASP A 218 15.06 -15.99 -20.40
C ASP A 218 16.44 -15.72 -19.78
N PHE A 219 16.75 -14.46 -19.45
CA PHE A 219 18.03 -14.07 -18.85
C PHE A 219 18.22 -14.73 -17.46
N PRO A 220 19.40 -15.30 -17.14
CA PRO A 220 19.63 -16.03 -15.90
C PRO A 220 19.62 -15.11 -14.66
N VAL A 221 18.51 -15.15 -13.92
CA VAL A 221 18.30 -14.36 -12.68
C VAL A 221 19.05 -14.99 -11.51
N LEU A 222 20.36 -14.69 -11.41
CA LEU A 222 21.24 -15.13 -10.32
C LEU A 222 21.64 -14.00 -9.36
N GLU A 223 21.55 -12.74 -9.78
CA GLU A 223 21.97 -11.56 -9.00
C GLU A 223 20.75 -10.86 -8.34
N LYS A 224 20.82 -10.59 -7.03
CA LYS A 224 19.74 -9.91 -6.26
C LYS A 224 19.56 -8.47 -6.75
N GLY A 225 18.59 -8.26 -7.63
CA GLY A 225 18.30 -6.98 -8.29
C GLY A 225 18.35 -7.01 -9.82
N ALA A 226 18.72 -8.13 -10.43
CA ALA A 226 18.66 -8.30 -11.89
C ALA A 226 17.21 -8.24 -12.42
N VAL A 227 17.03 -7.67 -13.62
CA VAL A 227 15.72 -7.63 -14.29
C VAL A 227 15.40 -9.01 -14.89
N PRO A 228 14.24 -9.63 -14.59
CA PRO A 228 13.83 -10.89 -15.19
C PRO A 228 13.20 -10.71 -16.59
N GLY A 229 13.20 -11.78 -17.39
CA GLY A 229 12.54 -11.87 -18.70
C GLY A 229 13.48 -12.23 -19.85
N PRO A 230 13.01 -12.18 -21.10
CA PRO A 230 13.77 -12.64 -22.27
C PRO A 230 14.96 -11.75 -22.64
N THR A 231 15.96 -12.35 -23.32
CA THR A 231 17.20 -11.72 -23.82
C THR A 231 16.96 -10.79 -25.03
N CYS A 232 16.10 -9.79 -24.83
CA CYS A 232 15.62 -8.86 -25.86
C CYS A 232 15.73 -7.38 -25.45
N LEU A 233 15.58 -6.48 -26.42
CA LEU A 233 15.62 -5.02 -26.21
C LEU A 233 14.56 -4.51 -25.22
N ALA A 234 13.35 -5.09 -25.17
CA ALA A 234 12.32 -4.70 -24.22
C ALA A 234 12.70 -5.00 -22.75
N ARG A 235 13.47 -6.07 -22.49
CA ARG A 235 14.08 -6.31 -21.18
C ARG A 235 15.23 -5.31 -20.96
N LEU A 236 16.14 -5.18 -21.93
CA LEU A 236 17.31 -4.32 -21.80
C LEU A 236 16.94 -2.85 -21.54
N LYS A 237 15.82 -2.36 -22.10
CA LYS A 237 15.27 -1.02 -21.82
C LYS A 237 15.06 -0.79 -20.32
N LYS A 238 14.53 -1.79 -19.61
CA LYS A 238 14.27 -1.74 -18.16
C LYS A 238 15.57 -1.74 -17.35
N VAL A 239 16.63 -2.40 -17.84
CA VAL A 239 17.97 -2.34 -17.24
C VAL A 239 18.55 -0.92 -17.38
N PHE A 240 18.43 -0.30 -18.57
CA PHE A 240 18.80 1.11 -18.78
C PHE A 240 17.97 2.07 -17.90
N ALA A 241 16.66 1.87 -17.75
CA ALA A 241 15.81 2.65 -16.84
C ALA A 241 16.24 2.51 -15.37
N SER A 242 16.59 1.30 -14.93
CA SER A 242 17.12 1.05 -13.59
C SER A 242 18.50 1.72 -13.37
N ALA A 243 19.34 1.81 -14.41
CA ALA A 243 20.63 2.51 -14.35
C ALA A 243 20.46 4.04 -14.33
N LEU A 244 19.44 4.58 -15.00
CA LEU A 244 19.09 6.01 -14.98
C LEU A 244 18.64 6.50 -13.61
N ARG A 245 17.87 5.68 -12.87
CA ARG A 245 17.15 6.09 -11.64
C ARG A 245 17.97 6.90 -10.61
N PRO A 246 19.21 6.52 -10.24
CA PRO A 246 19.94 7.24 -9.19
C PRO A 246 20.44 8.62 -9.62
N GLY A 247 20.77 8.81 -10.91
CA GLY A 247 21.28 10.07 -11.44
C GLY A 247 20.20 11.03 -11.95
N LEU A 248 18.99 10.53 -12.23
CA LEU A 248 17.92 11.27 -12.88
C LEU A 248 17.49 12.56 -12.14
N PRO A 249 17.31 12.58 -10.80
CA PRO A 249 16.97 13.82 -10.09
C PRO A 249 18.06 14.91 -10.19
N ALA A 250 19.33 14.52 -10.10
CA ALA A 250 20.47 15.45 -10.14
C ALA A 250 20.73 16.00 -11.56
N TYR A 251 20.34 15.27 -12.61
CA TYR A 251 20.33 15.78 -13.98
C TYR A 251 19.16 16.75 -14.22
N LEU A 252 17.95 16.39 -13.79
CA LEU A 252 16.78 17.25 -13.97
C LEU A 252 16.91 18.58 -13.23
N ALA A 253 17.57 18.61 -12.06
CA ALA A 253 17.93 19.84 -11.34
C ALA A 253 18.70 20.88 -12.19
N GLN A 254 19.48 20.43 -13.18
CA GLN A 254 20.22 21.30 -14.12
C GLN A 254 19.33 21.89 -15.23
N CYS A 255 18.04 21.54 -15.20
CA CYS A 255 16.95 22.04 -16.05
C CYS A 255 15.96 22.90 -15.23
N ASN A 256 16.46 23.66 -14.26
CA ASN A 256 15.70 24.74 -13.65
C ASN A 256 15.44 25.88 -14.67
N PHE A 257 14.30 26.56 -14.53
CA PHE A 257 13.93 27.74 -15.31
C PHE A 257 13.72 28.90 -14.34
N ASP A 258 14.82 29.60 -14.06
CA ASP A 258 14.92 30.72 -13.13
C ASP A 258 15.72 31.86 -13.77
N CYS A 259 16.17 32.88 -13.02
CA CYS A 259 16.98 33.97 -13.58
C CYS A 259 18.45 33.60 -13.89
N THR A 260 18.89 32.38 -13.57
CA THR A 260 20.21 31.85 -14.00
C THR A 260 20.13 31.24 -15.40
N SER A 261 18.92 30.88 -15.85
CA SER A 261 18.66 30.36 -17.19
C SER A 261 18.75 31.47 -18.24
N GLY A 262 19.73 31.39 -19.15
CA GLY A 262 19.95 32.38 -20.22
C GLY A 262 18.84 32.50 -21.28
N TYR A 263 17.74 31.76 -21.12
CA TYR A 263 16.52 31.86 -21.94
C TYR A 263 15.34 32.47 -21.17
N ASN A 264 15.48 32.71 -19.87
CA ASN A 264 14.51 33.46 -19.09
C ASN A 264 14.82 34.95 -19.20
N LEU A 265 13.88 35.69 -19.78
CA LEU A 265 14.01 37.14 -20.00
C LEU A 265 13.45 37.97 -18.82
N ASP A 266 13.01 37.32 -17.73
CA ASP A 266 12.43 38.00 -16.56
C ASP A 266 13.49 38.28 -15.47
N ALA A 267 14.04 39.50 -15.51
CA ALA A 267 15.04 39.97 -14.55
C ALA A 267 14.53 40.13 -13.10
N GLU A 268 13.22 39.97 -12.84
CA GLU A 268 12.68 39.97 -11.48
C GLU A 268 12.54 38.56 -10.87
N GLN A 269 12.58 37.50 -11.69
CA GLN A 269 12.59 36.14 -11.16
C GLN A 269 13.86 35.92 -10.32
N GLN A 270 13.76 35.12 -9.27
CA GLN A 270 14.89 34.82 -8.38
C GLN A 270 15.48 33.44 -8.70
N PRO A 271 16.72 33.13 -8.27
CA PRO A 271 17.29 31.80 -8.42
C PRO A 271 16.43 30.75 -7.69
N ASP A 272 16.26 29.57 -8.29
CA ASP A 272 15.51 28.46 -7.70
C ASP A 272 16.18 27.14 -8.08
N GLU A 273 16.58 26.37 -7.05
CA GLU A 273 17.24 25.07 -7.20
C GLU A 273 16.27 23.97 -7.67
N ARG A 274 14.96 24.26 -7.72
CA ARG A 274 13.93 23.32 -8.16
C ARG A 274 13.74 23.35 -9.68
N ILE A 275 13.52 22.15 -10.22
CA ILE A 275 13.07 21.92 -11.60
C ILE A 275 11.77 22.68 -11.86
N TYR A 276 11.54 23.20 -13.07
CA TYR A 276 10.40 24.09 -13.30
C TYR A 276 9.04 23.40 -13.10
N GLN A 277 8.85 22.18 -13.62
CA GLN A 277 7.63 21.40 -13.43
C GLN A 277 7.88 20.15 -12.59
N SER A 278 7.00 19.89 -11.61
CA SER A 278 7.06 18.65 -10.83
C SER A 278 6.91 17.41 -11.72
N VAL A 279 7.68 16.37 -11.42
CA VAL A 279 7.68 15.09 -12.14
C VAL A 279 7.05 14.01 -11.27
N ILE A 280 6.06 13.29 -11.82
CA ILE A 280 5.48 12.07 -11.23
C ILE A 280 5.66 10.92 -12.22
N LEU A 281 6.26 9.83 -11.73
CA LEU A 281 6.50 8.58 -12.44
C LEU A 281 6.18 7.41 -11.50
N HIS A 282 6.02 6.19 -12.04
CA HIS A 282 5.47 5.03 -11.31
C HIS A 282 6.17 4.68 -9.99
N ASP A 283 7.47 5.01 -9.86
CA ASP A 283 8.28 4.72 -8.67
C ASP A 283 9.11 5.92 -8.18
N MET A 284 8.83 7.13 -8.68
CA MET A 284 9.61 8.34 -8.38
C MET A 284 8.77 9.62 -8.50
N THR A 285 8.84 10.48 -7.50
CA THR A 285 8.27 11.83 -7.51
C THR A 285 9.37 12.85 -7.24
N ILE A 286 9.42 13.93 -8.03
CA ILE A 286 10.36 15.04 -7.86
C ILE A 286 9.56 16.35 -7.85
N ALA A 287 9.63 17.10 -6.75
CA ALA A 287 8.93 18.37 -6.61
C ALA A 287 9.65 19.50 -7.35
N GLY A 288 8.89 20.30 -8.09
CA GLY A 288 9.37 21.43 -8.88
C GLY A 288 8.89 22.80 -8.37
N GLN A 289 8.96 23.81 -9.26
CA GLN A 289 8.40 25.15 -9.04
C GLN A 289 6.86 25.11 -9.16
N ARG A 290 6.33 24.55 -10.27
CA ARG A 290 4.93 24.15 -10.37
C ARG A 290 4.64 22.97 -9.43
N PRO A 291 3.47 22.93 -8.76
CA PRO A 291 3.12 21.88 -7.81
C PRO A 291 3.03 20.49 -8.45
N VAL A 292 3.08 19.46 -7.60
CA VAL A 292 2.90 18.04 -7.97
C VAL A 292 1.53 17.82 -8.63
N GLU A 293 0.49 18.46 -8.11
CA GLU A 293 -0.85 18.48 -8.72
C GLU A 293 -1.03 19.76 -9.56
N ASP A 294 -0.58 19.73 -10.83
CA ASP A 294 -0.72 20.88 -11.74
C ASP A 294 -2.17 21.00 -12.27
N ALA A 295 -2.96 21.84 -11.60
CA ALA A 295 -4.35 22.13 -11.93
C ALA A 295 -4.59 22.66 -13.36
N ARG A 296 -3.53 22.97 -14.13
CA ARG A 296 -3.61 23.25 -15.57
C ARG A 296 -4.03 22.03 -16.40
N LEU A 297 -3.61 20.81 -16.02
CA LEU A 297 -3.88 19.58 -16.78
C LEU A 297 -5.38 19.31 -16.94
N VAL A 298 -6.15 19.72 -15.94
CA VAL A 298 -7.62 19.78 -15.96
C VAL A 298 -8.15 20.62 -17.13
N GLN A 299 -7.60 21.82 -17.36
CA GLN A 299 -8.05 22.70 -18.45
C GLN A 299 -7.52 22.25 -19.82
N VAL A 300 -6.33 21.62 -19.85
CA VAL A 300 -5.79 20.95 -21.03
C VAL A 300 -6.74 19.85 -21.50
N ARG A 301 -7.23 18.99 -20.58
CA ARG A 301 -8.22 17.96 -20.89
C ARG A 301 -9.48 18.55 -21.54
N HIS A 302 -10.01 19.66 -21.02
CA HIS A 302 -11.20 20.29 -21.61
C HIS A 302 -10.94 20.82 -23.02
N ALA A 303 -9.77 21.41 -23.29
CA ALA A 303 -9.41 21.88 -24.62
C ALA A 303 -9.35 20.72 -25.64
N LEU A 304 -8.84 19.55 -25.23
CA LEU A 304 -8.81 18.32 -26.04
C LEU A 304 -10.22 17.72 -26.24
N GLU A 305 -11.01 17.58 -25.17
CA GLU A 305 -12.38 17.05 -25.23
C GLU A 305 -13.28 17.95 -26.10
N TYR A 306 -13.19 19.27 -25.95
CA TYR A 306 -13.87 20.25 -26.80
C TYR A 306 -13.41 20.13 -28.27
N ALA A 307 -12.11 20.18 -28.56
CA ALA A 307 -11.64 20.12 -29.94
C ALA A 307 -12.00 18.79 -30.63
N HIS A 308 -11.95 17.66 -29.91
CA HIS A 308 -12.40 16.38 -30.45
C HIS A 308 -13.91 16.38 -30.75
N SER A 309 -14.74 16.96 -29.87
CA SER A 309 -16.19 17.07 -30.11
C SER A 309 -16.56 17.98 -31.29
N VAL A 310 -15.72 18.95 -31.63
CA VAL A 310 -15.90 19.83 -32.81
C VAL A 310 -15.40 19.16 -34.10
N LEU A 311 -14.26 18.46 -34.05
CA LEU A 311 -13.60 17.91 -35.24
C LEU A 311 -14.02 16.47 -35.59
N GLY A 312 -14.53 15.69 -34.63
CA GLY A 312 -14.95 14.30 -34.82
C GLY A 312 -13.83 13.33 -35.20
N ARG A 313 -12.56 13.74 -35.09
CA ARG A 313 -11.36 12.96 -35.48
C ARG A 313 -10.24 13.05 -34.43
N PRO A 314 -9.21 12.19 -34.51
CA PRO A 314 -8.02 12.33 -33.69
C PRO A 314 -7.29 13.66 -33.90
N LEU A 315 -6.65 14.15 -32.83
CA LEU A 315 -6.09 15.50 -32.71
C LEU A 315 -4.57 15.57 -32.87
N ASP A 316 -4.07 16.58 -33.56
CA ASP A 316 -2.71 17.08 -33.42
C ASP A 316 -2.66 18.16 -32.32
N VAL A 317 -1.83 17.93 -31.30
CA VAL A 317 -1.65 18.84 -30.16
C VAL A 317 -0.26 19.44 -30.18
N VAL A 318 -0.14 20.76 -30.01
CA VAL A 318 1.16 21.43 -29.85
C VAL A 318 1.24 22.07 -28.47
N ASP A 319 2.32 21.79 -27.76
CA ASP A 319 2.57 22.22 -26.37
C ASP A 319 3.78 23.15 -26.33
N LEU A 320 3.53 24.46 -26.41
CA LEU A 320 4.56 25.48 -26.48
C LEU A 320 5.09 25.79 -25.07
N GLY A 321 6.40 25.59 -24.87
CA GLY A 321 7.01 25.59 -23.55
C GLY A 321 6.58 24.38 -22.74
N SER A 322 6.78 23.17 -23.27
CA SER A 322 6.40 21.91 -22.60
C SER A 322 7.12 21.70 -21.26
N ASN A 323 8.24 22.42 -21.05
CA ASN A 323 9.11 22.41 -19.88
C ASN A 323 9.36 21.02 -19.30
N MET A 324 10.09 20.19 -20.08
CA MET A 324 10.36 18.76 -19.81
C MET A 324 9.17 17.82 -20.08
N GLY A 325 8.09 18.32 -20.68
CA GLY A 325 7.11 17.50 -21.40
C GLY A 325 6.02 16.83 -20.57
N MET A 326 5.86 17.17 -19.29
CA MET A 326 4.83 16.52 -18.45
C MET A 326 3.39 16.82 -18.93
N VAL A 327 3.13 18.02 -19.46
CA VAL A 327 1.86 18.35 -20.13
C VAL A 327 1.73 17.59 -21.44
N SER A 328 2.79 17.52 -22.24
CA SER A 328 2.83 16.74 -23.49
C SER A 328 2.54 15.24 -23.28
N PHE A 329 3.06 14.62 -22.21
CA PHE A 329 2.73 13.23 -21.87
C PHE A 329 1.24 13.05 -21.54
N PHE A 330 0.68 13.93 -20.71
CA PHE A 330 -0.75 13.92 -20.38
C PHE A 330 -1.64 14.09 -21.63
N CYS A 331 -1.18 14.87 -22.61
CA CYS A 331 -1.85 14.98 -23.91
C CYS A 331 -1.72 13.69 -24.75
N GLY A 332 -0.57 13.00 -24.69
CA GLY A 332 -0.37 11.72 -25.37
C GLY A 332 -1.18 10.56 -24.77
N ASP A 333 -1.41 10.60 -23.46
CA ASP A 333 -2.25 9.63 -22.72
C ASP A 333 -3.77 9.86 -22.96
N PHE A 334 -4.16 10.88 -23.73
CA PHE A 334 -5.57 11.18 -24.04
C PHE A 334 -6.09 10.33 -25.22
N PRO A 335 -7.21 9.59 -25.09
CA PRO A 335 -7.64 8.57 -26.08
C PRO A 335 -7.95 9.04 -27.51
N HIS A 336 -8.00 10.35 -27.76
CA HIS A 336 -8.26 10.93 -29.08
C HIS A 336 -7.09 11.76 -29.62
N THR A 337 -5.92 11.70 -28.98
CA THR A 337 -4.70 12.33 -29.51
C THR A 337 -4.09 11.46 -30.61
N ARG A 338 -3.79 12.07 -31.75
CA ARG A 338 -3.07 11.47 -32.88
C ARG A 338 -1.56 11.63 -32.73
N ARG A 339 -1.14 12.79 -32.23
CA ARG A 339 0.25 13.19 -32.03
C ARG A 339 0.30 14.39 -31.09
N VAL A 340 1.34 14.47 -30.27
CA VAL A 340 1.74 15.67 -29.54
C VAL A 340 3.10 16.15 -30.04
N THR A 341 3.30 17.46 -30.15
CA THR A 341 4.62 18.05 -30.36
C THR A 341 4.88 19.10 -29.29
N GLY A 342 5.76 18.77 -28.33
CA GLY A 342 6.30 19.72 -27.36
C GLY A 342 7.37 20.60 -28.03
N LEU A 343 7.20 21.92 -27.94
CA LEU A 343 8.09 22.91 -28.53
C LEU A 343 8.86 23.65 -27.44
N GLU A 344 10.19 23.58 -27.46
CA GLU A 344 11.06 24.12 -26.40
C GLU A 344 12.12 25.09 -26.96
N ALA A 345 12.43 26.17 -26.24
CA ALA A 345 13.46 27.13 -26.67
C ALA A 345 14.91 26.59 -26.50
N ASP A 346 15.14 25.75 -25.49
CA ASP A 346 16.44 25.16 -25.15
C ASP A 346 16.46 23.65 -25.48
N ALA A 347 17.58 23.16 -25.99
CA ALA A 347 17.81 21.74 -26.21
C ALA A 347 17.79 20.94 -24.90
N ARG A 348 18.18 21.53 -23.75
CA ARG A 348 18.16 20.85 -22.45
C ARG A 348 16.78 20.35 -22.05
N TYR A 349 15.71 21.12 -22.32
CA TYR A 349 14.34 20.67 -22.01
C TYR A 349 13.86 19.57 -22.97
N VAL A 350 14.29 19.60 -24.24
CA VAL A 350 14.06 18.52 -25.22
C VAL A 350 14.75 17.22 -24.77
N GLU A 351 16.00 17.31 -24.28
CA GLU A 351 16.73 16.16 -23.72
C GLU A 351 16.05 15.62 -22.45
N ALA A 352 15.73 16.49 -21.49
CA ALA A 352 15.04 16.12 -20.26
C ALA A 352 13.69 15.44 -20.53
N ALA A 353 12.89 15.99 -21.45
CA ALA A 353 11.63 15.38 -21.87
C ALA A 353 11.84 13.99 -22.50
N ARG A 354 12.85 13.81 -23.36
CA ARG A 354 13.17 12.50 -23.95
C ARG A 354 13.64 11.48 -22.91
N VAL A 355 14.40 11.91 -21.90
CA VAL A 355 14.82 11.05 -20.79
C VAL A 355 13.62 10.63 -19.91
N LEU A 356 12.72 11.56 -19.59
CA LEU A 356 11.48 11.26 -18.86
C LEU A 356 10.54 10.34 -19.66
N ALA A 357 10.45 10.54 -20.98
CA ALA A 357 9.69 9.68 -21.88
C ALA A 357 10.24 8.24 -21.92
N PHE A 358 11.57 8.12 -21.98
CA PHE A 358 12.26 6.83 -21.97
C PHE A 358 12.05 6.08 -20.65
N TYR A 359 12.26 6.74 -19.51
CA TYR A 359 12.13 6.14 -18.18
C TYR A 359 10.68 5.75 -17.86
N GLY A 360 9.73 6.63 -18.18
CA GLY A 360 8.33 6.48 -17.79
C GLY A 360 7.44 5.67 -18.73
N ASP A 361 8.00 4.90 -19.66
CA ASP A 361 7.27 4.14 -20.71
C ASP A 361 6.12 4.96 -21.36
N ARG A 362 6.40 6.23 -21.68
CA ARG A 362 5.39 7.21 -22.12
C ARG A 362 4.79 6.91 -23.49
N PRO A 363 3.56 7.39 -23.77
CA PRO A 363 2.78 7.02 -24.95
C PRO A 363 3.46 7.35 -26.28
N SER A 364 3.26 6.47 -27.26
CA SER A 364 3.74 6.63 -28.63
C SER A 364 3.09 7.83 -29.33
N GLY A 365 3.88 8.63 -30.03
CA GLY A 365 3.40 9.82 -30.77
C GLY A 365 3.55 11.14 -30.01
N VAL A 366 4.30 11.17 -28.91
CA VAL A 366 4.76 12.41 -28.26
C VAL A 366 6.18 12.74 -28.71
N ASP A 367 6.34 13.79 -29.52
CA ASP A 367 7.62 14.28 -30.03
C ASP A 367 8.05 15.58 -29.33
N PHE A 368 9.36 15.80 -29.20
CA PHE A 368 9.93 17.05 -28.65
C PHE A 368 10.92 17.68 -29.63
N VAL A 369 10.69 18.95 -29.96
CA VAL A 369 11.45 19.71 -30.97
C VAL A 369 11.91 21.04 -30.39
N ARG A 370 13.16 21.43 -30.68
CA ARG A 370 13.65 22.76 -30.34
C ARG A 370 13.07 23.79 -31.31
N TYR A 371 12.34 24.76 -30.80
CA TYR A 371 11.77 25.88 -31.57
C TYR A 371 11.81 27.15 -30.72
N MET A 372 12.40 28.22 -31.27
CA MET A 372 12.25 29.57 -30.74
C MET A 372 11.37 30.35 -31.70
N THR A 373 10.37 31.06 -31.19
CA THR A 373 9.46 31.83 -32.03
C THR A 373 10.22 32.84 -32.89
N GLY A 374 9.96 32.84 -34.20
CA GLY A 374 10.67 33.67 -35.18
C GLY A 374 12.04 33.14 -35.63
N SER A 375 12.52 31.99 -35.15
CA SER A 375 13.79 31.38 -35.67
C SER A 375 13.60 30.58 -36.96
N ALA A 376 12.38 30.13 -37.23
CA ALA A 376 11.94 29.45 -38.46
C ALA A 376 10.40 29.55 -38.56
N PRO A 377 9.80 29.40 -39.75
CA PRO A 377 8.34 29.40 -39.88
C PRO A 377 7.70 28.23 -39.13
N TYR A 378 6.62 28.50 -38.37
CA TYR A 378 5.84 27.50 -37.66
C TYR A 378 5.29 26.44 -38.63
N ALA A 379 5.72 25.19 -38.47
CA ALA A 379 5.53 24.12 -39.48
C ALA A 379 4.52 23.02 -39.09
N TRP A 380 3.98 23.06 -37.87
CA TRP A 380 3.19 21.96 -37.29
C TRP A 380 1.69 22.06 -37.60
N ALA A 381 1.09 20.92 -37.98
CA ALA A 381 -0.36 20.77 -37.96
C ALA A 381 -0.84 20.80 -36.49
N THR A 382 -1.89 21.56 -36.21
CA THR A 382 -2.25 21.96 -34.85
C THR A 382 -3.76 22.14 -34.72
N ASP A 383 -4.44 21.19 -34.11
CA ASP A 383 -5.86 21.31 -33.76
C ASP A 383 -6.04 22.04 -32.42
N VAL A 384 -5.12 21.77 -31.49
CA VAL A 384 -5.07 22.38 -30.15
C VAL A 384 -3.66 22.92 -29.88
N LEU A 385 -3.57 24.19 -29.50
CA LEU A 385 -2.31 24.83 -29.09
C LEU A 385 -2.35 25.17 -27.59
N LEU A 386 -1.36 24.71 -26.84
CA LEU A 386 -1.16 25.05 -25.43
C LEU A 386 -0.01 26.06 -25.31
N MET A 387 -0.18 27.09 -24.48
CA MET A 387 0.82 28.14 -24.24
C MET A 387 0.90 28.47 -22.73
N LEU A 388 1.25 27.47 -21.93
CA LEU A 388 1.16 27.53 -20.47
C LEU A 388 2.40 28.18 -19.85
N SER A 389 2.30 29.47 -19.49
CA SER A 389 3.37 30.33 -18.96
C SER A 389 4.53 30.58 -19.92
N VAL A 390 4.32 30.44 -21.23
CA VAL A 390 5.34 30.72 -22.26
C VAL A 390 5.14 32.05 -22.98
N TYR A 391 3.89 32.46 -23.22
CA TYR A 391 3.57 33.51 -24.22
C TYR A 391 4.22 34.87 -23.96
N HIS A 392 4.42 35.24 -22.69
CA HIS A 392 5.05 36.51 -22.34
C HIS A 392 6.55 36.56 -22.75
N HIS A 393 7.23 35.42 -22.80
CA HIS A 393 8.62 35.30 -23.29
C HIS A 393 8.74 35.32 -24.83
N VAL A 394 7.64 35.27 -25.58
CA VAL A 394 7.68 35.45 -27.05
C VAL A 394 8.14 36.87 -27.37
N ALA A 395 9.26 37.00 -28.09
CA ALA A 395 9.90 38.28 -28.38
C ALA A 395 9.09 39.13 -29.39
N ASP A 396 8.83 38.57 -30.57
CA ASP A 396 7.91 39.17 -31.56
C ASP A 396 6.57 38.44 -31.50
N LYS A 397 5.59 39.08 -30.86
CA LYS A 397 4.24 38.54 -30.65
C LYS A 397 3.36 38.71 -31.89
N ASP A 398 3.55 39.79 -32.66
CA ASP A 398 2.74 40.06 -33.85
C ASP A 398 3.12 39.11 -34.99
N ALA A 399 4.43 38.93 -35.26
CA ALA A 399 4.88 37.95 -36.27
C ALA A 399 4.47 36.50 -35.93
N PHE A 400 4.42 36.16 -34.64
CA PHE A 400 3.94 34.84 -34.19
C PHE A 400 2.44 34.63 -34.43
N LEU A 401 1.62 35.64 -34.13
CA LEU A 401 0.19 35.59 -34.40
C LEU A 401 -0.10 35.58 -35.91
N ASP A 402 0.68 36.31 -36.71
CA ASP A 402 0.59 36.26 -38.17
C ASP A 402 0.92 34.84 -38.69
N GLU A 403 1.98 34.17 -38.20
CA GLU A 403 2.26 32.77 -38.55
C GLU A 403 1.11 31.82 -38.15
N LEU A 404 0.55 31.96 -36.95
CA LEU A 404 -0.58 31.15 -36.48
C LEU A 404 -1.88 31.44 -37.24
N SER A 405 -2.10 32.65 -37.75
CA SER A 405 -3.31 33.02 -38.52
C SER A 405 -3.47 32.19 -39.81
N THR A 406 -2.38 31.59 -40.30
CA THR A 406 -2.38 30.70 -41.47
C THR A 406 -2.84 29.25 -41.15
N ARG A 407 -3.27 28.97 -39.92
CA ARG A 407 -3.54 27.61 -39.41
C ARG A 407 -4.98 27.45 -38.90
N GLU A 408 -5.62 26.34 -39.24
CA GLU A 408 -6.97 25.98 -38.76
C GLU A 408 -6.96 25.44 -37.32
N ILE A 409 -6.67 26.31 -36.34
CA ILE A 409 -6.60 25.93 -34.93
C ILE A 409 -8.01 25.96 -34.31
N THR A 410 -8.44 24.85 -33.72
CA THR A 410 -9.80 24.71 -33.15
C THR A 410 -9.91 25.27 -31.73
N CYS A 411 -8.83 25.16 -30.94
CA CYS A 411 -8.74 25.69 -29.58
C CYS A 411 -7.31 26.13 -29.24
N ILE A 412 -7.15 27.28 -28.60
CA ILE A 412 -5.89 27.69 -27.95
C ILE A 412 -6.13 27.81 -26.45
N LEU A 413 -5.24 27.26 -25.62
CA LEU A 413 -5.25 27.43 -24.16
C LEU A 413 -3.94 28.11 -23.71
N GLY A 414 -4.02 29.39 -23.36
CA GLY A 414 -2.86 30.17 -22.91
C GLY A 414 -2.92 30.55 -21.43
N GLU A 415 -1.76 30.67 -20.79
CA GLU A 415 -1.61 31.26 -19.47
C GLU A 415 -0.75 32.53 -19.58
N PHE A 416 -1.34 33.69 -19.30
CA PHE A 416 -0.76 35.00 -19.58
C PHE A 416 -0.20 35.63 -18.29
N ALA A 417 0.93 36.35 -18.39
CA ALA A 417 1.45 37.11 -17.27
C ALA A 417 0.53 38.30 -16.95
N THR A 418 0.51 38.77 -15.70
CA THR A 418 -0.37 39.87 -15.27
C THR A 418 0.29 41.24 -15.37
N GLN A 419 1.62 41.28 -15.41
CA GLN A 419 2.41 42.51 -15.40
C GLN A 419 2.41 43.16 -16.80
N GLU A 420 2.01 44.43 -16.88
CA GLU A 420 1.84 45.17 -18.14
C GLU A 420 3.14 45.28 -18.96
N ARG A 421 4.31 45.15 -18.30
CA ARG A 421 5.65 45.18 -18.92
C ARG A 421 5.88 44.15 -20.03
N TYR A 422 5.15 43.03 -20.07
CA TYR A 422 5.29 42.03 -21.15
C TYR A 422 4.44 42.34 -22.39
N TYR A 423 3.60 43.39 -22.32
CA TYR A 423 2.65 43.80 -23.35
C TYR A 423 2.80 45.29 -23.74
N PRO A 424 4.03 45.86 -23.87
CA PRO A 424 4.22 47.31 -24.01
C PRO A 424 3.58 47.89 -25.28
N GLN A 425 3.34 47.07 -26.31
CA GLN A 425 2.66 47.46 -27.55
C GLN A 425 1.12 47.49 -27.44
N ARG A 426 0.54 46.98 -26.34
CA ARG A 426 -0.92 46.94 -26.08
C ARG A 426 -1.32 47.56 -24.73
N GLY A 427 -0.36 47.80 -23.83
CA GLY A 427 -0.54 48.48 -22.55
C GLY A 427 -1.16 47.63 -21.44
N SER A 428 -1.87 46.54 -21.75
CA SER A 428 -2.43 45.63 -20.74
C SER A 428 -2.62 44.22 -21.28
N VAL A 429 -2.62 43.23 -20.39
CA VAL A 429 -2.91 41.82 -20.74
C VAL A 429 -4.31 41.64 -21.35
N ALA A 430 -5.29 42.47 -20.96
CA ALA A 430 -6.64 42.40 -21.53
C ALA A 430 -6.69 42.88 -22.98
N ALA A 431 -5.93 43.94 -23.31
CA ALA A 431 -5.77 44.42 -24.69
C ALA A 431 -4.96 43.43 -25.54
N GLU A 432 -3.98 42.73 -24.96
CA GLU A 432 -3.26 41.64 -25.62
C GLU A 432 -4.20 40.46 -25.96
N ILE A 433 -5.00 39.98 -24.99
CA ILE A 433 -5.96 38.88 -25.20
C ILE A 433 -6.96 39.25 -26.31
N GLU A 434 -7.49 40.47 -26.30
CA GLU A 434 -8.41 40.94 -27.34
C GLU A 434 -7.74 41.18 -28.70
N HIS A 435 -6.41 41.39 -28.74
CA HIS A 435 -5.61 41.42 -29.96
C HIS A 435 -5.45 40.00 -30.54
N ILE A 436 -4.97 39.04 -29.73
CA ILE A 436 -4.86 37.62 -30.12
C ILE A 436 -6.19 37.09 -30.68
N ARG A 437 -7.30 37.40 -29.99
CA ARG A 437 -8.64 36.98 -30.40
C ARG A 437 -9.03 37.53 -31.79
N LYS A 438 -8.62 38.75 -32.13
CA LYS A 438 -8.89 39.38 -33.43
C LYS A 438 -7.97 38.87 -34.54
N THR A 439 -6.67 38.80 -34.29
CA THR A 439 -5.67 38.38 -35.30
C THR A 439 -5.86 36.93 -35.73
N LEU A 440 -6.36 36.07 -34.83
CA LEU A 440 -6.63 34.65 -35.11
C LEU A 440 -8.12 34.33 -35.38
N ASP A 441 -8.95 35.35 -35.65
CA ASP A 441 -10.40 35.26 -35.91
C ASP A 441 -11.19 34.30 -34.99
N PHE A 442 -10.97 34.40 -33.68
CA PHE A 442 -11.74 33.65 -32.69
C PHE A 442 -12.98 34.43 -32.25
N ARG A 443 -14.16 33.80 -32.33
CA ARG A 443 -15.40 34.37 -31.76
C ARG A 443 -15.33 34.61 -30.26
N HIS A 444 -14.56 33.79 -29.52
CA HIS A 444 -14.49 33.85 -28.07
C HIS A 444 -13.05 33.80 -27.55
N ALA A 445 -12.77 34.61 -26.53
CA ALA A 445 -11.62 34.49 -25.64
C ALA A 445 -12.15 34.41 -24.21
N GLU A 446 -12.27 33.20 -23.68
CA GLU A 446 -12.90 32.92 -22.39
C GLU A 446 -11.85 32.80 -21.29
N TYR A 447 -11.93 33.70 -20.30
CA TYR A 447 -11.19 33.58 -19.05
C TYR A 447 -11.73 32.37 -18.27
N ILE A 448 -10.85 31.41 -17.96
CA ILE A 448 -11.24 30.15 -17.31
C ILE A 448 -10.97 30.20 -15.80
N ALA A 449 -9.75 30.55 -15.41
CA ALA A 449 -9.25 30.45 -14.04
C ALA A 449 -7.97 31.29 -13.84
N LEU A 450 -7.51 31.39 -12.59
CA LEU A 450 -6.12 31.73 -12.27
C LEU A 450 -5.32 30.43 -12.04
N SER A 451 -4.05 30.42 -12.45
CA SER A 451 -3.13 29.36 -12.04
C SER A 451 -2.84 29.40 -10.54
N ALA A 452 -2.72 28.24 -9.91
CA ALA A 452 -2.65 28.12 -8.45
C ALA A 452 -1.35 28.69 -7.84
N ASP A 453 -0.27 28.67 -8.62
CA ASP A 453 1.10 29.07 -8.29
C ASP A 453 1.36 30.55 -8.57
N TYR A 454 1.24 31.01 -9.82
CA TYR A 454 1.58 32.37 -10.24
C TYR A 454 0.40 33.35 -10.23
N GLN A 455 -0.82 32.89 -9.95
CA GLN A 455 -2.06 33.69 -10.05
C GLN A 455 -2.20 34.36 -11.42
N ARG A 456 -1.88 33.62 -12.49
CA ARG A 456 -1.92 34.10 -13.89
C ARG A 456 -3.22 33.68 -14.59
N PRO A 457 -3.87 34.56 -15.39
CA PRO A 457 -5.06 34.23 -16.16
C PRO A 457 -4.83 33.09 -17.17
N LEU A 458 -5.60 32.02 -17.02
CA LEU A 458 -5.80 30.97 -18.02
C LEU A 458 -6.97 31.37 -18.93
N VAL A 459 -6.73 31.40 -20.25
CA VAL A 459 -7.68 31.86 -21.26
C VAL A 459 -7.77 30.84 -22.40
N ALA A 460 -8.98 30.48 -22.79
CA ALA A 460 -9.26 29.69 -24.00
C ALA A 460 -9.73 30.57 -25.15
N PHE A 461 -9.17 30.36 -26.34
CA PHE A 461 -9.64 30.96 -27.59
C PHE A 461 -10.29 29.87 -28.44
N HIS A 462 -11.53 30.09 -28.87
CA HIS A 462 -12.28 29.09 -29.63
C HIS A 462 -13.40 29.70 -30.49
N ASN A 463 -13.91 28.89 -31.42
CA ASN A 463 -14.94 29.31 -32.39
C ASN A 463 -16.30 28.57 -32.26
N GLY A 464 -16.41 27.54 -31.42
CA GLY A 464 -17.68 26.88 -31.07
C GLY A 464 -18.51 27.67 -30.04
N ASP A 465 -19.63 27.10 -29.59
CA ASP A 465 -20.52 27.73 -28.61
C ASP A 465 -19.81 27.98 -27.26
N ALA A 466 -19.72 29.26 -26.89
CA ALA A 466 -19.26 29.76 -25.59
C ALA A 466 -19.94 29.09 -24.38
N LYS A 467 -21.22 28.69 -24.50
CA LYS A 467 -21.91 27.95 -23.44
C LYS A 467 -21.42 26.50 -23.38
N ALA A 468 -21.24 25.83 -24.53
CA ALA A 468 -20.68 24.48 -24.58
C ALA A 468 -19.23 24.45 -24.06
N PHE A 469 -18.39 25.42 -24.42
CA PHE A 469 -17.02 25.51 -23.91
C PHE A 469 -17.00 25.70 -22.38
N ARG A 470 -17.76 26.65 -21.83
CA ARG A 470 -17.90 26.81 -20.36
C ARG A 470 -18.52 25.60 -19.65
N THR A 471 -19.42 24.87 -20.32
CA THR A 471 -20.00 23.63 -19.79
C THR A 471 -18.90 22.58 -19.62
N LEU A 472 -18.02 22.39 -20.61
CA LEU A 472 -16.88 21.50 -20.55
C LEU A 472 -15.80 22.00 -19.57
N ALA A 473 -15.41 23.27 -19.65
CA ALA A 473 -14.36 23.88 -18.81
C ALA A 473 -14.65 23.80 -17.30
N ALA A 474 -15.94 23.78 -16.93
CA ALA A 474 -16.39 23.57 -15.56
C ALA A 474 -16.71 22.10 -15.23
N ALA A 475 -16.94 21.22 -16.22
CA ALA A 475 -17.21 19.79 -16.04
C ALA A 475 -15.99 18.98 -15.56
N GLY A 476 -14.82 19.61 -15.42
CA GLY A 476 -13.62 19.00 -14.85
C GLY A 476 -12.67 19.97 -14.14
N SER A 477 -13.11 21.17 -13.72
CA SER A 477 -12.39 22.17 -12.89
C SER A 477 -12.02 21.66 -11.47
N VAL A 478 -11.29 20.54 -11.43
CA VAL A 478 -11.66 19.31 -10.70
C VAL A 478 -13.13 19.23 -10.29
N ARG A 479 -14.01 19.53 -11.27
CA ARG A 479 -15.45 19.69 -11.12
C ARG A 479 -15.84 20.59 -9.94
N LYS A 480 -15.96 21.89 -10.22
CA LYS A 480 -17.16 22.63 -9.78
C LYS A 480 -17.88 23.15 -11.02
N ALA A 481 -18.81 22.31 -11.49
CA ALA A 481 -19.60 22.57 -12.68
C ALA A 481 -20.40 23.88 -12.58
N GLY A 482 -20.28 24.71 -13.64
CA GLY A 482 -21.17 25.86 -13.92
C GLY A 482 -22.54 25.43 -14.48
N ILE A 483 -22.84 24.14 -14.41
CA ILE A 483 -24.18 23.57 -14.54
C ILE A 483 -24.70 23.38 -13.12
N THR A 484 -25.90 23.89 -12.80
CA THR A 484 -26.55 23.69 -11.49
C THR A 484 -26.52 22.21 -11.10
N PRO A 485 -25.68 21.78 -10.14
CA PRO A 485 -25.39 20.35 -10.01
C PRO A 485 -26.58 19.55 -9.47
N GLY A 486 -26.69 18.30 -9.91
CA GLY A 486 -27.59 17.30 -9.33
C GLY A 486 -29.04 17.30 -9.80
N GLY A 487 -29.71 16.20 -9.45
CA GLY A 487 -31.14 15.96 -9.68
C GLY A 487 -32.05 16.81 -8.81
N ALA A 488 -33.20 16.27 -8.41
CA ALA A 488 -34.09 16.98 -7.49
C ALA A 488 -33.43 17.18 -6.11
N GLU A 489 -32.49 16.31 -5.77
CA GLU A 489 -31.83 16.12 -4.48
C GLU A 489 -31.11 17.39 -4.04
N SER A 490 -30.21 17.91 -4.88
CA SER A 490 -29.45 19.12 -4.55
C SER A 490 -30.30 20.39 -4.58
N ARG A 491 -31.42 20.39 -5.32
CA ARG A 491 -32.41 21.47 -5.27
C ARG A 491 -33.22 21.46 -3.97
N ARG A 492 -33.58 20.27 -3.45
CA ARG A 492 -34.12 20.12 -2.09
C ARG A 492 -33.09 20.56 -1.05
N ALA A 493 -31.82 20.16 -1.18
CA ALA A 493 -30.73 20.56 -0.29
C ALA A 493 -30.56 22.08 -0.21
N LEU A 494 -30.56 22.81 -1.34
CA LEU A 494 -30.54 24.28 -1.32
C LEU A 494 -31.81 24.89 -0.71
N ALA A 495 -32.99 24.33 -0.99
CA ALA A 495 -34.24 24.79 -0.38
C ALA A 495 -34.20 24.64 1.15
N TRP A 496 -33.64 23.53 1.66
CA TRP A 496 -33.43 23.30 3.07
C TRP A 496 -32.58 24.39 3.73
N VAL A 497 -31.44 24.77 3.14
CA VAL A 497 -30.57 25.82 3.70
C VAL A 497 -31.32 27.15 3.76
N ARG A 498 -32.04 27.52 2.70
CA ARG A 498 -32.82 28.77 2.65
C ARG A 498 -33.94 28.81 3.69
N ALA A 499 -34.54 27.67 4.02
CA ALA A 499 -35.55 27.55 5.08
C ALA A 499 -34.93 27.65 6.48
N HIS A 500 -33.78 27.02 6.69
CA HIS A 500 -33.06 26.96 7.98
C HIS A 500 -31.98 28.04 8.10
N SER A 501 -32.36 29.26 7.69
CA SER A 501 -31.56 30.50 7.77
C SER A 501 -32.36 31.59 8.49
N PRO A 502 -32.19 31.80 9.80
CA PRO A 502 -32.89 32.85 10.54
C PRO A 502 -32.64 34.25 9.94
N GLN A 503 -33.66 35.12 10.00
CA GLN A 503 -33.65 36.37 9.24
C GLN A 503 -32.49 37.30 9.64
N GLY A 504 -31.51 37.44 8.73
CA GLY A 504 -30.34 38.29 8.91
C GLY A 504 -29.18 37.64 9.67
N GLN A 505 -29.20 36.32 9.86
CA GLN A 505 -28.20 35.58 10.64
C GLN A 505 -27.53 34.49 9.79
N GLY A 506 -26.68 33.65 10.40
CA GLY A 506 -26.04 32.49 9.77
C GLY A 506 -26.97 31.31 9.55
N VAL A 507 -26.41 30.14 9.19
CA VAL A 507 -27.18 28.89 9.07
C VAL A 507 -27.48 28.32 10.46
N SER A 508 -28.67 27.75 10.67
CA SER A 508 -29.01 27.05 11.92
C SER A 508 -28.11 25.84 12.18
N VAL A 509 -27.94 25.46 13.45
CA VAL A 509 -27.33 24.18 13.85
C VAL A 509 -28.11 23.01 13.25
N SER A 510 -29.43 22.98 13.48
CA SER A 510 -30.31 21.94 12.92
C SER A 510 -31.71 22.46 12.60
N ASN A 511 -32.54 21.62 11.96
CA ASN A 511 -33.97 21.89 11.80
C ASN A 511 -34.76 21.97 13.12
N ARG A 512 -34.23 21.42 14.23
CA ARG A 512 -34.81 21.55 15.58
C ARG A 512 -34.12 22.61 16.44
N GLN A 513 -32.90 22.99 16.08
CA GLN A 513 -32.06 23.95 16.79
C GLN A 513 -31.82 25.17 15.90
N PRO A 514 -32.78 26.13 15.83
CA PRO A 514 -32.72 27.28 14.93
C PRO A 514 -31.64 28.32 15.31
N THR A 515 -30.90 28.09 16.38
CA THR A 515 -29.70 28.87 16.75
C THR A 515 -28.70 28.85 15.59
N PRO A 516 -28.20 30.00 15.11
CA PRO A 516 -27.16 30.03 14.09
C PRO A 516 -25.84 29.43 14.58
N TYR A 517 -25.09 28.79 13.69
CA TYR A 517 -23.80 28.17 13.98
C TYR A 517 -22.65 28.95 13.32
N PRO A 518 -21.81 29.69 14.07
CA PRO A 518 -20.73 30.52 13.52
C PRO A 518 -19.73 29.74 12.65
N GLU A 519 -19.14 28.68 13.19
CA GLU A 519 -18.21 27.77 12.49
C GLU A 519 -18.80 27.33 11.14
N VAL A 520 -19.95 26.64 11.15
CA VAL A 520 -20.61 26.09 9.95
C VAL A 520 -20.97 27.19 8.95
N THR A 521 -21.50 28.32 9.42
CA THR A 521 -21.78 29.48 8.57
C THR A 521 -20.53 29.94 7.81
N GLY A 522 -19.36 29.87 8.44
CA GLY A 522 -18.05 30.13 7.83
C GLY A 522 -17.76 29.25 6.62
N TYR A 523 -17.63 27.93 6.81
CA TYR A 523 -17.29 27.02 5.70
C TYR A 523 -18.47 26.69 4.75
N PHE A 524 -19.69 27.15 5.03
CA PHE A 524 -20.78 27.17 4.05
C PHE A 524 -20.64 28.30 3.01
N ILE A 525 -20.08 29.46 3.36
CA ILE A 525 -19.98 30.62 2.45
C ILE A 525 -19.32 30.27 1.10
N PRO A 526 -18.18 29.53 1.03
CA PRO A 526 -17.60 29.11 -0.25
C PRO A 526 -18.56 28.25 -1.08
N THR A 527 -19.23 27.29 -0.45
CA THR A 527 -20.23 26.41 -1.09
C THR A 527 -21.42 27.22 -1.60
N LEU A 528 -21.97 28.16 -0.82
CA LEU A 528 -23.05 29.04 -1.26
C LEU A 528 -22.67 29.87 -2.50
N LEU A 529 -21.46 30.43 -2.53
CA LEU A 529 -20.96 31.19 -3.68
C LEU A 529 -20.85 30.32 -4.95
N GLN A 530 -20.41 29.07 -4.80
CA GLN A 530 -20.28 28.11 -5.90
C GLN A 530 -21.63 27.62 -6.44
N TRP A 531 -22.67 27.62 -5.61
CA TRP A 531 -24.05 27.32 -6.01
C TRP A 531 -24.88 28.56 -6.43
N GLY A 532 -24.28 29.75 -6.37
CA GLY A 532 -24.91 31.00 -6.82
C GLY A 532 -25.73 31.76 -5.77
N GLU A 533 -25.79 31.28 -4.52
CA GLU A 533 -26.55 31.85 -3.39
C GLU A 533 -25.87 33.11 -2.79
N LYS A 534 -25.47 34.06 -3.64
CA LYS A 534 -24.65 35.23 -3.27
C LYS A 534 -25.27 36.07 -2.15
N ASP A 535 -26.57 36.33 -2.20
CA ASP A 535 -27.27 37.13 -1.18
C ASP A 535 -27.43 36.41 0.16
N LEU A 536 -27.31 35.07 0.19
CA LEU A 536 -27.24 34.31 1.43
C LEU A 536 -25.80 34.33 1.98
N ALA A 537 -24.80 34.13 1.12
CA ALA A 537 -23.39 34.21 1.48
C ALA A 537 -22.99 35.60 2.05
N VAL A 538 -23.47 36.69 1.45
CA VAL A 538 -23.25 38.06 1.96
C VAL A 538 -23.95 38.30 3.31
N ARG A 539 -25.15 37.75 3.53
CA ARG A 539 -25.83 37.83 4.84
C ARG A 539 -25.07 37.06 5.91
N TYR A 540 -24.65 35.83 5.61
CA TYR A 540 -23.82 35.00 6.48
C TYR A 540 -22.53 35.72 6.88
N ALA A 541 -21.80 36.28 5.91
CA ALA A 541 -20.58 37.03 6.16
C ALA A 541 -20.82 38.27 7.05
N ARG A 542 -21.88 39.05 6.79
CA ARG A 542 -22.23 40.23 7.60
C ARG A 542 -22.61 39.87 9.03
N TRP A 543 -23.35 38.78 9.23
CA TRP A 543 -23.63 38.29 10.56
C TRP A 543 -22.37 37.82 11.29
N LEU A 544 -21.49 37.05 10.64
CA LEU A 544 -20.20 36.63 11.22
C LEU A 544 -19.36 37.85 11.65
N MET A 545 -19.21 38.85 10.80
CA MET A 545 -18.50 40.10 11.15
C MET A 545 -19.10 40.81 12.37
N SER A 546 -20.42 40.69 12.61
CA SER A 546 -21.09 41.32 13.75
C SER A 546 -20.89 40.61 15.09
N ILE A 547 -20.38 39.36 15.08
CA ILE A 547 -20.13 38.54 16.28
C ILE A 547 -18.64 38.26 16.53
N GLN A 548 -17.73 38.95 15.85
CA GLN A 548 -16.28 38.79 16.08
C GLN A 548 -15.86 39.36 17.45
N ASN A 549 -15.10 38.58 18.21
CA ASN A 549 -14.60 38.99 19.53
C ASN A 549 -13.63 40.18 19.44
N ALA A 550 -13.35 40.82 20.58
CA ALA A 550 -12.50 42.01 20.68
C ALA A 550 -11.01 41.76 20.33
N ASP A 551 -10.54 40.52 20.49
CA ASP A 551 -9.20 40.06 20.09
C ASP A 551 -9.10 39.70 18.59
N GLY A 552 -10.21 39.34 17.95
CA GLY A 552 -10.28 38.90 16.55
C GLY A 552 -10.78 37.46 16.38
N SER A 553 -10.95 36.73 17.47
CA SER A 553 -11.43 35.35 17.49
C SER A 553 -12.94 35.22 17.27
N PHE A 554 -13.41 33.98 17.19
CA PHE A 554 -14.82 33.61 17.20
C PHE A 554 -15.09 32.44 18.16
N SER A 555 -16.28 32.43 18.74
CA SER A 555 -16.75 31.41 19.70
C SER A 555 -17.97 30.66 19.16
N GLY A 556 -18.15 29.40 19.58
CA GLY A 556 -19.25 28.53 19.14
C GLY A 556 -20.63 28.87 19.73
N PRO A 557 -21.71 28.19 19.29
CA PRO A 557 -23.08 28.48 19.73
C PRO A 557 -23.26 28.32 21.25
N GLY A 558 -23.52 29.43 21.94
CA GLY A 558 -23.71 29.44 23.40
C GLY A 558 -22.43 29.27 24.23
N ILE A 559 -21.25 29.24 23.58
CA ILE A 559 -19.95 29.13 24.25
C ILE A 559 -19.28 30.51 24.26
N ALA A 560 -18.73 30.93 25.42
CA ALA A 560 -18.01 32.19 25.52
C ALA A 560 -16.58 32.11 24.95
N SER A 561 -15.87 31.03 25.27
CA SER A 561 -14.46 30.83 24.87
C SER A 561 -14.32 30.59 23.36
N PRO A 562 -13.30 31.20 22.71
CA PRO A 562 -13.02 30.98 21.29
C PRO A 562 -12.19 29.71 21.04
N PHE A 563 -12.24 29.22 19.80
CA PHE A 563 -11.45 28.06 19.35
C PHE A 563 -10.68 28.37 18.06
N ALA A 564 -9.51 27.73 17.90
CA ALA A 564 -8.71 27.81 16.68
C ALA A 564 -9.41 27.12 15.49
N PHE A 565 -10.16 26.04 15.73
CA PHE A 565 -10.96 25.38 14.70
C PHE A 565 -12.07 26.29 14.17
N ASP A 566 -12.97 26.78 15.04
CA ASP A 566 -14.08 27.68 14.72
C ASP A 566 -13.63 28.94 13.98
N THR A 567 -12.63 29.62 14.55
CA THR A 567 -12.02 30.81 13.95
C THR A 567 -11.42 30.48 12.58
N GLY A 568 -10.78 29.32 12.43
CA GLY A 568 -10.26 28.82 11.16
C GLY A 568 -11.32 28.55 10.08
N GLN A 569 -12.48 28.02 10.46
CA GLN A 569 -13.56 27.80 9.50
C GLN A 569 -14.27 29.10 9.09
N ILE A 570 -14.34 30.07 9.99
CA ILE A 570 -14.82 31.42 9.68
C ILE A 570 -13.81 32.17 8.79
N ILE A 571 -12.50 31.96 8.98
CA ILE A 571 -11.46 32.44 8.05
C ILE A 571 -11.68 31.90 6.63
N ARG A 572 -12.01 30.60 6.44
CA ARG A 572 -12.35 30.06 5.09
C ARG A 572 -13.51 30.85 4.45
N GLY A 573 -14.55 31.16 5.22
CA GLY A 573 -15.71 31.92 4.73
C GLY A 573 -15.42 33.38 4.41
N LEU A 574 -14.76 34.09 5.34
CA LEU A 574 -14.39 35.49 5.17
C LEU A 574 -13.38 35.66 4.01
N ALA A 575 -12.44 34.73 3.83
CA ALA A 575 -11.54 34.73 2.67
C ALA A 575 -12.29 34.58 1.34
N ALA A 576 -13.25 33.67 1.26
CA ALA A 576 -14.02 33.43 0.04
C ALA A 576 -14.97 34.60 -0.33
N ILE A 577 -15.48 35.35 0.66
CA ILE A 577 -16.40 36.47 0.43
C ILE A 577 -15.70 37.83 0.27
N THR A 578 -14.48 38.03 0.81
CA THR A 578 -13.75 39.31 0.73
C THR A 578 -13.70 39.92 -0.69
N PRO A 579 -13.50 39.17 -1.79
CA PRO A 579 -13.54 39.72 -3.16
C PRO A 579 -14.90 40.30 -3.59
N LEU A 580 -15.99 39.89 -2.96
CA LEU A 580 -17.36 40.38 -3.20
C LEU A 580 -17.85 41.33 -2.10
N LEU A 581 -17.18 41.34 -0.94
CA LEU A 581 -17.55 42.06 0.26
C LEU A 581 -16.29 42.60 0.96
N PRO A 582 -15.63 43.67 0.43
CA PRO A 582 -14.31 44.10 0.90
C PRO A 582 -14.26 44.53 2.37
N GLU A 583 -15.39 44.92 2.95
CA GLU A 583 -15.58 45.16 4.39
C GLU A 583 -15.17 43.96 5.27
N ALA A 584 -15.17 42.73 4.74
CA ALA A 584 -14.72 41.51 5.41
C ALA A 584 -13.19 41.38 5.57
N ALA A 585 -12.39 42.14 4.83
CA ALA A 585 -10.92 42.02 4.88
C ALA A 585 -10.34 42.32 6.28
N ARG A 586 -10.85 43.33 6.99
CA ARG A 586 -10.35 43.68 8.33
C ARG A 586 -10.74 42.65 9.41
N PRO A 587 -11.98 42.13 9.45
CA PRO A 587 -12.31 40.96 10.27
C PRO A 587 -11.47 39.71 9.95
N LEU A 588 -11.28 39.41 8.67
CA LEU A 588 -10.45 38.29 8.20
C LEU A 588 -9.00 38.38 8.71
N GLU A 589 -8.37 39.55 8.56
CA GLU A 589 -7.01 39.78 9.03
C GLU A 589 -6.86 39.58 10.53
N ARG A 590 -7.78 40.13 11.34
CA ARG A 590 -7.79 39.96 12.80
C ARG A 590 -7.87 38.49 13.21
N ALA A 591 -8.72 37.72 12.54
CA ALA A 591 -8.86 36.29 12.81
C ALA A 591 -7.58 35.50 12.45
N CYS A 592 -6.96 35.79 11.30
CA CYS A 592 -5.71 35.14 10.90
C CYS A 592 -4.55 35.45 11.85
N ARG A 593 -4.44 36.71 12.29
CA ARG A 593 -3.45 37.12 13.32
C ARG A 593 -3.67 36.36 14.62
N TRP A 594 -4.90 36.31 15.14
CA TRP A 594 -5.22 35.59 16.37
C TRP A 594 -4.82 34.10 16.33
N ILE A 595 -5.03 33.41 15.20
CA ILE A 595 -4.59 32.01 15.01
C ILE A 595 -3.06 31.87 15.08
N MET A 596 -2.29 32.87 14.61
CA MET A 596 -0.83 32.83 14.60
C MET A 596 -0.23 33.29 15.94
N ASP A 597 -0.78 34.35 16.53
CA ASP A 597 -0.31 34.96 17.78
C ASP A 597 -0.57 34.07 19.01
N THR A 598 -1.52 33.13 18.92
CA THR A 598 -1.83 32.13 19.97
C THR A 598 -1.18 30.77 19.74
N ALA A 599 -0.54 30.54 18.59
CA ALA A 599 0.12 29.27 18.27
C ALA A 599 1.50 29.15 18.95
N SER A 600 1.97 27.92 19.14
CA SER A 600 3.32 27.66 19.67
C SER A 600 4.40 28.06 18.65
N PRO A 601 5.63 28.36 19.10
CA PRO A 601 6.75 28.68 18.21
C PRO A 601 7.01 27.60 17.15
N GLU A 602 6.64 26.34 17.42
CA GLU A 602 6.80 25.17 16.55
C GLU A 602 5.69 25.05 15.48
N GLY A 603 4.63 25.86 15.54
CA GLY A 603 3.49 25.82 14.60
C GLY A 603 2.28 25.01 15.10
N ARG A 604 2.24 24.61 16.38
CA ARG A 604 1.06 23.98 16.98
C ARG A 604 -0.02 25.05 17.25
N LEU A 605 -1.24 24.87 16.78
CA LEU A 605 -2.31 25.86 17.05
C LEU A 605 -2.79 25.78 18.51
N ALA A 606 -3.38 26.88 18.99
CA ALA A 606 -3.93 26.96 20.35
C ALA A 606 -5.01 25.88 20.61
N LEU A 607 -4.86 25.18 21.73
CA LEU A 607 -5.92 24.36 22.33
C LEU A 607 -6.83 25.24 23.21
N PRO A 608 -8.09 24.85 23.43
CA PRO A 608 -8.93 25.52 24.42
C PRO A 608 -8.38 25.35 25.84
N GLU A 609 -8.59 26.37 26.69
CA GLU A 609 -8.20 26.34 28.11
C GLU A 609 -8.94 25.24 28.88
N ASP A 610 -10.20 24.98 28.53
CA ASP A 610 -10.98 23.82 28.99
C ASP A 610 -11.10 22.80 27.86
N MET A 611 -10.32 21.72 27.98
CA MET A 611 -10.38 20.56 27.08
C MET A 611 -11.72 19.80 27.16
N GLY A 612 -12.57 20.06 28.16
CA GLY A 612 -13.93 19.54 28.25
C GLY A 612 -14.79 19.87 27.02
N ALA A 613 -14.59 21.04 26.41
CA ALA A 613 -15.25 21.41 25.15
C ALA A 613 -14.78 20.60 23.93
N TRP A 614 -13.64 19.90 24.05
CA TRP A 614 -13.12 18.94 23.07
C TRP A 614 -13.34 17.49 23.50
N SER A 615 -14.07 17.23 24.58
CA SER A 615 -14.34 15.87 25.06
C SER A 615 -15.34 15.16 24.15
N LEU A 616 -14.96 13.96 23.71
CA LEU A 616 -15.86 12.98 23.08
C LEU A 616 -16.34 11.97 24.12
N GLY A 617 -16.61 12.48 25.33
CA GLY A 617 -16.88 11.68 26.51
C GLY A 617 -15.76 10.69 26.78
N THR A 618 -16.10 9.40 26.76
CA THR A 618 -15.15 8.32 27.03
C THR A 618 -14.25 7.97 25.85
N ARG A 619 -14.54 8.46 24.63
CA ARG A 619 -13.68 8.33 23.44
C ARG A 619 -12.45 9.24 23.46
N GLY A 620 -12.19 9.93 24.57
CA GLY A 620 -11.07 10.85 24.76
C GLY A 620 -11.40 12.28 24.31
N HIS A 621 -10.41 12.97 23.75
CA HIS A 621 -10.58 14.31 23.19
C HIS A 621 -10.46 14.27 21.67
N VAL A 622 -11.10 15.20 20.96
CA VAL A 622 -10.97 15.36 19.50
C VAL A 622 -9.48 15.36 19.09
N ASN A 623 -9.15 14.63 18.02
CA ASN A 623 -7.77 14.53 17.55
C ASN A 623 -7.28 15.90 17.05
N GLU A 624 -6.23 16.44 17.67
CA GLU A 624 -5.69 17.77 17.36
C GLU A 624 -5.32 17.97 15.89
N ALA A 625 -5.07 16.89 15.14
CA ALA A 625 -4.92 16.97 13.69
C ALA A 625 -6.11 17.61 12.95
N ILE A 626 -7.31 17.77 13.56
CA ILE A 626 -8.39 18.60 12.96
C ILE A 626 -7.95 20.05 12.72
N HIS A 627 -6.94 20.55 13.44
CA HIS A 627 -6.32 21.85 13.20
C HIS A 627 -5.64 21.96 11.82
N LEU A 628 -5.31 20.85 11.16
CA LEU A 628 -4.94 20.87 9.74
C LEU A 628 -6.05 21.50 8.88
N TYR A 629 -7.33 21.32 9.22
CA TYR A 629 -8.46 21.88 8.47
C TYR A 629 -8.66 23.39 8.67
N VAL A 630 -7.88 24.03 9.56
CA VAL A 630 -7.73 25.50 9.65
C VAL A 630 -6.80 26.03 8.56
N LEU A 631 -5.74 25.29 8.25
CA LEU A 631 -4.60 25.79 7.47
C LEU A 631 -4.92 26.18 6.01
N PRO A 632 -5.78 25.45 5.25
CA PRO A 632 -6.24 25.92 3.94
C PRO A 632 -7.02 27.24 4.00
N GLY A 633 -7.67 27.54 5.14
CA GLY A 633 -8.29 28.84 5.38
C GLY A 633 -7.26 29.97 5.42
N LEU A 634 -6.12 29.76 6.09
CA LEU A 634 -5.02 30.73 6.12
C LEU A 634 -4.40 30.93 4.72
N LEU A 635 -4.23 29.86 3.94
CA LEU A 635 -3.77 29.98 2.54
C LEU A 635 -4.76 30.78 1.66
N ALA A 636 -6.07 30.53 1.82
CA ALA A 636 -7.10 31.30 1.15
C ALA A 636 -7.12 32.78 1.60
N ALA A 637 -6.90 33.03 2.90
CA ALA A 637 -6.84 34.37 3.47
C ALA A 637 -5.65 35.18 2.96
N GLY A 638 -4.47 34.58 2.82
CA GLY A 638 -3.29 35.24 2.25
C GLY A 638 -3.56 35.71 0.82
N LYS A 639 -4.23 34.89 0.01
CA LYS A 639 -4.68 35.26 -1.35
C LYS A 639 -5.76 36.36 -1.31
N ALA A 640 -6.75 36.25 -0.43
CA ALA A 640 -7.87 37.20 -0.34
C ALA A 640 -7.48 38.58 0.21
N LEU A 641 -6.48 38.64 1.10
CA LEU A 641 -5.90 39.88 1.65
C LEU A 641 -4.76 40.45 0.80
N ASN A 642 -4.32 39.72 -0.24
CA ASN A 642 -3.11 40.01 -1.02
C ASN A 642 -1.83 40.12 -0.13
N THR A 643 -1.69 39.20 0.83
CA THR A 643 -0.56 39.10 1.76
C THR A 643 0.15 37.76 1.62
N GLY A 644 1.43 37.76 1.22
CA GLY A 644 2.28 36.56 1.17
C GLY A 644 2.75 36.07 2.55
N GLY A 645 1.93 36.22 3.59
CA GLY A 645 2.35 36.19 5.00
C GLY A 645 2.14 34.86 5.74
N PHE A 646 1.37 33.92 5.18
CA PHE A 646 0.87 32.77 5.96
C PHE A 646 1.46 31.41 5.55
N ASP A 647 2.02 31.28 4.35
CA ASP A 647 2.56 30.02 3.80
C ASP A 647 3.67 29.40 4.66
N ALA A 648 4.53 30.23 5.26
CA ALA A 648 5.60 29.76 6.15
C ALA A 648 5.03 29.16 7.44
N PHE A 649 4.00 29.79 8.01
CA PHE A 649 3.29 29.30 9.19
C PHE A 649 2.52 28.01 8.89
N VAL A 650 1.80 27.97 7.77
CA VAL A 650 1.06 26.78 7.32
C VAL A 650 1.98 25.59 7.08
N ARG A 651 3.11 25.76 6.38
CA ARG A 651 4.11 24.67 6.20
C ARG A 651 4.68 24.17 7.52
N LYS A 652 4.96 25.09 8.47
CA LYS A 652 5.47 24.73 9.80
C LYS A 652 4.46 23.93 10.60
N SER A 653 3.20 24.39 10.63
CA SER A 653 2.09 23.72 11.29
C SER A 653 1.81 22.33 10.70
N LEU A 654 1.77 22.22 9.36
CA LEU A 654 1.60 20.94 8.67
C LEU A 654 2.71 19.94 9.05
N ALA A 655 3.97 20.36 9.03
CA ALA A 655 5.09 19.52 9.45
C ALA A 655 4.98 19.09 10.92
N TRP A 656 4.51 19.98 11.82
CA TRP A 656 4.26 19.63 13.21
C TRP A 656 3.18 18.54 13.34
N TYR A 657 2.03 18.70 12.69
CA TYR A 657 0.94 17.72 12.75
C TYR A 657 1.30 16.38 12.09
N ILE A 658 2.11 16.37 11.03
CA ILE A 658 2.65 15.13 10.42
C ILE A 658 3.59 14.39 11.38
N ALA A 659 4.42 15.10 12.13
CA ALA A 659 5.39 14.47 13.04
C ALA A 659 4.80 14.04 14.40
N HIS A 660 3.74 14.70 14.88
CA HIS A 660 3.27 14.56 16.26
C HIS A 660 1.83 14.03 16.44
N CYS A 661 1.04 13.90 15.37
CA CYS A 661 -0.36 13.47 15.47
C CYS A 661 -0.67 12.23 14.63
N ASN A 662 -1.69 11.47 15.07
CA ASN A 662 -2.23 10.38 14.28
C ASN A 662 -3.01 10.94 13.08
N LEU A 663 -2.46 10.80 11.87
CA LEU A 663 -3.09 11.28 10.65
C LEU A 663 -3.92 10.23 9.92
N THR A 664 -3.46 8.97 9.89
CA THR A 664 -4.01 7.93 9.01
C THR A 664 -4.74 6.82 9.74
N ASN A 665 -4.44 6.54 11.01
CA ASN A 665 -5.09 5.43 11.71
C ASN A 665 -6.51 5.82 12.17
N PHE A 666 -7.50 5.56 11.31
CA PHE A 666 -8.94 5.73 11.59
C PHE A 666 -9.41 4.95 12.83
N LEU A 667 -8.63 3.94 13.21
CA LEU A 667 -8.88 2.98 14.29
C LEU A 667 -8.67 3.56 15.70
N ALA A 668 -8.35 4.86 15.80
CA ALA A 668 -8.31 5.61 17.04
C ALA A 668 -9.73 6.07 17.47
N PRO A 669 -10.00 6.36 18.76
CA PRO A 669 -11.37 6.41 19.28
C PRO A 669 -12.06 7.75 19.03
N ASN A 670 -11.23 8.79 18.93
CA ASN A 670 -11.57 10.17 18.65
C ASN A 670 -11.63 10.48 17.14
N MET A 671 -11.45 9.46 16.29
CA MET A 671 -11.65 9.54 14.84
C MET A 671 -13.12 9.30 14.51
N LEU A 672 -13.99 10.23 14.92
CA LEU A 672 -15.33 10.40 14.33
C LEU A 672 -15.13 10.71 12.84
N LEU A 673 -15.93 10.10 11.96
CA LEU A 673 -15.66 10.03 10.53
C LEU A 673 -15.49 11.41 9.89
N HIS A 674 -16.26 12.43 10.30
CA HIS A 674 -16.05 13.79 9.78
C HIS A 674 -14.81 14.49 10.38
N PHE A 675 -14.38 14.21 11.62
CA PHE A 675 -13.09 14.68 12.11
C PHE A 675 -11.92 14.00 11.38
N TYR A 676 -12.06 12.70 11.10
CA TYR A 676 -11.10 11.97 10.28
C TYR A 676 -11.06 12.49 8.85
N CYS A 677 -12.22 12.79 8.24
CA CYS A 677 -12.30 13.40 6.93
C CYS A 677 -11.89 14.89 6.91
N TYR A 678 -11.99 15.65 8.01
CA TYR A 678 -11.32 16.94 8.13
C TYR A 678 -9.80 16.79 8.02
N ILE A 679 -9.23 15.74 8.64
CA ILE A 679 -7.80 15.44 8.53
C ILE A 679 -7.46 15.03 7.09
N GLN A 680 -8.19 14.09 6.47
CA GLN A 680 -7.88 13.64 5.10
C GLN A 680 -8.12 14.74 4.05
N GLU A 681 -9.20 15.51 4.18
CA GLU A 681 -9.48 16.64 3.28
C GLU A 681 -8.47 17.77 3.47
N ALA A 682 -8.02 18.06 4.69
CA ALA A 682 -6.93 19.00 4.91
C ALA A 682 -5.61 18.51 4.31
N LEU A 683 -5.26 17.23 4.47
CA LEU A 683 -4.05 16.66 3.88
C LEU A 683 -4.08 16.72 2.36
N PHE A 684 -5.25 16.56 1.74
CA PHE A 684 -5.43 16.83 0.31
C PHE A 684 -5.28 18.33 -0.02
N ASP A 685 -6.06 19.20 0.62
CA ASP A 685 -6.06 20.66 0.41
C ASP A 685 -4.67 21.32 0.67
N LEU A 686 -3.79 20.65 1.43
CA LEU A 686 -2.43 21.08 1.77
C LEU A 686 -1.32 20.37 0.96
N GLY A 687 -1.67 19.47 0.03
CA GLY A 687 -0.71 18.77 -0.84
C GLY A 687 0.01 17.57 -0.21
N ALA A 688 -0.37 17.13 0.99
CA ALA A 688 0.12 15.91 1.65
C ALA A 688 -0.62 14.65 1.14
N VAL A 689 -0.74 14.54 -0.19
CA VAL A 689 -1.68 13.64 -0.88
C VAL A 689 -1.41 12.17 -0.62
N ASP A 690 -0.16 11.73 -0.46
CA ASP A 690 0.14 10.33 -0.18
C ASP A 690 -0.24 9.90 1.25
N ILE A 691 -0.23 10.82 2.21
CA ILE A 691 -0.76 10.58 3.57
C ILE A 691 -2.30 10.50 3.50
N CYS A 692 -2.94 11.39 2.74
CA CYS A 692 -4.38 11.32 2.45
C CYS A 692 -4.75 9.98 1.78
N ARG A 693 -4.00 9.53 0.76
CA ARG A 693 -4.19 8.21 0.11
C ARG A 693 -4.03 7.05 1.10
N GLN A 694 -3.07 7.13 2.03
CA GLN A 694 -2.92 6.11 3.06
C GLN A 694 -4.14 6.07 3.98
N GLY A 695 -4.62 7.21 4.46
CA GLY A 695 -5.82 7.27 5.31
C GLY A 695 -7.11 6.86 4.58
N MET A 696 -7.31 7.30 3.35
CA MET A 696 -8.48 6.94 2.56
C MET A 696 -8.49 5.46 2.10
N ARG A 697 -7.34 4.77 2.12
CA ARG A 697 -7.29 3.29 2.02
C ARG A 697 -7.82 2.62 3.28
N GLU A 698 -7.54 3.17 4.46
CA GLU A 698 -8.10 2.65 5.72
C GLU A 698 -9.63 2.75 5.68
N LEU A 699 -10.21 3.86 5.20
CA LEU A 699 -11.66 3.95 4.99
C LEU A 699 -12.17 3.00 3.89
N ALA A 700 -11.39 2.76 2.82
CA ALA A 700 -11.81 1.91 1.71
C ALA A 700 -11.93 0.43 2.13
N GLU A 701 -10.98 -0.06 2.94
CA GLU A 701 -11.05 -1.36 3.61
C GLU A 701 -12.28 -1.52 4.54
N ARG A 702 -12.99 -0.43 4.85
CA ARG A 702 -14.10 -0.34 5.82
C ARG A 702 -15.40 0.13 5.18
N GLN A 703 -15.43 0.27 3.86
CA GLN A 703 -16.65 0.58 3.14
C GLN A 703 -17.44 -0.71 2.88
N ALA A 704 -18.68 -0.77 3.36
CA ALA A 704 -19.60 -1.86 3.06
C ALA A 704 -20.07 -1.81 1.58
N GLU A 705 -20.53 -2.93 1.02
CA GLU A 705 -20.94 -3.02 -0.40
C GLU A 705 -22.06 -2.04 -0.80
N ASN A 706 -22.90 -1.63 0.16
CA ASN A 706 -23.95 -0.62 -0.04
C ASN A 706 -23.40 0.83 -0.08
N GLY A 707 -22.11 1.01 0.21
CA GLY A 707 -21.39 2.29 0.26
C GLY A 707 -21.21 2.89 1.65
N MET A 708 -21.81 2.31 2.69
CA MET A 708 -21.71 2.78 4.08
C MET A 708 -20.27 2.76 4.60
N VAL A 709 -19.93 3.76 5.40
CA VAL A 709 -18.68 3.87 6.17
C VAL A 709 -19.09 4.19 7.60
N PRO A 710 -18.57 3.49 8.64
CA PRO A 710 -19.04 3.63 10.01
C PRO A 710 -18.70 4.99 10.61
N ALA A 711 -19.55 5.46 11.53
CA ALA A 711 -19.46 6.79 12.12
C ALA A 711 -18.18 7.05 12.90
N TYR A 712 -17.74 6.06 13.66
CA TYR A 712 -16.37 5.97 14.18
C TYR A 712 -15.71 4.80 13.47
N ALA A 713 -14.46 4.53 13.82
CA ALA A 713 -13.94 3.18 13.79
C ALA A 713 -15.02 2.13 14.12
N ASN A 714 -15.56 2.16 15.34
CA ASN A 714 -16.35 1.06 15.90
C ASN A 714 -17.81 1.45 16.17
N ALA A 715 -18.58 1.81 15.14
CA ALA A 715 -19.95 2.28 15.30
C ALA A 715 -20.90 1.83 14.17
N ALA A 716 -22.04 1.27 14.57
CA ALA A 716 -23.04 0.69 13.66
C ALA A 716 -23.81 1.72 12.80
N TRP A 717 -23.77 2.98 13.21
CA TRP A 717 -24.50 4.07 12.60
C TRP A 717 -23.62 4.85 11.62
N ILE A 718 -24.29 5.57 10.73
CA ILE A 718 -23.70 6.44 9.74
C ILE A 718 -23.56 7.84 10.34
N CYS A 719 -22.34 8.36 10.42
CA CYS A 719 -22.13 9.79 10.60
C CYS A 719 -22.31 10.44 9.23
N THR A 720 -23.53 10.91 8.94
CA THR A 720 -23.91 11.43 7.62
C THR A 720 -22.96 12.50 7.06
N PRO A 721 -22.48 13.52 7.82
CA PRO A 721 -21.51 14.46 7.28
C PRO A 721 -20.18 13.76 6.92
N GLY A 722 -19.74 12.81 7.75
CA GLY A 722 -18.51 12.06 7.53
C GLY A 722 -18.59 11.13 6.31
N LEU A 723 -19.73 10.47 6.09
CA LEU A 723 -19.94 9.61 4.92
C LEU A 723 -19.92 10.42 3.62
N ILE A 724 -20.58 11.58 3.61
CA ILE A 724 -20.61 12.48 2.46
C ILE A 724 -19.21 13.07 2.21
N GLN A 725 -18.50 13.45 3.27
CA GLN A 725 -17.15 14.02 3.18
C GLN A 725 -16.11 12.96 2.78
N ALA A 726 -16.24 11.70 3.20
CA ALA A 726 -15.45 10.58 2.70
C ALA A 726 -15.66 10.40 1.19
N GLY A 727 -16.92 10.46 0.73
CA GLY A 727 -17.27 10.53 -0.69
C GLY A 727 -16.57 11.68 -1.43
N LEU A 728 -16.60 12.90 -0.87
CA LEU A 728 -15.90 14.07 -1.40
C LEU A 728 -14.37 13.88 -1.47
N VAL A 729 -13.74 13.30 -0.44
CA VAL A 729 -12.29 13.08 -0.42
C VAL A 729 -11.87 11.95 -1.38
N TRP A 730 -12.68 10.91 -1.55
CA TRP A 730 -12.46 9.93 -2.62
C TRP A 730 -12.63 10.54 -4.01
N LEU A 731 -13.61 11.44 -4.24
CA LEU A 731 -13.69 12.21 -5.50
C LEU A 731 -12.45 13.11 -5.71
N LYS A 732 -11.93 13.73 -4.64
CA LYS A 732 -10.66 14.49 -4.65
C LYS A 732 -9.47 13.64 -5.10
N LEU A 733 -9.35 12.43 -4.56
CA LEU A 733 -8.32 11.45 -4.96
C LEU A 733 -8.58 10.78 -6.32
N GLY A 734 -9.71 11.05 -6.98
CA GLY A 734 -10.12 10.41 -8.24
C GLY A 734 -10.75 9.01 -8.08
N ASP A 735 -10.86 8.50 -6.86
CA ASP A 735 -11.37 7.18 -6.50
C ASP A 735 -12.92 7.13 -6.58
N ARG A 736 -13.41 7.00 -7.81
CA ARG A 736 -14.85 6.82 -8.08
C ARG A 736 -15.39 5.48 -7.59
N ALA A 737 -14.53 4.49 -7.38
CA ALA A 737 -14.95 3.15 -6.95
C ALA A 737 -15.54 3.20 -5.52
N HIS A 738 -14.89 3.93 -4.61
CA HIS A 738 -15.39 4.10 -3.24
C HIS A 738 -16.26 5.36 -3.06
N ALA A 739 -16.03 6.43 -3.83
CA ALA A 739 -16.84 7.65 -3.75
C ALA A 739 -18.32 7.45 -4.13
N LEU A 740 -18.58 6.79 -5.27
CA LEU A 740 -19.95 6.70 -5.79
C LEU A 740 -20.88 5.85 -4.91
N PRO A 741 -20.45 4.70 -4.33
CA PRO A 741 -21.23 4.01 -3.30
C PRO A 741 -21.52 4.88 -2.07
N ALA A 742 -20.52 5.57 -1.50
CA ALA A 742 -20.73 6.43 -0.32
C ALA A 742 -21.79 7.52 -0.57
N LEU A 743 -21.73 8.14 -1.75
CA LEU A 743 -22.69 9.18 -2.13
C LEU A 743 -24.08 8.62 -2.45
N ARG A 744 -24.22 7.40 -3.00
CA ARG A 744 -25.54 6.71 -3.10
C ARG A 744 -26.10 6.38 -1.72
N CYS A 745 -25.28 5.88 -0.81
CA CYS A 745 -25.69 5.57 0.56
C CYS A 745 -26.19 6.84 1.25
N ALA A 746 -25.42 7.94 1.21
CA ALA A 746 -25.86 9.23 1.74
C ALA A 746 -27.12 9.80 1.05
N GLN A 747 -27.25 9.64 -0.27
CA GLN A 747 -28.45 10.07 -1.02
C GLN A 747 -29.74 9.44 -0.48
N SER A 748 -29.67 8.19 -0.03
CA SER A 748 -30.81 7.47 0.59
C SER A 748 -31.21 8.01 1.97
N LEU A 749 -30.35 8.81 2.60
CA LEU A 749 -30.59 9.46 3.89
C LEU A 749 -31.16 10.88 3.75
N GLN A 750 -31.32 11.40 2.52
CA GLN A 750 -31.91 12.72 2.32
C GLN A 750 -33.41 12.70 2.65
N THR A 751 -33.85 13.68 3.43
CA THR A 751 -35.25 13.81 3.84
C THR A 751 -36.13 14.45 2.75
N ALA A 752 -37.45 14.42 2.98
CA ALA A 752 -38.43 15.10 2.12
C ALA A 752 -38.17 16.61 2.01
N ASP A 753 -37.77 17.25 3.12
CA ASP A 753 -37.44 18.67 3.20
C ASP A 753 -36.06 19.00 2.60
N GLY A 754 -35.29 17.98 2.19
CA GLY A 754 -33.99 18.12 1.54
C GLY A 754 -32.78 18.15 2.46
N GLY A 755 -33.02 18.10 3.77
CA GLY A 755 -31.98 18.02 4.79
C GLY A 755 -31.33 16.64 4.82
N PHE A 756 -30.29 16.54 5.64
CA PHE A 756 -29.61 15.29 5.96
C PHE A 756 -29.49 15.17 7.48
N PRO A 757 -30.00 14.10 8.10
CA PRO A 757 -29.88 13.89 9.53
C PRO A 757 -28.40 13.79 9.95
N GLY A 758 -28.04 14.30 11.13
CA GLY A 758 -26.66 14.28 11.63
C GLY A 758 -26.06 12.87 11.70
N SER A 759 -26.90 11.92 12.09
CA SER A 759 -26.59 10.50 12.09
C SER A 759 -27.83 9.63 11.84
N VAL A 760 -27.61 8.43 11.27
CA VAL A 760 -28.64 7.43 11.00
C VAL A 760 -28.14 6.03 11.34
N GLY A 761 -28.94 5.27 12.08
CA GLY A 761 -28.62 3.91 12.49
C GLY A 761 -28.84 3.72 13.99
N GLU A 762 -28.60 2.50 14.46
CA GLU A 762 -28.75 2.15 15.85
C GLU A 762 -27.56 2.66 16.69
N GLY A 763 -27.83 3.15 17.91
CA GLY A 763 -26.80 3.76 18.77
C GLY A 763 -26.26 5.10 18.28
N ALA A 764 -26.93 5.75 17.32
CA ALA A 764 -26.54 7.05 16.76
C ALA A 764 -26.51 8.17 17.82
N ASP A 765 -25.31 8.68 18.13
CA ASP A 765 -25.08 9.68 19.19
C ASP A 765 -24.95 11.13 18.67
N TYR A 766 -24.67 11.32 17.38
CA TYR A 766 -24.39 12.62 16.78
C TYR A 766 -25.63 13.24 16.11
N PHE A 767 -26.46 13.92 16.91
CA PHE A 767 -27.73 14.54 16.48
C PHE A 767 -28.65 13.58 15.68
N PRO A 768 -29.07 12.44 16.27
CA PRO A 768 -29.87 11.43 15.59
C PRO A 768 -31.22 11.98 15.12
N GLY A 769 -31.46 11.89 13.81
CA GLY A 769 -32.72 12.34 13.21
C GLY A 769 -33.01 13.84 13.30
N GLU A 770 -32.00 14.68 13.62
CA GLU A 770 -32.05 16.14 13.38
C GLU A 770 -31.29 16.46 12.10
N GLU A 771 -31.91 17.22 11.21
CA GLU A 771 -31.27 17.62 9.95
C GLU A 771 -30.24 18.72 10.24
N LEU A 772 -28.98 18.48 9.91
CA LEU A 772 -27.88 19.40 10.20
C LEU A 772 -27.45 20.18 8.96
N SER A 773 -26.84 21.34 9.17
CA SER A 773 -26.40 22.20 8.08
C SER A 773 -25.09 21.75 7.40
N TRP A 774 -24.13 21.19 8.13
CA TRP A 774 -22.84 20.78 7.55
C TRP A 774 -22.89 19.53 6.65
N PRO A 775 -23.71 18.47 6.89
CA PRO A 775 -23.89 17.41 5.89
C PRO A 775 -24.52 17.94 4.60
N VAL A 776 -25.42 18.93 4.68
CA VAL A 776 -25.98 19.62 3.50
C VAL A 776 -24.88 20.41 2.76
N LYS A 777 -23.96 21.07 3.48
CA LYS A 777 -22.74 21.69 2.91
C LYS A 777 -21.89 20.65 2.18
N PHE A 778 -21.52 19.54 2.83
CA PHE A 778 -20.69 18.51 2.20
C PHE A 778 -21.39 17.84 1.02
N TRP A 779 -22.73 17.71 1.04
CA TRP A 779 -23.47 17.19 -0.11
C TRP A 779 -23.37 18.13 -1.31
N LEU A 780 -23.61 19.42 -1.08
CA LEU A 780 -23.46 20.45 -2.10
C LEU A 780 -22.00 20.57 -2.60
N ASP A 781 -21.00 20.25 -1.78
CA ASP A 781 -19.62 20.10 -2.24
C ASP A 781 -19.41 18.81 -3.07
N ALA A 782 -19.75 17.63 -2.56
CA ALA A 782 -19.58 16.37 -3.27
C ALA A 782 -20.31 16.36 -4.62
N MET A 783 -21.52 16.91 -4.69
CA MET A 783 -22.30 17.01 -5.93
C MET A 783 -21.71 17.98 -6.94
N THR A 784 -20.97 19.01 -6.52
CA THR A 784 -20.23 19.83 -7.49
C THR A 784 -19.09 19.06 -8.16
N TRP A 785 -18.52 18.05 -7.47
CA TRP A 785 -17.49 17.12 -7.98
C TRP A 785 -18.08 15.97 -8.83
N LEU A 786 -19.35 16.04 -9.22
CA LEU A 786 -20.02 15.16 -10.19
C LEU A 786 -20.43 15.94 -11.46
N SER A 787 -20.49 15.29 -12.62
CA SER A 787 -20.96 15.93 -13.88
C SER A 787 -22.45 15.65 -14.12
N PRO A 788 -23.17 16.51 -14.88
CA PRO A 788 -24.63 16.40 -15.04
C PRO A 788 -25.10 15.05 -15.61
N ASP A 789 -24.28 14.48 -16.50
CA ASP A 789 -24.56 13.23 -17.22
C ASP A 789 -24.07 11.97 -16.48
N GLU A 790 -23.31 12.12 -15.38
CA GLU A 790 -22.87 10.99 -14.54
C GLU A 790 -24.03 10.52 -13.65
N LYS A 791 -25.00 9.86 -14.28
CA LYS A 791 -26.15 9.25 -13.60
C LYS A 791 -25.65 8.23 -12.59
N MET A 792 -25.98 8.45 -11.31
CA MET A 792 -25.91 7.41 -10.29
C MET A 792 -26.65 6.15 -10.81
N PRO A 793 -26.00 4.97 -10.83
CA PRO A 793 -26.62 3.75 -11.33
C PRO A 793 -27.94 3.44 -10.62
N ALA A 794 -28.95 3.02 -11.40
CA ALA A 794 -30.25 2.68 -10.85
C ALA A 794 -30.15 1.47 -9.89
N ASN A 795 -30.89 1.51 -8.79
CA ASN A 795 -30.92 0.42 -7.81
C ASN A 795 -31.37 -0.90 -8.46
N ALA A 796 -30.56 -1.95 -8.28
CA ALA A 796 -31.11 -3.30 -8.20
C ALA A 796 -32.10 -3.31 -7.02
N ALA A 797 -33.32 -3.81 -7.25
CA ALA A 797 -34.46 -3.39 -6.43
C ALA A 797 -34.50 -4.05 -5.04
N GLY A 798 -34.24 -3.24 -4.02
CA GLY A 798 -35.00 -3.21 -2.76
C GLY A 798 -34.91 -4.40 -1.80
N THR A 799 -34.14 -4.21 -0.71
CA THR A 799 -34.67 -4.24 0.67
C THR A 799 -33.78 -3.40 1.57
N GLY A 800 -34.37 -2.69 2.54
CA GLY A 800 -33.60 -1.95 3.54
C GLY A 800 -33.26 -2.83 4.75
N ALA A 801 -31.98 -2.93 5.09
CA ALA A 801 -31.48 -3.44 6.36
C ALA A 801 -30.11 -2.78 6.66
N ALA A 802 -29.86 -2.43 7.93
CA ALA A 802 -28.58 -1.90 8.39
C ALA A 802 -27.82 -2.97 9.18
N VAL A 803 -26.49 -3.01 9.09
CA VAL A 803 -25.61 -3.87 9.90
C VAL A 803 -24.31 -3.13 10.25
N ASP A 804 -23.82 -3.38 11.46
CA ASP A 804 -22.63 -2.77 12.10
C ASP A 804 -21.31 -3.09 11.39
N THR A 805 -20.33 -2.20 11.51
CA THR A 805 -18.90 -2.48 11.30
C THR A 805 -18.10 -1.95 12.50
N GLY A 806 -17.41 -2.87 13.19
CA GLY A 806 -16.50 -2.57 14.28
C GLY A 806 -15.16 -2.01 13.78
N ASN A 807 -14.19 -1.82 14.69
CA ASN A 807 -12.78 -1.64 14.29
C ASN A 807 -11.75 -1.83 15.41
N VAL A 808 -10.53 -2.18 14.97
CA VAL A 808 -9.42 -2.71 15.79
C VAL A 808 -8.01 -2.34 15.24
N ARG A 809 -7.09 -1.75 16.05
CA ARG A 809 -5.61 -1.75 15.84
C ARG A 809 -4.74 -1.50 17.10
N ALA A 810 -3.44 -1.80 17.01
CA ALA A 810 -2.50 -1.94 18.15
C ALA A 810 -1.00 -1.67 17.82
N GLU A 811 -0.24 -1.01 18.75
CA GLU A 811 1.25 -0.96 19.03
C GLU A 811 1.44 -0.50 20.54
N ASN A 812 2.45 -0.70 21.44
CA ASN A 812 3.86 -1.20 21.56
C ASN A 812 4.26 -1.46 23.07
N ILE A 813 5.10 -2.45 23.46
CA ILE A 813 5.66 -2.61 24.86
C ILE A 813 7.17 -3.03 24.83
N ARG A 814 7.92 -2.90 25.95
CA ARG A 814 9.35 -3.26 26.15
C ARG A 814 9.63 -4.19 27.37
N GLU A 815 10.83 -4.16 27.96
CA GLU A 815 11.66 -5.37 28.17
C GLU A 815 12.01 -5.73 29.64
N GLU A 816 11.76 -4.86 30.63
CA GLU A 816 12.04 -5.14 32.07
C GLU A 816 10.83 -5.74 32.82
N ASP A 817 9.73 -5.95 32.10
CA ASP A 817 8.41 -6.32 32.59
C ASP A 817 8.14 -7.83 32.33
N VAL A 818 7.85 -8.63 33.38
CA VAL A 818 7.84 -10.12 33.33
C VAL A 818 7.15 -10.66 32.05
N PRO A 819 7.88 -11.21 31.06
CA PRO A 819 7.42 -11.32 29.68
C PRO A 819 6.08 -12.04 29.48
N LEU A 820 5.38 -11.71 28.39
CA LEU A 820 4.06 -12.26 28.09
C LEU A 820 4.07 -13.80 28.03
N VAL A 821 5.16 -14.37 27.51
CA VAL A 821 5.43 -15.81 27.50
C VAL A 821 5.39 -16.41 28.91
N ALA A 822 6.04 -15.76 29.89
CA ALA A 822 6.10 -16.24 31.27
C ALA A 822 4.73 -16.16 31.97
N LEU A 823 3.96 -15.09 31.74
CA LEU A 823 2.59 -14.99 32.25
C LEU A 823 1.64 -15.97 31.56
N ALA A 824 1.83 -16.25 30.27
CA ALA A 824 1.04 -17.25 29.55
C ALA A 824 1.37 -18.68 30.02
N GLY A 825 2.61 -18.96 30.41
CA GLY A 825 3.00 -20.18 31.11
C GLY A 825 2.34 -20.29 32.49
N ALA A 826 2.43 -19.25 33.32
CA ALA A 826 1.81 -19.24 34.65
C ALA A 826 0.27 -19.39 34.60
N ALA A 827 -0.39 -18.80 33.59
CA ALA A 827 -1.79 -19.02 33.32
C ALA A 827 -2.08 -20.49 32.96
N ALA A 828 -1.27 -21.11 32.08
CA ALA A 828 -1.44 -22.50 31.69
C ALA A 828 -1.32 -23.46 32.89
N SER A 829 -0.32 -23.29 33.76
CA SER A 829 -0.17 -24.11 34.98
C SER A 829 -1.39 -24.01 35.89
N ARG A 830 -1.94 -22.79 36.11
CA ARG A 830 -3.13 -22.60 36.95
C ARG A 830 -4.38 -23.25 36.37
N LEU A 831 -4.52 -23.27 35.05
CA LEU A 831 -5.62 -23.95 34.37
C LEU A 831 -5.60 -25.46 34.62
N GLU A 832 -4.43 -26.08 34.60
CA GLU A 832 -4.30 -27.50 34.93
C GLU A 832 -4.64 -27.80 36.40
N GLU A 833 -4.16 -26.98 37.35
CA GLU A 833 -4.42 -27.15 38.78
C GLU A 833 -5.91 -27.15 39.10
N ASP A 834 -6.65 -26.14 38.61
CA ASP A 834 -8.08 -26.07 38.85
C ASP A 834 -8.88 -27.10 38.03
N ALA A 835 -8.39 -27.54 36.86
CA ALA A 835 -9.00 -28.65 36.12
C ALA A 835 -8.91 -29.97 36.90
N ARG A 836 -7.73 -30.27 37.47
CA ARG A 836 -7.50 -31.43 38.35
C ARG A 836 -8.36 -31.35 39.63
N SER A 837 -8.54 -30.15 40.17
CA SER A 837 -9.45 -29.88 41.31
C SER A 837 -10.93 -30.12 40.95
N LEU A 838 -11.42 -29.54 39.85
CA LEU A 838 -12.83 -29.67 39.44
C LEU A 838 -13.19 -31.11 39.05
N ALA A 839 -12.29 -31.84 38.36
CA ALA A 839 -12.50 -33.25 38.01
C ALA A 839 -12.53 -34.20 39.23
N SER A 840 -12.15 -33.73 40.42
CA SER A 840 -12.23 -34.45 41.69
C SER A 840 -13.22 -33.85 42.70
N GLY A 841 -13.89 -32.74 42.35
CA GLY A 841 -14.82 -32.02 43.21
C GLY A 841 -16.27 -32.55 43.21
N PRO A 842 -17.13 -32.00 44.09
CA PRO A 842 -18.55 -32.33 44.13
C PRO A 842 -19.31 -31.79 42.90
N ALA A 843 -20.34 -32.51 42.47
CA ALA A 843 -21.14 -32.15 41.30
C ALA A 843 -22.25 -31.15 41.65
N ASP A 844 -21.90 -29.87 41.82
CA ASP A 844 -22.85 -28.76 41.88
C ASP A 844 -22.87 -27.92 40.57
N THR A 845 -23.89 -27.09 40.41
CA THR A 845 -24.09 -26.28 39.19
C THR A 845 -22.92 -25.31 38.94
N PRO A 846 -22.42 -24.53 39.92
CA PRO A 846 -21.27 -23.66 39.72
C PRO A 846 -19.98 -24.38 39.30
N CYS A 847 -19.65 -25.53 39.90
CA CYS A 847 -18.49 -26.32 39.51
C CYS A 847 -18.65 -26.90 38.09
N MET A 848 -19.87 -27.35 37.73
CA MET A 848 -20.17 -27.78 36.36
C MET A 848 -20.08 -26.64 35.34
N GLU A 849 -20.52 -25.41 35.66
CA GLU A 849 -20.30 -24.23 34.81
C GLU A 849 -18.83 -23.92 34.59
N GLN A 850 -18.00 -24.00 35.64
CA GLN A 850 -16.57 -23.71 35.55
C GLN A 850 -15.84 -24.78 34.73
N ALA A 851 -16.08 -26.06 35.03
CA ALA A 851 -15.52 -27.17 34.28
C ALA A 851 -15.89 -27.10 32.78
N ALA A 852 -17.15 -26.80 32.46
CA ALA A 852 -17.67 -26.67 31.09
C ALA A 852 -16.96 -25.58 30.26
N ARG A 853 -16.46 -24.53 30.90
CA ARG A 853 -15.75 -23.42 30.24
C ARG A 853 -14.25 -23.71 30.03
N LEU A 854 -13.65 -24.63 30.80
CA LEU A 854 -12.21 -24.91 30.78
C LEU A 854 -11.79 -25.88 29.68
N VAL A 855 -12.56 -26.96 29.47
CA VAL A 855 -12.30 -28.00 28.45
C VAL A 855 -11.82 -27.45 27.09
N PRO A 856 -12.52 -26.49 26.43
CA PRO A 856 -12.10 -26.02 25.11
C PRO A 856 -10.75 -25.27 25.10
N VAL A 857 -10.39 -24.58 26.18
CA VAL A 857 -9.15 -23.77 26.21
C VAL A 857 -7.95 -24.54 26.78
N LEU A 858 -8.20 -25.54 27.64
CA LEU A 858 -7.19 -26.56 27.94
C LEU A 858 -6.71 -27.22 26.64
N LEU A 859 -7.63 -27.60 25.74
CA LEU A 859 -7.29 -28.04 24.37
C LEU A 859 -6.51 -26.95 23.61
N ASP A 860 -7.02 -25.72 23.50
CA ASP A 860 -6.36 -24.60 22.78
C ASP A 860 -4.97 -24.22 23.34
N ARG A 861 -4.60 -24.71 24.54
CA ARG A 861 -3.29 -24.56 25.20
C ARG A 861 -2.49 -25.86 25.30
N GLY A 862 -2.84 -26.89 24.52
CA GLY A 862 -2.12 -28.17 24.46
C GLY A 862 -2.28 -29.07 25.70
N ARG A 863 -3.08 -28.68 26.70
CA ARG A 863 -3.39 -29.46 27.91
C ARG A 863 -4.50 -30.47 27.64
N ARG A 864 -4.19 -31.39 26.72
CA ARG A 864 -5.14 -32.36 26.18
C ARG A 864 -5.69 -33.29 27.27
N GLN A 865 -4.82 -33.85 28.10
CA GLN A 865 -5.23 -34.87 29.08
C GLN A 865 -6.20 -34.28 30.12
N GLU A 866 -5.86 -33.11 30.67
CA GLU A 866 -6.70 -32.35 31.60
C GLU A 866 -8.07 -32.01 31.01
N ALA A 867 -8.13 -31.64 29.73
CA ALA A 867 -9.39 -31.38 29.03
C ALA A 867 -10.26 -32.65 28.90
N LEU A 868 -9.66 -33.80 28.59
CA LEU A 868 -10.38 -35.06 28.40
C LEU A 868 -10.93 -35.61 29.71
N ASP A 869 -10.15 -35.59 30.80
CA ASP A 869 -10.60 -36.05 32.12
C ASP A 869 -11.71 -35.15 32.68
N LEU A 870 -11.61 -33.83 32.47
CA LEU A 870 -12.64 -32.87 32.87
C LEU A 870 -13.94 -33.02 32.04
N ALA A 871 -13.82 -33.27 30.72
CA ALA A 871 -14.96 -33.55 29.86
C ALA A 871 -15.69 -34.86 30.24
N LYS A 872 -14.93 -35.89 30.59
CA LYS A 872 -15.43 -37.17 31.10
C LYS A 872 -16.16 -37.03 32.43
N TRP A 873 -15.66 -36.19 33.34
CA TRP A 873 -16.34 -35.85 34.59
C TRP A 873 -17.66 -35.10 34.33
N LEU A 874 -17.66 -34.12 33.42
CA LEU A 874 -18.87 -33.39 33.03
C LEU A 874 -19.95 -34.31 32.44
N ALA A 875 -19.58 -35.16 31.47
CA ALA A 875 -20.52 -36.05 30.76
C ALA A 875 -21.28 -37.00 31.72
N LYS A 876 -20.67 -37.36 32.85
CA LYS A 876 -21.28 -38.19 33.90
C LYS A 876 -22.28 -37.44 34.79
N ASN A 877 -22.09 -36.14 35.02
CA ASN A 877 -22.82 -35.36 36.02
C ASN A 877 -23.88 -34.42 35.44
N PHE A 878 -23.78 -34.05 34.16
CA PHE A 878 -24.59 -32.99 33.53
C PHE A 878 -26.12 -33.23 33.53
N SER A 879 -26.58 -34.46 33.76
CA SER A 879 -28.00 -34.85 33.68
C SER A 879 -28.83 -34.53 34.93
N SER A 880 -28.22 -34.09 36.03
CA SER A 880 -28.90 -33.78 37.30
C SER A 880 -29.40 -32.33 37.41
N ALA A 881 -28.89 -31.41 36.59
CA ALA A 881 -29.17 -29.98 36.65
C ALA A 881 -30.54 -29.62 36.04
N GLN A 882 -31.64 -29.84 36.79
CA GLN A 882 -32.98 -29.50 36.32
C GLN A 882 -33.27 -27.99 36.34
N GLY A 883 -33.62 -27.46 35.16
CA GLY A 883 -34.58 -26.34 35.04
C GLY A 883 -34.05 -24.92 35.20
N LYS A 884 -32.76 -24.68 35.50
CA LYS A 884 -32.20 -23.32 35.57
C LYS A 884 -30.80 -23.19 34.95
N ASN A 885 -30.61 -22.06 34.26
CA ASN A 885 -29.39 -21.54 33.64
C ASN A 885 -28.85 -22.25 32.38
N LEU A 886 -29.46 -21.99 31.22
CA LEU A 886 -28.99 -22.47 29.90
C LEU A 886 -27.57 -22.01 29.53
N PHE A 887 -27.05 -20.96 30.19
CA PHE A 887 -25.67 -20.49 30.01
C PHE A 887 -24.60 -21.51 30.43
N LEU A 888 -24.95 -22.54 31.21
CA LEU A 888 -24.12 -23.72 31.51
C LEU A 888 -23.40 -24.28 30.27
N THR A 889 -24.12 -24.37 29.15
CA THR A 889 -23.63 -25.09 27.97
C THR A 889 -22.79 -24.24 27.03
N ALA A 890 -22.81 -22.91 27.15
CA ALA A 890 -22.22 -22.01 26.16
C ALA A 890 -20.70 -22.21 25.98
N GLY A 891 -19.98 -22.51 27.06
CA GLY A 891 -18.55 -22.85 26.98
C GLY A 891 -18.29 -24.11 26.16
N LEU A 892 -19.14 -25.13 26.29
CA LEU A 892 -19.01 -26.40 25.58
C LEU A 892 -19.39 -26.29 24.10
N LEU A 893 -20.08 -25.24 23.66
CA LEU A 893 -20.35 -25.02 22.23
C LEU A 893 -19.04 -24.80 21.43
N ARG A 894 -17.96 -24.31 22.06
CA ARG A 894 -16.61 -24.29 21.44
C ARG A 894 -16.02 -25.68 21.23
N VAL A 895 -16.41 -26.70 22.00
CA VAL A 895 -15.89 -28.07 21.88
C VAL A 895 -16.31 -28.74 20.56
N PHE A 896 -17.43 -28.31 19.96
CA PHE A 896 -17.89 -28.80 18.66
C PHE A 896 -17.03 -28.29 17.48
N ARG A 897 -16.37 -27.13 17.61
CA ARG A 897 -15.46 -26.59 16.58
C ARG A 897 -14.11 -27.30 16.52
N GLN A 898 -13.85 -28.24 17.43
CA GLN A 898 -12.54 -28.87 17.60
C GLN A 898 -12.33 -29.99 16.57
N PRO A 899 -11.23 -30.00 15.78
CA PRO A 899 -10.97 -31.06 14.80
C PRO A 899 -11.02 -32.47 15.38
N GLU A 900 -10.63 -32.65 16.63
CA GLU A 900 -10.62 -33.95 17.32
C GLU A 900 -12.02 -34.40 17.81
N VAL A 901 -13.05 -33.58 17.63
CA VAL A 901 -14.47 -33.92 17.81
C VAL A 901 -15.14 -34.15 16.46
N LEU A 902 -14.73 -33.40 15.43
CA LEU A 902 -15.18 -33.55 14.04
C LEU A 902 -14.54 -34.75 13.31
N ALA A 903 -13.36 -35.20 13.74
CA ALA A 903 -12.67 -36.36 13.18
C ALA A 903 -13.46 -37.65 13.41
N ALA A 904 -13.50 -38.54 12.42
CA ALA A 904 -14.24 -39.80 12.47
C ALA A 904 -13.89 -40.62 13.73
N HIS A 905 -12.60 -40.84 13.99
CA HIS A 905 -12.09 -41.55 15.18
C HIS A 905 -11.73 -40.60 16.34
N GLY A 906 -12.22 -39.36 16.31
CA GLY A 906 -12.07 -38.36 17.37
C GLY A 906 -12.72 -38.75 18.72
N ASP A 907 -12.36 -38.02 19.77
CA ASP A 907 -12.49 -38.45 21.18
C ASP A 907 -13.95 -38.72 21.63
N GLY A 908 -14.16 -39.89 22.23
CA GLY A 908 -15.48 -40.36 22.65
C GLY A 908 -16.09 -39.59 23.83
N HIS A 909 -15.29 -39.09 24.78
CA HIS A 909 -15.80 -38.35 25.94
C HIS A 909 -16.18 -36.92 25.57
N LEU A 910 -15.39 -36.26 24.73
CA LEU A 910 -15.79 -34.96 24.15
C LEU A 910 -17.08 -35.09 23.33
N LYS A 911 -17.17 -36.11 22.45
CA LYS A 911 -18.39 -36.39 21.66
C LYS A 911 -19.62 -36.70 22.54
N GLN A 912 -19.46 -37.49 23.61
CA GLN A 912 -20.55 -37.83 24.54
C GLN A 912 -21.06 -36.60 25.31
N LEU A 913 -20.16 -35.74 25.78
CA LEU A 913 -20.52 -34.49 26.44
C LEU A 913 -21.31 -33.58 25.51
N CYS A 914 -20.82 -33.39 24.28
CA CYS A 914 -21.49 -32.66 23.21
C CYS A 914 -22.93 -33.15 22.95
N ALA A 915 -23.15 -34.46 22.77
CA ALA A 915 -24.48 -35.03 22.53
C ALA A 915 -25.45 -34.83 23.72
N THR A 916 -24.93 -34.87 24.95
CA THR A 916 -25.70 -34.68 26.18
C THR A 916 -26.21 -33.24 26.30
N VAL A 917 -25.35 -32.26 26.01
CA VAL A 917 -25.65 -30.82 26.02
C VAL A 917 -26.79 -30.46 25.05
N LEU A 918 -26.73 -30.92 23.79
CA LEU A 918 -27.75 -30.61 22.78
C LEU A 918 -29.14 -31.18 23.14
N SER A 919 -29.15 -32.35 23.78
CA SER A 919 -30.37 -33.08 24.17
C SER A 919 -31.16 -32.41 25.32
N LEU A 920 -30.54 -31.46 26.03
CA LEU A 920 -31.17 -30.63 27.03
C LEU A 920 -31.62 -29.29 26.42
N GLN A 921 -30.74 -28.62 25.67
CA GLN A 921 -31.03 -27.35 25.00
C GLN A 921 -32.32 -27.39 24.16
N ARG A 922 -32.52 -28.46 23.38
CA ARG A 922 -33.72 -28.66 22.55
C ARG A 922 -35.04 -28.60 23.34
N ARG A 923 -35.05 -28.87 24.66
CA ARG A 923 -36.28 -28.92 25.49
C ARG A 923 -36.66 -27.57 26.08
N SER A 924 -35.69 -26.70 26.31
CA SER A 924 -35.92 -25.36 26.88
C SER A 924 -36.05 -24.27 25.81
N ALA A 925 -35.75 -24.61 24.56
CA ALA A 925 -35.76 -23.71 23.42
C ALA A 925 -37.13 -23.06 23.09
N GLU A 926 -38.23 -23.57 23.67
CA GLU A 926 -39.58 -23.00 23.54
C GLU A 926 -39.89 -21.87 24.54
N GLN A 927 -39.02 -21.62 25.54
CA GLN A 927 -39.35 -20.76 26.69
C GLN A 927 -38.33 -19.65 27.01
N GLU A 928 -37.06 -19.77 26.60
CA GLU A 928 -35.97 -18.86 26.97
C GLU A 928 -35.12 -18.50 25.73
N PRO A 929 -35.20 -17.26 25.18
CA PRO A 929 -34.51 -16.83 23.94
C PRO A 929 -32.96 -16.75 23.97
N GLY A 930 -32.25 -17.54 24.78
CA GLY A 930 -30.92 -17.19 25.28
C GLY A 930 -29.67 -17.45 24.41
N LEU A 931 -29.73 -18.09 23.24
CA LEU A 931 -28.53 -18.64 22.56
C LEU A 931 -28.45 -18.38 21.04
N PHE A 932 -28.26 -17.12 20.65
CA PHE A 932 -28.23 -16.70 19.23
C PHE A 932 -26.91 -16.87 18.47
N CYS A 933 -25.80 -17.23 19.12
CA CYS A 933 -24.45 -17.08 18.55
C CYS A 933 -23.75 -18.37 18.06
N CYS A 934 -24.50 -19.45 17.79
CA CYS A 934 -23.93 -20.77 17.42
C CYS A 934 -24.65 -21.51 16.27
N PHE A 935 -25.43 -20.81 15.43
CA PHE A 935 -26.26 -21.48 14.42
C PHE A 935 -25.46 -22.09 13.26
N GLY A 936 -24.37 -21.47 12.82
CA GLY A 936 -23.52 -22.02 11.75
C GLY A 936 -22.86 -23.33 12.18
N GLU A 937 -22.47 -23.43 13.45
CA GLU A 937 -21.82 -24.58 14.07
C GLU A 937 -22.81 -25.70 14.33
N LEU A 938 -24.00 -25.38 14.87
CA LEU A 938 -25.08 -26.35 15.03
C LEU A 938 -25.55 -26.91 13.67
N HIS A 939 -25.53 -26.09 12.62
CA HIS A 939 -25.82 -26.50 11.26
C HIS A 939 -24.72 -27.40 10.68
N GLN A 940 -23.44 -27.00 10.74
CA GLN A 940 -22.31 -27.80 10.27
C GLN A 940 -22.15 -29.12 11.04
N ALA A 941 -22.29 -29.11 12.37
CA ALA A 941 -22.25 -30.32 13.17
C ALA A 941 -23.47 -31.22 12.89
N GLY A 942 -24.66 -30.63 12.70
CA GLY A 942 -25.87 -31.36 12.27
C GLY A 942 -25.74 -32.00 10.89
N GLN A 943 -24.99 -31.38 9.97
CA GLN A 943 -24.66 -31.96 8.65
C GLN A 943 -23.58 -33.04 8.75
N ALA A 944 -22.49 -32.79 9.49
CA ALA A 944 -21.38 -33.73 9.66
C ALA A 944 -21.76 -35.00 10.45
N LEU A 945 -22.84 -34.94 11.23
CA LEU A 945 -23.40 -36.05 12.03
C LEU A 945 -24.78 -36.52 11.52
N ASP A 946 -25.21 -36.07 10.33
CA ASP A 946 -26.47 -36.40 9.64
C ASP A 946 -27.74 -36.36 10.52
N HIS A 947 -27.85 -35.32 11.35
CA HIS A 947 -28.88 -35.19 12.38
C HIS A 947 -29.79 -33.97 12.16
N ASN A 948 -30.61 -34.06 11.10
CA ASN A 948 -31.47 -32.98 10.56
C ASN A 948 -32.22 -32.11 11.59
N ALA A 949 -32.71 -32.68 12.70
CA ALA A 949 -33.41 -31.91 13.74
C ALA A 949 -32.52 -30.84 14.44
N TRP A 950 -31.20 -30.89 14.32
CA TRP A 950 -30.28 -29.85 14.78
C TRP A 950 -30.13 -28.74 13.73
N THR A 951 -30.02 -29.15 12.45
CA THR A 951 -30.04 -28.29 11.26
C THR A 951 -31.27 -27.39 11.23
N ASP A 952 -32.44 -27.95 11.56
CA ASP A 952 -33.72 -27.23 11.59
C ASP A 952 -33.90 -26.34 12.84
N CYS A 953 -33.36 -26.75 13.98
CA CYS A 953 -33.33 -25.90 15.18
C CYS A 953 -32.54 -24.61 14.91
N ALA A 954 -31.37 -24.72 14.26
CA ALA A 954 -30.56 -23.57 13.85
C ALA A 954 -31.29 -22.65 12.85
N ARG A 955 -32.01 -23.22 11.88
CA ARG A 955 -32.84 -22.45 10.92
C ARG A 955 -33.98 -21.69 11.61
N HIS A 956 -34.70 -22.35 12.51
CA HIS A 956 -35.84 -21.75 13.20
C HIS A 956 -35.40 -20.54 14.03
N TRP A 957 -34.33 -20.68 14.81
CA TRP A 957 -33.85 -19.61 15.66
C TRP A 957 -33.25 -18.42 14.90
N ALA A 958 -32.60 -18.65 13.75
CA ALA A 958 -32.15 -17.58 12.88
C ALA A 958 -33.31 -16.69 12.36
N SER A 959 -34.54 -17.20 12.31
CA SER A 959 -35.74 -16.42 11.92
C SER A 959 -36.31 -15.54 13.04
N LEU A 960 -35.90 -15.74 14.29
CA LEU A 960 -36.41 -15.01 15.47
C LEU A 960 -35.52 -13.81 15.87
N GLN A 961 -34.40 -13.59 15.17
CA GLN A 961 -33.36 -12.66 15.58
C GLN A 961 -33.70 -11.17 15.36
N SER A 962 -34.83 -10.86 14.72
CA SER A 962 -35.26 -9.52 14.31
C SER A 962 -35.93 -8.66 15.41
N ALA A 963 -35.95 -9.13 16.67
CA ALA A 963 -36.83 -8.58 17.71
C ALA A 963 -36.17 -8.19 19.05
N LEU A 964 -34.87 -8.44 19.26
CA LEU A 964 -34.21 -8.25 20.56
C LEU A 964 -32.82 -7.60 20.44
N ALA A 965 -32.79 -6.28 20.36
CA ALA A 965 -31.58 -5.46 20.35
C ALA A 965 -31.51 -4.53 21.60
N ASP A 966 -31.61 -5.08 22.81
CA ASP A 966 -31.28 -4.31 24.02
C ASP A 966 -30.90 -5.20 25.22
N GLN A 967 -29.60 -5.49 25.38
CA GLN A 967 -28.99 -5.56 26.71
C GLN A 967 -27.47 -5.34 26.65
N ARG A 968 -26.96 -4.56 27.61
CA ARG A 968 -25.61 -3.96 27.60
C ARG A 968 -24.81 -4.38 28.83
N ALA A 969 -23.49 -4.38 28.72
CA ALA A 969 -22.59 -3.98 29.82
C ALA A 969 -21.12 -3.92 29.36
N GLY A 970 -20.56 -5.06 28.93
CA GLY A 970 -19.11 -5.18 28.71
C GLY A 970 -18.61 -4.41 27.49
N GLU A 971 -19.40 -4.35 26.42
CA GLU A 971 -18.92 -3.90 25.11
C GLU A 971 -18.53 -2.42 25.05
N ALA A 972 -19.12 -1.56 25.89
CA ALA A 972 -18.79 -0.13 25.92
C ALA A 972 -17.37 0.12 26.44
N LEU A 973 -17.03 -0.45 27.61
CA LEU A 973 -15.69 -0.35 28.21
C LEU A 973 -14.61 -0.96 27.30
N VAL A 974 -15.02 -1.94 26.48
CA VAL A 974 -14.20 -2.68 25.52
C VAL A 974 -13.99 -1.88 24.22
N ARG A 975 -15.05 -1.28 23.66
CA ARG A 975 -14.97 -0.32 22.55
C ARG A 975 -14.23 0.96 22.97
N GLU A 976 -14.21 1.34 24.24
CA GLU A 976 -13.42 2.45 24.80
C GLU A 976 -11.92 2.13 24.90
N ALA A 977 -11.56 1.17 25.76
CA ALA A 977 -10.18 0.98 26.22
C ALA A 977 -9.19 0.66 25.09
N ALA A 978 -9.69 0.05 24.01
CA ALA A 978 -8.86 -0.50 22.95
C ALA A 978 -9.03 0.22 21.60
N ALA A 979 -10.10 0.99 21.40
CA ALA A 979 -10.09 1.99 20.33
C ALA A 979 -9.05 3.09 20.59
N VAL A 980 -8.55 3.28 21.82
CA VAL A 980 -7.43 4.21 22.06
C VAL A 980 -6.09 3.62 21.64
N GLY A 981 -5.38 4.34 20.77
CA GLY A 981 -3.95 4.14 20.49
C GLY A 981 -3.00 4.50 21.64
N LEU A 982 -3.42 4.31 22.90
CA LEU A 982 -2.63 4.58 24.12
C LEU A 982 -1.70 3.43 24.51
N LEU A 983 -1.77 2.29 23.84
CA LEU A 983 -1.12 1.03 24.24
C LEU A 983 0.41 1.00 24.03
N GLN A 984 1.06 2.17 24.04
CA GLN A 984 2.50 2.40 23.84
C GLN A 984 3.25 2.85 25.11
N LYS A 985 2.59 2.95 26.26
CA LYS A 985 3.22 3.42 27.51
C LYS A 985 2.68 2.74 28.78
N PRO A 986 3.53 2.38 29.77
CA PRO A 986 3.10 1.75 31.01
C PRO A 986 2.09 2.56 31.86
N GLU A 987 2.21 3.89 31.84
CA GLU A 987 1.31 4.82 32.55
C GLU A 987 -0.17 4.63 32.19
N ASN A 988 -0.45 4.25 30.94
CA ASN A 988 -1.82 3.98 30.47
C ASN A 988 -2.37 2.65 30.99
N GLY A 989 -1.50 1.69 31.34
CA GLY A 989 -1.90 0.44 31.99
C GLY A 989 -2.37 0.68 33.42
N LEU A 990 -1.72 1.61 34.14
CA LEU A 990 -2.13 2.01 35.48
C LEU A 990 -3.48 2.75 35.44
N ALA A 991 -3.71 3.60 34.43
CA ALA A 991 -5.00 4.25 34.21
C ALA A 991 -6.11 3.24 33.83
N LEU A 992 -5.79 2.25 32.99
CA LEU A 992 -6.72 1.17 32.63
C LEU A 992 -7.07 0.32 33.85
N LEU A 993 -6.06 -0.09 34.63
CA LEU A 993 -6.22 -0.83 35.89
C LEU A 993 -7.06 -0.05 36.91
N ALA A 994 -6.90 1.28 36.98
CA ALA A 994 -7.71 2.13 37.85
C ALA A 994 -9.18 2.14 37.44
N ARG A 995 -9.48 2.32 36.14
CA ARG A 995 -10.86 2.23 35.62
C ARG A 995 -11.48 0.85 35.81
N MET A 996 -10.68 -0.22 35.72
CA MET A 996 -11.15 -1.57 36.09
C MET A 996 -11.50 -1.65 37.57
N ALA A 997 -10.59 -1.23 38.45
CA ALA A 997 -10.79 -1.27 39.89
C ALA A 997 -12.04 -0.48 40.31
N GLU A 998 -12.21 0.73 39.75
CA GLU A 998 -13.40 1.58 39.91
C GLU A 998 -14.69 0.88 39.43
N SER A 999 -14.73 0.40 38.19
CA SER A 999 -15.93 -0.25 37.63
C SER A 999 -16.30 -1.59 38.31
N MET A 1000 -15.36 -2.22 39.00
CA MET A 1000 -15.58 -3.45 39.79
C MET A 1000 -15.80 -3.17 41.29
N GLY A 1001 -15.69 -1.92 41.75
CA GLY A 1001 -15.79 -1.57 43.18
C GLY A 1001 -14.69 -2.19 44.04
N ALA A 1002 -13.46 -2.27 43.51
CA ALA A 1002 -12.28 -2.86 44.12
C ALA A 1002 -11.16 -1.82 44.27
N GLU A 1003 -10.25 -2.00 45.24
CA GLU A 1003 -9.12 -1.07 45.46
C GLU A 1003 -7.83 -1.63 44.86
N ILE A 1004 -7.18 -0.86 43.98
CA ILE A 1004 -5.88 -1.20 43.36
C ILE A 1004 -4.85 -1.56 44.46
N PRO A 1005 -4.03 -2.62 44.32
CA PRO A 1005 -2.98 -2.96 45.30
C PRO A 1005 -2.18 -1.72 45.73
N ALA A 1006 -2.06 -1.49 47.05
CA ALA A 1006 -1.24 -0.41 47.59
C ALA A 1006 0.26 -0.61 47.30
N ASP A 1007 0.66 -1.88 47.18
CA ASP A 1007 2.00 -2.36 46.89
C ASP A 1007 2.39 -2.08 45.42
N PRO A 1008 3.49 -1.34 45.13
CA PRO A 1008 3.83 -0.91 43.76
C PRO A 1008 4.12 -2.05 42.78
N GLU A 1009 4.77 -3.13 43.24
CA GLU A 1009 5.24 -4.22 42.37
C GLU A 1009 4.06 -5.06 41.82
N PRO A 1010 3.11 -5.57 42.62
CA PRO A 1010 1.88 -6.17 42.10
C PRO A 1010 1.07 -5.21 41.23
N ARG A 1011 0.99 -3.92 41.60
CA ARG A 1011 0.23 -2.89 40.89
C ARG A 1011 0.73 -2.73 39.45
N ALA A 1012 2.04 -2.64 39.24
CA ALA A 1012 2.63 -2.57 37.90
C ALA A 1012 2.28 -3.82 37.07
N LYS A 1013 2.46 -5.01 37.65
CA LYS A 1013 2.21 -6.30 37.00
C LYS A 1013 0.77 -6.46 36.48
N TYR A 1014 -0.24 -6.00 37.23
CA TYR A 1014 -1.64 -6.03 36.78
C TYR A 1014 -1.94 -5.00 35.66
N ALA A 1015 -1.33 -3.82 35.72
CA ALA A 1015 -1.52 -2.75 34.75
C ALA A 1015 -0.99 -3.12 33.36
N GLU A 1016 0.18 -3.73 33.35
CA GLU A 1016 0.87 -4.26 32.18
C GLU A 1016 0.09 -5.42 31.52
N ILE A 1017 -0.43 -6.36 32.32
CA ILE A 1017 -1.36 -7.40 31.84
C ILE A 1017 -2.58 -6.78 31.15
N ALA A 1018 -3.20 -5.75 31.75
CA ALA A 1018 -4.38 -5.11 31.18
C ALA A 1018 -4.08 -4.46 29.81
N LEU A 1019 -2.89 -3.85 29.64
CA LEU A 1019 -2.42 -3.38 28.34
C LEU A 1019 -2.31 -4.53 27.33
N TRP A 1020 -1.62 -5.62 27.69
CA TRP A 1020 -1.39 -6.76 26.80
C TRP A 1020 -2.68 -7.43 26.32
N LEU A 1021 -3.70 -7.50 27.18
CA LEU A 1021 -5.01 -8.03 26.82
C LEU A 1021 -5.77 -7.13 25.86
N ALA A 1022 -5.79 -5.81 26.11
CA ALA A 1022 -6.41 -4.84 25.21
C ALA A 1022 -5.76 -4.89 23.83
N TRP A 1023 -4.43 -4.80 23.84
CA TRP A 1023 -3.55 -4.76 22.68
C TRP A 1023 -3.61 -6.01 21.80
N GLY A 1024 -3.73 -7.16 22.45
CA GLY A 1024 -3.76 -8.43 21.78
C GLY A 1024 -5.05 -8.67 21.01
N ALA A 1025 -6.17 -8.49 21.71
CA ALA A 1025 -7.47 -8.41 21.09
C ALA A 1025 -7.51 -7.36 19.96
N TRP A 1026 -6.90 -6.18 20.18
CA TRP A 1026 -6.90 -5.10 19.19
C TRP A 1026 -5.83 -5.20 18.08
N SER A 1027 -5.31 -6.38 17.74
CA SER A 1027 -4.34 -6.48 16.63
C SER A 1027 -4.93 -6.92 15.27
N LEU A 1028 -6.13 -7.53 15.19
CA LEU A 1028 -6.53 -8.43 14.08
C LEU A 1028 -7.12 -7.72 12.84
N GLY A 1029 -7.91 -6.66 13.03
CA GLY A 1029 -8.84 -6.17 12.01
C GLY A 1029 -10.11 -7.03 11.88
N ASP A 1030 -10.33 -7.95 12.83
CA ASP A 1030 -11.59 -8.67 13.09
C ASP A 1030 -11.99 -8.35 14.52
N ASP A 1031 -13.05 -7.56 14.66
CA ASP A 1031 -13.38 -6.86 15.90
C ASP A 1031 -14.16 -7.74 16.86
N VAL A 1032 -14.85 -8.74 16.33
CA VAL A 1032 -15.70 -9.65 17.09
C VAL A 1032 -14.83 -10.67 17.84
N LEU A 1033 -13.82 -11.24 17.15
CA LEU A 1033 -12.84 -12.11 17.79
C LEU A 1033 -11.91 -11.35 18.74
N GLY A 1034 -11.54 -10.11 18.40
CA GLY A 1034 -10.81 -9.21 19.30
C GLY A 1034 -11.61 -8.91 20.58
N GLY A 1035 -12.78 -8.28 20.43
CA GLY A 1035 -13.65 -7.88 21.54
C GLY A 1035 -13.96 -9.02 22.51
N ALA A 1036 -14.37 -10.19 21.99
CA ALA A 1036 -14.66 -11.36 22.81
C ALA A 1036 -13.46 -11.82 23.65
N ALA A 1037 -12.25 -11.78 23.07
CA ALA A 1037 -11.02 -12.14 23.76
C ALA A 1037 -10.64 -11.14 24.88
N TYR A 1038 -10.83 -9.84 24.64
CA TYR A 1038 -10.59 -8.81 25.66
C TYR A 1038 -11.61 -8.86 26.80
N CYS A 1039 -12.91 -8.97 26.49
CA CYS A 1039 -14.00 -9.14 27.46
C CYS A 1039 -13.68 -10.25 28.48
N LEU A 1040 -13.27 -11.42 27.98
CA LEU A 1040 -12.84 -12.54 28.81
C LEU A 1040 -11.62 -12.12 29.64
N GLY A 1041 -10.55 -11.65 28.98
CA GLY A 1041 -9.28 -11.21 29.60
C GLY A 1041 -9.46 -10.30 30.81
N MET A 1042 -10.44 -9.39 30.74
CA MET A 1042 -10.65 -8.32 31.73
C MET A 1042 -11.50 -8.76 32.92
N GLY A 1043 -12.67 -9.40 32.68
CA GLY A 1043 -13.54 -9.87 33.77
C GLY A 1043 -12.86 -10.91 34.68
N ALA A 1044 -11.91 -11.64 34.10
CA ALA A 1044 -10.99 -12.55 34.75
C ALA A 1044 -10.16 -11.94 35.90
N LEU A 1045 -9.73 -10.68 35.77
CA LEU A 1045 -8.75 -10.08 36.69
C LEU A 1045 -9.37 -9.61 38.01
N GLY A 1046 -10.65 -9.23 38.02
CA GLY A 1046 -11.39 -8.90 39.24
C GLY A 1046 -12.08 -10.08 39.91
N ASN A 1047 -12.59 -11.04 39.10
CA ASN A 1047 -13.27 -12.27 39.53
C ASN A 1047 -14.23 -12.12 40.74
N GLY A 1048 -14.98 -11.00 40.80
CA GLY A 1048 -15.95 -10.68 41.86
C GLY A 1048 -15.39 -10.30 43.24
N ARG A 1049 -14.07 -10.08 43.39
CA ARG A 1049 -13.44 -9.80 44.69
C ARG A 1049 -12.98 -8.34 44.77
N ARG A 1050 -13.38 -7.63 45.84
CA ARG A 1050 -13.00 -6.23 46.11
C ARG A 1050 -11.51 -6.01 46.43
N GLN A 1051 -10.76 -7.08 46.62
CA GLN A 1051 -9.31 -7.05 46.84
C GLN A 1051 -8.62 -7.95 45.81
N TRP A 1052 -7.62 -7.36 45.15
CA TRP A 1052 -6.80 -8.02 44.14
C TRP A 1052 -5.83 -9.00 44.82
N PRO A 1053 -5.67 -10.24 44.30
CA PRO A 1053 -4.77 -11.21 44.90
C PRO A 1053 -3.29 -10.81 44.74
N LYS A 1054 -2.41 -11.35 45.61
CA LYS A 1054 -0.95 -11.10 45.52
C LYS A 1054 -0.28 -11.80 44.33
N ASN A 1055 -0.95 -12.76 43.71
CA ASN A 1055 -0.56 -13.38 42.45
C ASN A 1055 -1.70 -13.20 41.43
N VAL A 1056 -1.37 -12.81 40.21
CA VAL A 1056 -2.33 -12.46 39.14
C VAL A 1056 -3.29 -13.59 38.75
N PHE A 1057 -2.96 -14.86 39.04
CA PHE A 1057 -3.80 -16.03 38.80
C PHE A 1057 -4.25 -16.75 40.10
N GLN A 1058 -4.05 -16.14 41.28
CA GLN A 1058 -4.51 -16.72 42.56
C GLN A 1058 -6.05 -16.84 42.63
N GLY A 1059 -6.77 -16.03 41.85
CA GLY A 1059 -8.23 -15.96 41.80
C GLY A 1059 -8.96 -17.13 41.13
N GLY A 1060 -8.25 -18.08 40.50
CA GLY A 1060 -8.83 -19.31 39.95
C GLY A 1060 -8.97 -19.34 38.42
N ALA A 1061 -9.36 -20.51 37.91
CA ALA A 1061 -9.25 -20.94 36.52
C ALA A 1061 -9.78 -19.94 35.49
N SER A 1062 -10.91 -19.30 35.77
CA SER A 1062 -11.51 -18.30 34.89
C SER A 1062 -10.59 -17.11 34.61
N ALA A 1063 -9.67 -16.79 35.53
CA ALA A 1063 -8.69 -15.72 35.36
C ALA A 1063 -7.65 -16.07 34.27
N ALA A 1064 -7.08 -17.26 34.37
CA ALA A 1064 -6.08 -17.77 33.45
C ALA A 1064 -6.66 -18.16 32.07
N LEU A 1065 -7.88 -18.72 32.06
CA LEU A 1065 -8.67 -19.14 30.89
C LEU A 1065 -8.78 -18.01 29.85
N ALA A 1066 -9.14 -16.86 30.38
CA ALA A 1066 -9.33 -15.61 29.69
C ALA A 1066 -8.02 -15.04 29.15
N PHE A 1067 -7.01 -14.89 30.03
CA PHE A 1067 -5.69 -14.37 29.66
C PHE A 1067 -5.06 -15.20 28.52
N ALA A 1068 -5.06 -16.52 28.67
CA ALA A 1068 -4.51 -17.44 27.67
C ALA A 1068 -5.24 -17.40 26.32
N SER A 1069 -6.55 -17.11 26.32
CA SER A 1069 -7.36 -16.93 25.11
C SER A 1069 -6.99 -15.64 24.36
N ALA A 1070 -6.80 -14.53 25.07
CA ALA A 1070 -6.46 -13.23 24.47
C ALA A 1070 -5.07 -13.19 23.82
N VAL A 1071 -4.08 -13.81 24.46
CA VAL A 1071 -2.74 -13.96 23.86
C VAL A 1071 -2.80 -14.79 22.57
N SER A 1072 -3.61 -15.85 22.54
CA SER A 1072 -3.80 -16.69 21.34
C SER A 1072 -4.56 -15.98 20.21
N ALA A 1073 -5.39 -14.98 20.51
CA ALA A 1073 -5.97 -14.10 19.50
C ALA A 1073 -4.87 -13.19 18.92
N MET A 1074 -4.14 -12.46 19.78
CA MET A 1074 -3.10 -11.49 19.39
C MET A 1074 -2.14 -11.97 18.32
N GLN A 1075 -1.63 -13.19 18.47
CA GLN A 1075 -0.54 -13.63 17.61
C GLN A 1075 -1.05 -13.87 16.19
N ARG A 1076 -2.22 -14.51 16.06
CA ARG A 1076 -2.92 -14.67 14.77
C ARG A 1076 -3.12 -13.36 14.03
N CYS A 1077 -3.42 -12.28 14.75
CA CYS A 1077 -3.51 -10.94 14.21
C CYS A 1077 -2.24 -10.47 13.48
N ARG A 1078 -1.09 -10.64 14.15
CA ARG A 1078 0.15 -9.97 13.78
C ARG A 1078 0.73 -10.54 12.50
N PHE A 1079 0.67 -11.87 12.31
CA PHE A 1079 1.05 -12.51 11.04
C PHE A 1079 0.21 -12.02 9.85
N VAL A 1080 -1.06 -11.64 10.06
CA VAL A 1080 -1.90 -11.06 8.99
C VAL A 1080 -1.54 -9.60 8.70
N ARG A 1081 -1.34 -8.77 9.71
CA ARG A 1081 -0.97 -7.36 9.49
C ARG A 1081 0.44 -7.21 8.89
N PHE A 1082 1.38 -8.06 9.29
CA PHE A 1082 2.72 -8.12 8.70
C PHE A 1082 2.76 -8.94 7.39
N PHE A 1083 1.63 -9.48 6.89
CA PHE A 1083 1.54 -10.27 5.66
C PHE A 1083 2.34 -9.70 4.45
N PRO A 1084 2.32 -8.38 4.16
CA PRO A 1084 3.10 -7.80 3.06
C PRO A 1084 4.62 -7.89 3.24
N GLN A 1085 5.11 -8.07 4.47
CA GLN A 1085 6.52 -8.09 4.84
C GLN A 1085 7.13 -9.51 4.83
N PHE A 1086 6.32 -10.56 4.91
CA PHE A 1086 6.82 -11.93 4.79
C PHE A 1086 7.39 -12.16 3.38
N LEU A 1087 8.60 -12.73 3.32
CA LEU A 1087 9.24 -13.07 2.05
C LEU A 1087 8.50 -14.23 1.37
N ASP A 1088 8.19 -14.06 0.09
CA ASP A 1088 7.51 -15.07 -0.72
C ASP A 1088 8.37 -16.34 -0.87
N ASP A 1089 9.71 -16.20 -0.92
CA ASP A 1089 10.67 -17.28 -1.12
C ASP A 1089 11.95 -17.09 -0.27
N ILE A 1090 12.85 -18.07 -0.28
CA ILE A 1090 14.16 -18.05 0.38
C ILE A 1090 15.25 -18.49 -0.61
N ALA A 1091 16.47 -17.94 -0.51
CA ALA A 1091 17.55 -18.28 -1.43
C ALA A 1091 18.02 -19.74 -1.24
N ASP A 1092 18.55 -20.36 -2.30
CA ASP A 1092 18.87 -21.81 -2.27
C ASP A 1092 20.11 -22.15 -1.44
N ASP A 1093 20.97 -21.14 -1.27
CA ASP A 1093 22.22 -21.09 -0.51
C ASP A 1093 22.05 -20.46 0.89
N ASP A 1094 20.84 -20.03 1.26
CA ASP A 1094 20.56 -19.49 2.60
C ASP A 1094 20.80 -20.59 3.66
N GLY A 1095 21.64 -20.30 4.66
CA GLY A 1095 22.08 -21.27 5.67
C GLY A 1095 20.91 -21.87 6.47
N ARG A 1096 19.81 -21.13 6.63
CA ARG A 1096 18.56 -21.63 7.22
C ARG A 1096 17.98 -22.79 6.41
N LEU A 1097 17.91 -22.64 5.08
CA LEU A 1097 17.44 -23.68 4.17
C LEU A 1097 18.43 -24.84 4.08
N ALA A 1098 19.73 -24.56 4.05
CA ALA A 1098 20.78 -25.58 4.01
C ALA A 1098 20.70 -26.51 5.24
N PHE A 1099 20.54 -25.94 6.43
CA PHE A 1099 20.38 -26.70 7.68
C PHE A 1099 19.11 -27.57 7.68
N VAL A 1100 17.98 -27.02 7.18
CA VAL A 1100 16.72 -27.78 7.01
C VAL A 1100 16.90 -28.96 6.05
N ARG A 1101 17.52 -28.74 4.88
CA ARG A 1101 17.79 -29.81 3.90
C ARG A 1101 18.71 -30.89 4.47
N GLN A 1102 19.80 -30.51 5.14
CA GLN A 1102 20.71 -31.45 5.79
C GLN A 1102 20.00 -32.30 6.86
N SER A 1103 19.09 -31.69 7.63
CA SER A 1103 18.33 -32.36 8.68
C SER A 1103 17.28 -33.36 8.16
N LEU A 1104 16.92 -33.29 6.87
CA LEU A 1104 15.96 -34.18 6.19
C LEU A 1104 16.61 -35.10 5.13
N GLN A 1105 17.93 -35.10 4.99
CA GLN A 1105 18.63 -35.82 3.93
C GLN A 1105 18.32 -37.33 3.94
N GLY A 1106 17.94 -37.89 2.79
CA GLY A 1106 17.56 -39.30 2.65
C GLY A 1106 16.16 -39.62 3.17
N ARG A 1107 15.31 -38.61 3.38
CA ARG A 1107 13.91 -38.74 3.82
C ARG A 1107 12.92 -38.06 2.85
N GLU A 1108 13.18 -38.07 1.55
CA GLU A 1108 12.41 -37.34 0.52
C GLU A 1108 10.95 -37.84 0.40
N GLN A 1109 10.66 -39.06 0.88
CA GLN A 1109 9.32 -39.63 0.97
C GLN A 1109 8.62 -39.38 2.32
N ALA A 1110 9.29 -38.75 3.30
CA ALA A 1110 8.70 -38.42 4.60
C ALA A 1110 7.47 -37.53 4.46
N ARG A 1111 6.48 -37.75 5.33
CA ARG A 1111 5.41 -36.80 5.60
C ARG A 1111 6.02 -35.63 6.37
N VAL A 1112 6.19 -34.48 5.71
CA VAL A 1112 6.80 -33.28 6.30
C VAL A 1112 5.74 -32.21 6.55
N LEU A 1113 5.68 -31.70 7.78
CA LEU A 1113 4.90 -30.52 8.15
C LEU A 1113 5.84 -29.31 8.30
N ASP A 1114 5.58 -28.22 7.58
CA ASP A 1114 6.12 -26.89 7.87
C ASP A 1114 5.06 -26.11 8.66
N MET A 1115 5.39 -25.72 9.89
CA MET A 1115 4.41 -25.23 10.86
C MET A 1115 4.79 -23.82 11.34
N GLY A 1116 3.94 -22.83 11.04
CA GLY A 1116 4.35 -21.43 10.92
C GLY A 1116 4.94 -21.12 9.54
N THR A 1117 4.45 -21.81 8.50
CA THR A 1117 5.01 -21.80 7.14
C THR A 1117 4.97 -20.43 6.42
N GLY A 1118 4.13 -19.50 6.88
CA GLY A 1118 3.93 -18.19 6.24
C GLY A 1118 3.58 -18.35 4.75
N LYS A 1119 4.34 -17.70 3.87
CA LYS A 1119 4.14 -17.82 2.40
C LYS A 1119 4.75 -19.11 1.78
N GLY A 1120 5.13 -20.10 2.58
CA GLY A 1120 5.53 -21.43 2.08
C GLY A 1120 6.95 -21.52 1.52
N ARG A 1121 7.85 -20.60 1.91
CA ARG A 1121 9.22 -20.51 1.36
C ARG A 1121 10.03 -21.79 1.53
N TYR A 1122 10.03 -22.41 2.71
CA TYR A 1122 10.74 -23.67 2.96
C TYR A 1122 10.09 -24.84 2.21
N LEU A 1123 8.76 -24.98 2.24
CA LEU A 1123 8.06 -26.02 1.48
C LEU A 1123 8.31 -25.96 -0.03
N ARG A 1124 8.38 -24.77 -0.62
CA ARG A 1124 8.65 -24.60 -2.05
C ARG A 1124 10.05 -25.12 -2.40
N ARG A 1125 11.04 -24.81 -1.57
CA ARG A 1125 12.45 -25.22 -1.73
C ARG A 1125 12.70 -26.69 -1.40
N LEU A 1126 11.90 -27.30 -0.53
CA LEU A 1126 11.86 -28.76 -0.33
C LEU A 1126 11.13 -29.49 -1.47
N HIS A 1127 10.08 -28.90 -2.03
CA HIS A 1127 9.39 -29.49 -3.18
C HIS A 1127 10.30 -29.57 -4.41
N TYR A 1128 11.06 -28.52 -4.69
CA TYR A 1128 12.10 -28.56 -5.73
C TYR A 1128 13.25 -29.52 -5.36
N GLY A 1129 13.55 -29.68 -4.07
CA GLY A 1129 14.44 -30.73 -3.54
C GLY A 1129 13.89 -32.16 -3.59
N GLY A 1130 12.78 -32.41 -4.28
CA GLY A 1130 12.23 -33.75 -4.52
C GLY A 1130 11.24 -34.27 -3.47
N PHE A 1131 10.93 -33.50 -2.42
CA PHE A 1131 10.01 -33.95 -1.37
C PHE A 1131 8.56 -34.03 -1.87
N ALA A 1132 7.94 -35.19 -1.66
CA ALA A 1132 6.61 -35.51 -2.18
C ALA A 1132 5.47 -35.16 -1.19
N ASN A 1133 5.61 -35.57 0.07
CA ASN A 1133 4.51 -35.58 1.04
C ASN A 1133 4.54 -34.33 1.95
N LEU A 1134 4.39 -33.15 1.33
CA LEU A 1134 4.53 -31.85 1.96
C LEU A 1134 3.18 -31.29 2.48
N THR A 1135 3.20 -30.73 3.69
CA THR A 1135 2.07 -30.01 4.29
C THR A 1135 2.54 -28.70 4.92
N GLY A 1136 1.84 -27.61 4.65
CA GLY A 1136 1.98 -26.34 5.35
C GLY A 1136 0.84 -26.12 6.31
N GLN A 1137 1.16 -25.68 7.52
CA GLN A 1137 0.18 -25.22 8.49
C GLN A 1137 0.59 -23.87 9.06
N ASP A 1138 -0.36 -22.94 9.09
CA ASP A 1138 -0.16 -21.62 9.66
C ASP A 1138 -1.34 -21.23 10.56
N VAL A 1139 -1.18 -20.19 11.36
CA VAL A 1139 -2.19 -19.74 12.31
C VAL A 1139 -3.36 -19.02 11.63
N HIS A 1140 -3.23 -18.64 10.35
CA HIS A 1140 -4.26 -17.93 9.59
C HIS A 1140 -4.46 -18.45 8.14
N PRO A 1141 -5.72 -18.65 7.65
CA PRO A 1141 -5.99 -19.22 6.32
C PRO A 1141 -5.48 -18.39 5.14
N ALA A 1142 -5.20 -17.09 5.31
CA ALA A 1142 -4.69 -16.24 4.22
C ALA A 1142 -3.42 -16.78 3.57
N PHE A 1143 -2.58 -17.49 4.33
CA PHE A 1143 -1.33 -18.09 3.88
C PHE A 1143 -1.51 -19.30 2.95
N ALA A 1144 -2.62 -20.03 3.07
CA ALA A 1144 -2.89 -21.24 2.29
C ALA A 1144 -2.84 -20.99 0.77
N ARG A 1145 -3.20 -19.79 0.31
CA ARG A 1145 -3.19 -19.42 -1.12
C ARG A 1145 -1.78 -19.28 -1.73
N PHE A 1146 -0.73 -19.20 -0.91
CA PHE A 1146 0.67 -19.05 -1.35
C PHE A 1146 1.46 -20.37 -1.31
N MET A 1147 0.85 -21.44 -0.78
CA MET A 1147 1.45 -22.76 -0.75
C MET A 1147 1.73 -23.26 -2.18
N PRO A 1148 2.86 -23.97 -2.42
CA PRO A 1148 3.12 -24.57 -3.72
C PRO A 1148 2.02 -25.58 -4.06
N LYS A 1149 1.63 -25.68 -5.35
CA LYS A 1149 0.46 -26.43 -5.88
C LYS A 1149 0.35 -27.93 -5.55
N ARG A 1150 1.26 -28.48 -4.73
CA ARG A 1150 1.35 -29.88 -4.30
C ARG A 1150 1.55 -30.06 -2.80
N ALA A 1151 1.74 -28.98 -2.04
CA ALA A 1151 1.67 -29.05 -0.57
C ALA A 1151 0.21 -28.95 -0.14
N SER A 1152 -0.19 -29.77 0.84
CA SER A 1152 -1.47 -29.58 1.52
C SER A 1152 -1.41 -28.33 2.42
N ALA A 1153 -2.51 -27.61 2.58
CA ALA A 1153 -2.58 -26.43 3.44
C ALA A 1153 -3.63 -26.63 4.54
N ARG A 1154 -3.28 -26.30 5.79
CA ARG A 1154 -4.23 -26.25 6.93
C ARG A 1154 -4.02 -25.02 7.82
N VAL A 1155 -5.00 -24.77 8.68
CA VAL A 1155 -4.90 -23.76 9.76
C VAL A 1155 -4.66 -24.48 11.09
N GLY A 1156 -3.85 -23.93 11.99
CA GLY A 1156 -3.61 -24.46 13.35
C GLY A 1156 -2.45 -23.77 14.05
N THR A 1157 -2.14 -24.16 15.29
CA THR A 1157 -1.07 -23.51 16.09
C THR A 1157 -0.08 -24.53 16.62
N VAL A 1158 1.15 -24.14 16.90
CA VAL A 1158 2.18 -25.06 17.44
C VAL A 1158 1.80 -25.69 18.78
N LEU A 1159 0.90 -25.06 19.55
CA LEU A 1159 0.36 -25.61 20.80
C LEU A 1159 -0.71 -26.69 20.56
N ARG A 1160 -1.35 -26.67 19.39
CA ARG A 1160 -2.47 -27.53 19.02
C ARG A 1160 -2.63 -27.54 17.50
N SER A 1161 -2.09 -28.58 16.89
CA SER A 1161 -1.99 -28.75 15.44
C SER A 1161 -3.27 -29.35 14.82
N GLY A 1162 -4.06 -30.09 15.60
CA GLY A 1162 -5.28 -30.76 15.12
C GLY A 1162 -5.04 -32.01 14.25
N TRP A 1163 -3.82 -32.55 14.25
CA TRP A 1163 -3.50 -33.84 13.60
C TRP A 1163 -3.54 -35.01 14.58
N ASP A 1164 -3.65 -36.23 14.04
CA ASP A 1164 -3.57 -37.48 14.80
C ASP A 1164 -2.13 -37.80 15.23
N ASP A 1165 -1.97 -38.62 16.26
CA ASP A 1165 -0.68 -39.07 16.77
C ASP A 1165 0.13 -39.78 15.65
N GLY A 1166 1.42 -39.44 15.50
CA GLY A 1166 2.28 -40.02 14.47
C GLY A 1166 1.94 -39.63 13.01
N SER A 1167 1.20 -38.54 12.79
CA SER A 1167 0.84 -38.03 11.45
C SER A 1167 2.02 -37.63 10.56
N PHE A 1168 3.20 -37.30 11.12
CA PHE A 1168 4.36 -36.82 10.36
C PHE A 1168 5.66 -37.54 10.70
N ASP A 1169 6.54 -37.66 9.72
CA ASP A 1169 7.88 -38.25 9.87
C ASP A 1169 8.95 -37.16 10.08
N ALA A 1170 8.62 -35.90 9.71
CA ALA A 1170 9.35 -34.72 10.13
C ALA A 1170 8.44 -33.48 10.31
N VAL A 1171 8.84 -32.56 11.19
CA VAL A 1171 8.19 -31.25 11.43
C VAL A 1171 9.24 -30.15 11.45
N LEU A 1172 8.93 -29.00 10.84
CA LEU A 1172 9.76 -27.80 10.77
C LEU A 1172 9.14 -26.66 11.57
N LEU A 1173 9.99 -25.91 12.30
CA LEU A 1173 9.66 -24.69 13.04
C LEU A 1173 10.74 -23.64 12.73
N CYS A 1174 10.55 -22.85 11.67
CA CYS A 1174 11.57 -21.94 11.14
C CYS A 1174 11.14 -20.47 11.27
N GLU A 1175 11.65 -19.78 12.29
CA GLU A 1175 11.25 -18.43 12.75
C GLU A 1175 9.83 -18.47 13.36
N VAL A 1176 9.66 -19.34 14.37
CA VAL A 1176 8.35 -19.79 14.87
C VAL A 1176 8.30 -20.01 16.39
N LEU A 1177 9.31 -20.64 16.99
CA LEU A 1177 9.34 -20.82 18.45
C LEU A 1177 9.55 -19.50 19.16
N GLU A 1178 10.20 -18.53 18.52
CA GLU A 1178 10.32 -17.18 19.07
C GLU A 1178 8.96 -16.51 19.30
N HIS A 1179 7.96 -16.85 18.49
CA HIS A 1179 6.59 -16.38 18.67
C HIS A 1179 5.75 -17.35 19.53
N CYS A 1180 6.32 -18.40 20.12
CA CYS A 1180 5.60 -19.36 20.95
C CYS A 1180 5.42 -18.86 22.39
N VAL A 1181 4.22 -19.03 22.96
CA VAL A 1181 3.84 -18.59 24.32
C VAL A 1181 3.62 -19.75 25.31
N ASP A 1182 4.02 -20.96 24.94
CA ASP A 1182 4.19 -22.12 25.82
C ASP A 1182 5.08 -23.16 25.12
N LEU A 1183 6.39 -23.04 25.33
CA LEU A 1183 7.39 -23.88 24.67
C LEU A 1183 7.19 -25.37 24.99
N HIS A 1184 6.87 -25.71 26.23
CA HIS A 1184 6.71 -27.11 26.64
C HIS A 1184 5.47 -27.76 26.01
N ALA A 1185 4.36 -27.02 25.92
CA ALA A 1185 3.17 -27.51 25.21
C ALA A 1185 3.42 -27.66 23.70
N ALA A 1186 4.13 -26.71 23.07
CA ALA A 1186 4.53 -26.85 21.67
C ALA A 1186 5.39 -28.11 21.44
N LEU A 1187 6.44 -28.31 22.25
CA LEU A 1187 7.30 -29.50 22.13
C LEU A 1187 6.55 -30.81 22.43
N GLY A 1188 5.59 -30.80 23.36
CA GLY A 1188 4.69 -31.92 23.62
C GLY A 1188 3.79 -32.26 22.42
N GLU A 1189 3.20 -31.25 21.78
CA GLU A 1189 2.40 -31.43 20.56
C GLU A 1189 3.26 -31.90 19.38
N MET A 1190 4.46 -31.35 19.19
CA MET A 1190 5.41 -31.82 18.16
C MET A 1190 5.78 -33.29 18.40
N ARG A 1191 6.05 -33.65 19.66
CA ARG A 1191 6.33 -35.05 20.07
C ARG A 1191 5.14 -35.97 19.81
N ARG A 1192 3.90 -35.48 19.92
CA ARG A 1192 2.68 -36.27 19.66
C ARG A 1192 2.48 -36.54 18.17
N ILE A 1193 2.56 -35.51 17.33
CA ILE A 1193 2.30 -35.64 15.88
C ILE A 1193 3.46 -36.26 15.10
N LEU A 1194 4.68 -36.23 15.64
CA LEU A 1194 5.80 -36.98 15.09
C LEU A 1194 5.64 -38.49 15.34
N ALA A 1195 5.88 -39.29 14.30
CA ALA A 1195 6.12 -40.72 14.41
C ALA A 1195 7.39 -41.01 15.25
N ASP A 1196 7.48 -42.20 15.83
CA ASP A 1196 8.64 -42.60 16.63
C ASP A 1196 9.90 -42.66 15.76
N GLY A 1197 10.99 -42.01 16.18
CA GLY A 1197 12.17 -41.77 15.33
C GLY A 1197 12.01 -40.66 14.26
N GLY A 1198 10.88 -39.96 14.26
CA GLY A 1198 10.62 -38.76 13.44
C GLY A 1198 11.47 -37.56 13.86
N THR A 1199 11.73 -36.64 12.92
CA THR A 1199 12.65 -35.50 13.08
C THR A 1199 11.92 -34.19 13.34
N LEU A 1200 12.26 -33.48 14.41
CA LEU A 1200 11.94 -32.07 14.61
C LEU A 1200 13.14 -31.22 14.14
N VAL A 1201 12.89 -30.22 13.32
CA VAL A 1201 13.89 -29.23 12.88
C VAL A 1201 13.43 -27.84 13.29
N ILE A 1202 14.32 -27.09 13.92
CA ILE A 1202 14.10 -25.72 14.40
C ILE A 1202 15.16 -24.83 13.77
N VAL A 1203 14.74 -23.67 13.28
CA VAL A 1203 15.61 -22.53 12.94
C VAL A 1203 15.02 -21.32 13.63
N ASP A 1204 15.79 -20.61 14.47
CA ASP A 1204 15.21 -19.50 15.24
C ASP A 1204 16.24 -18.46 15.69
N LYS A 1205 15.78 -17.32 16.23
CA LYS A 1205 16.66 -16.18 16.59
C LYS A 1205 17.41 -16.39 17.92
N ASN A 1206 18.71 -16.08 17.92
CA ASN A 1206 19.62 -16.26 19.04
C ASN A 1206 19.60 -15.04 19.99
N VAL A 1207 19.28 -15.27 21.27
CA VAL A 1207 19.20 -14.24 22.32
C VAL A 1207 20.48 -13.42 22.47
N GLN A 1208 21.63 -13.99 22.10
CA GLN A 1208 22.94 -13.34 22.15
C GLN A 1208 23.04 -12.10 21.22
N ARG A 1209 22.08 -11.89 20.31
CA ARG A 1209 21.99 -10.72 19.43
C ARG A 1209 20.92 -9.71 19.83
N LEU A 1210 20.06 -10.02 20.81
CA LEU A 1210 18.91 -9.20 21.20
C LEU A 1210 19.32 -7.76 21.59
N ALA A 1211 20.32 -7.63 22.46
CA ALA A 1211 20.87 -6.33 22.91
C ALA A 1211 21.52 -5.47 21.79
N SER A 1212 21.57 -5.98 20.55
CA SER A 1212 22.07 -5.25 19.38
C SER A 1212 20.99 -5.00 18.30
N TRP A 1213 19.73 -5.29 18.60
CA TRP A 1213 18.61 -5.14 17.68
C TRP A 1213 17.94 -3.75 17.82
N PRO A 1214 17.97 -2.86 16.80
CA PRO A 1214 17.41 -1.52 16.91
C PRO A 1214 15.89 -1.53 17.13
N GLY A 1215 15.45 -0.95 18.25
CA GLY A 1215 14.03 -0.84 18.63
C GLY A 1215 13.53 -1.89 19.63
N GLY A 1216 14.29 -2.96 19.86
CA GLY A 1216 13.87 -4.11 20.66
C GLY A 1216 12.98 -5.09 19.87
N ILE A 1217 12.52 -6.15 20.53
CA ILE A 1217 11.60 -7.14 19.97
C ILE A 1217 10.16 -6.91 20.44
N PRO A 1218 9.14 -7.42 19.74
CA PRO A 1218 7.78 -7.46 20.26
C PRO A 1218 7.70 -8.22 21.60
N PRO A 1219 6.86 -7.82 22.56
CA PRO A 1219 6.82 -8.36 23.92
C PRO A 1219 6.17 -9.76 24.02
N TRP A 1220 5.68 -10.31 22.90
CA TRP A 1220 5.27 -11.72 22.76
C TRP A 1220 6.36 -12.58 22.11
N GLU A 1221 7.43 -11.97 21.61
CA GLU A 1221 8.58 -12.62 21.00
C GLU A 1221 9.61 -12.94 22.10
N GLN A 1222 10.26 -14.09 22.00
CA GLN A 1222 11.36 -14.51 22.85
C GLN A 1222 12.48 -15.05 21.97
N TRP A 1223 13.73 -14.66 22.22
CA TRP A 1223 14.88 -15.26 21.53
C TRP A 1223 15.55 -16.27 22.45
N PHE A 1224 16.13 -17.34 21.89
CA PHE A 1224 16.65 -18.45 22.69
C PHE A 1224 18.18 -18.46 22.75
N ASP A 1225 18.73 -18.97 23.85
CA ASP A 1225 20.06 -19.58 23.78
C ASP A 1225 19.91 -20.99 23.19
N CYS A 1226 20.61 -21.25 22.08
CA CYS A 1226 20.51 -22.52 21.35
C CYS A 1226 20.92 -23.75 22.20
N ARG A 1227 21.79 -23.59 23.21
CA ARG A 1227 22.25 -24.67 24.10
C ARG A 1227 21.30 -24.90 25.26
N GLU A 1228 20.53 -23.90 25.68
CA GLU A 1228 19.39 -24.06 26.58
C GLU A 1228 18.24 -24.78 25.89
N LEU A 1229 17.84 -24.33 24.69
CA LEU A 1229 16.77 -24.97 23.92
C LEU A 1229 17.10 -26.44 23.59
N ALA A 1230 18.37 -26.76 23.27
CA ALA A 1230 18.83 -28.14 23.12
C ALA A 1230 18.64 -29.01 24.38
N ARG A 1231 18.84 -28.45 25.58
CA ARG A 1231 18.63 -29.15 26.85
C ARG A 1231 17.13 -29.31 27.16
N ILE A 1232 16.31 -28.31 26.84
CA ILE A 1232 14.85 -28.38 26.96
C ILE A 1232 14.27 -29.45 26.03
N LEU A 1233 14.74 -29.55 24.79
CA LEU A 1233 14.40 -30.64 23.85
C LEU A 1233 14.75 -32.01 24.43
N ALA A 1234 15.98 -32.17 24.95
CA ALA A 1234 16.43 -33.42 25.55
C ALA A 1234 15.59 -33.85 26.78
N GLY A 1235 15.13 -32.89 27.59
CA GLY A 1235 14.18 -33.13 28.68
C GLY A 1235 12.76 -33.46 28.20
N SER A 1236 12.34 -32.89 27.07
CA SER A 1236 11.00 -33.07 26.47
C SER A 1236 10.82 -34.37 25.66
N GLY A 1237 11.70 -35.36 25.85
CA GLY A 1237 11.62 -36.65 25.18
C GLY A 1237 12.17 -36.68 23.75
N PHE A 1238 13.06 -35.75 23.40
CA PHE A 1238 13.83 -35.75 22.14
C PHE A 1238 15.30 -36.11 22.36
N GLU A 1239 16.01 -36.44 21.28
CA GLU A 1239 17.46 -36.60 21.21
C GLU A 1239 17.99 -35.58 20.18
N VAL A 1240 18.82 -34.62 20.61
CA VAL A 1240 19.36 -33.59 19.70
C VAL A 1240 20.48 -34.21 18.85
N THR A 1241 20.30 -34.19 17.53
CA THR A 1241 21.21 -34.81 16.55
C THR A 1241 22.06 -33.80 15.79
N ALA A 1242 21.69 -32.52 15.76
CA ALA A 1242 22.51 -31.44 15.20
C ALA A 1242 22.23 -30.09 15.90
N LEU A 1243 23.25 -29.24 15.96
CA LEU A 1243 23.20 -27.86 16.45
C LEU A 1243 24.22 -27.02 15.67
N ASP A 1244 23.78 -25.95 15.00
CA ASP A 1244 24.65 -24.89 14.48
C ASP A 1244 24.23 -23.57 15.16
N PRO A 1245 25.12 -22.90 15.92
CA PRO A 1245 24.77 -21.70 16.70
C PRO A 1245 24.71 -20.40 15.87
N ASP A 1246 25.10 -20.43 14.60
CA ASP A 1246 25.26 -19.25 13.74
C ASP A 1246 24.99 -19.61 12.28
N LEU A 1247 23.71 -19.67 11.88
CA LEU A 1247 23.31 -19.91 10.50
C LEU A 1247 23.44 -18.64 9.65
N GLY A 1248 24.00 -18.80 8.45
CA GLY A 1248 23.97 -17.75 7.43
C GLY A 1248 22.55 -17.48 6.93
N TYR A 1249 22.26 -16.23 6.59
CA TYR A 1249 20.97 -15.77 6.05
C TYR A 1249 21.20 -14.54 5.17
N GLU A 1250 20.58 -14.45 3.99
CA GLU A 1250 20.59 -13.23 3.15
C GLU A 1250 21.97 -12.55 2.97
N ASN A 1251 23.01 -13.34 2.71
CA ASN A 1251 24.41 -12.93 2.57
C ASN A 1251 25.07 -12.35 3.85
N ARG A 1252 24.48 -12.62 5.02
CA ARG A 1252 25.01 -12.32 6.36
C ARG A 1252 25.27 -13.61 7.13
N ARG A 1253 26.25 -13.59 8.03
CA ARG A 1253 26.47 -14.59 9.07
C ARG A 1253 27.03 -13.86 10.28
N ASP A 1254 26.14 -13.52 11.21
CA ASP A 1254 26.43 -12.64 12.35
C ASP A 1254 25.81 -13.14 13.65
N GLY A 1255 25.53 -14.45 13.76
CA GLY A 1255 24.95 -15.09 14.94
C GLY A 1255 23.47 -14.82 15.18
N LEU A 1256 22.74 -14.17 14.26
CA LEU A 1256 21.31 -13.87 14.47
C LEU A 1256 20.43 -15.11 14.51
N PHE A 1257 20.63 -16.07 13.61
CA PHE A 1257 19.87 -17.32 13.56
C PHE A 1257 20.72 -18.51 14.00
N PHE A 1258 20.09 -19.51 14.62
CA PHE A 1258 20.69 -20.81 14.91
C PHE A 1258 19.81 -21.94 14.36
N GLY A 1259 20.39 -23.14 14.23
CA GLY A 1259 19.69 -24.37 13.85
C GLY A 1259 19.77 -25.44 14.93
N LEU A 1260 18.67 -26.15 15.15
CA LEU A 1260 18.60 -27.38 15.97
C LEU A 1260 17.85 -28.48 15.22
N ALA A 1261 18.37 -29.70 15.20
CA ALA A 1261 17.65 -30.87 14.71
C ALA A 1261 17.65 -31.95 15.79
N ALA A 1262 16.50 -32.57 16.03
CA ALA A 1262 16.31 -33.57 17.07
C ALA A 1262 15.35 -34.68 16.63
N ARG A 1263 15.50 -35.88 17.19
CA ARG A 1263 14.61 -37.03 16.94
C ARG A 1263 13.69 -37.29 18.13
N LYS A 1264 12.44 -37.67 17.88
CA LYS A 1264 11.53 -38.17 18.91
C LYS A 1264 12.07 -39.49 19.46
N ARG A 1265 12.31 -39.58 20.78
CA ARG A 1265 12.59 -40.86 21.44
C ARG A 1265 11.31 -41.71 21.46
N SER A 1266 11.42 -42.93 20.96
CA SER A 1266 10.36 -43.93 21.04
C SER A 1266 9.92 -44.16 22.49
N ALA A 1267 8.67 -44.58 22.68
CA ALA A 1267 8.30 -45.18 23.96
C ALA A 1267 9.05 -46.52 24.16
N ALA A 1268 9.35 -46.84 25.42
CA ALA A 1268 9.95 -48.11 25.84
C ALA A 1268 8.90 -49.00 26.53
#